data_AF-A0A812VC28-F1
#
_entry.id   AF-A0A812VC28-F1
#
_cell.length_a   1.000
_cell.length_b   1.000
_cell.length_c   1.000
_cell.angle_alpha   90.00
_cell.angle_beta   90.00
_cell.angle_gamma   90.00
#
_symmetry.space_group_name_H-M   'P 1'
#
loop_
_entity.id
_entity.type
_entity.pdbx_description
1 polymer ?
#
loop_
_entity_poly.entity_id
_entity_poly.type
_entity_poly.pdbx_seq_one_letter_code
_entity_poly.pdbx_strand_id
1 'polypeptide(L)'
;MRLLELFSGTGSVGRAFEARGWEVTSLDLNAKARPTICCDILQWQYRDYAPGHFDMVWASPVCTEFSMALRNRPRDLPAGDALVLKALEIIDYLKPRWWALENPATGLLKTREYMAGLPFHDAGISARTSPQGSELLRLPNAQQLLLARPDGQPTRAGQFYYQLVGRRPPSRRFNEAQPLVRDGPNDYILLRGGAKKLVRSLQPDGSYRVTKLGKAFFRDKWTDYIAHMPVRIRGRRRRGQPYQRDDFLPVTLDGLGRQNAGLSEVQQHRNVIAAALRKMGNPADGDVVMELSEEQYTFDASRDWGVSKQTMQVAQNNQVETEVTLRQPLGALRDVSYQLYRGSELLESAFEEIYSDFDAICPRGWERRGVTGKEIRQFCEWRKAPLFIVNCRGQMIDCYEPPVKEERALALCVYRDHAYFYKSARAVAWCDGEPRDVPSYRGERRESTVPPFGEWREWQGALEPGHYWAKDLRVARSRLLAEGHQPKVVLRGLVEWRYLRLRVRGQQGDCVIHEYPEDAEVLDAWMGKLGFVYRGQRLAGAASEVFAALLKARRDRGDVQRLLREQRGACALCAAPIDAGSCEADHVVPVHQSFFGQRQPLQALCLECHRAKTFLECSHATSLESRFCRHVYESYACSPRLPPLVCGLSKCNPEKVCQGVDVVRCRKNALANAPFPLPVFCPLDSIRPAEEGQLADLTFVRKREDKREGFLARLPYVGPGWYGKPAVAYMLDAGLARWADCEWSLQATAHVAPDCLARALEVMEGGWPEGEEHFAKLSVNALIGLWARSKDVFYSMRTSSHEADAWGSQFLQVFFDAAGACHYDHVYATELFTNRSTRPAHDFVMASEYVAMARIHRALREVPPRYLVALKTDCLVCQGLPKKFLPAVEALTRHRHRDGTPKYRFEEVKRLEGDYREPRLETEPPPPQEPWRHVEDPVAHCLDGGSLLLSGMPGTGKTHLARRIVAQLSAQGEDVTLISKTRCSVQNLGLGAQTADHWVRRTVRAGRCELDWLVVEEVTQLDVGLWADIAELSTNRRVRFLLLGDFRQLPAVQDAFGGAPVLRSLKDSQLLHDLAGGCVHELTENQRSDETIFRFLRWLRVDEPEQPPLREAVQAARERFPRRGHPDTCLVISHAHRMAINERENRRLAPEGALLVEHRAQGPAGTNQPQTMRVWPGLRLVGAGGRVPKGCFATVREVGERISLDDGQSFTPAELLRHTRLCHAVTYASCQGLTLRGRVWLCDAENPHFSVKHLYVGASRATGAELLSVI
;
A
#
# COMPACT_ATOMS: atom_id res chain seq x y z
N MET A 1 38.16 -20.64 49.92
CA MET A 1 36.85 -21.27 49.71
C MET A 1 36.90 -22.03 48.39
N ARG A 2 36.18 -23.14 48.28
CA ARG A 2 36.26 -24.09 47.15
C ARG A 2 34.96 -24.11 46.36
N LEU A 3 35.06 -23.97 45.04
CA LEU A 3 33.93 -24.06 44.12
C LEU A 3 34.08 -25.31 43.24
N LEU A 4 33.01 -26.09 43.14
CA LEU A 4 32.84 -27.09 42.09
C LEU A 4 31.95 -26.49 40.99
N GLU A 5 32.51 -26.31 39.78
CA GLU A 5 31.78 -25.82 38.61
C GLU A 5 31.45 -27.00 37.67
N LEU A 6 30.20 -27.46 37.70
CA LEU A 6 29.68 -28.50 36.82
C LEU A 6 29.20 -27.89 35.50
N PHE A 7 29.56 -28.51 34.37
CA PHE A 7 29.28 -28.02 33.02
C PHE A 7 29.95 -26.67 32.74
N SER A 8 31.25 -26.59 33.01
CA SER A 8 31.97 -25.31 33.04
C SER A 8 31.98 -24.56 31.69
N GLY A 9 31.84 -25.26 30.55
CA GLY A 9 31.70 -24.64 29.24
C GLY A 9 32.83 -23.65 28.92
N THR A 10 32.56 -22.34 28.96
CA THR A 10 33.56 -21.28 28.71
C THR A 10 34.34 -20.88 29.97
N GLY A 11 34.09 -21.50 31.12
CA GLY A 11 34.73 -21.23 32.43
C GLY A 11 34.45 -19.82 32.95
N SER A 12 33.33 -19.22 32.56
CA SER A 12 33.02 -17.82 32.90
C SER A 12 32.71 -17.64 34.39
N VAL A 13 32.06 -18.62 35.03
CA VAL A 13 31.78 -18.59 36.47
C VAL A 13 33.02 -18.94 37.26
N GLY A 14 33.74 -20.01 36.88
CA GLY A 14 35.00 -20.39 37.51
C GLY A 14 35.98 -19.23 37.61
N ARG A 15 36.27 -18.56 36.49
CA ARG A 15 37.16 -17.38 36.46
C ARG A 15 36.73 -16.24 37.38
N ALA A 16 35.42 -16.02 37.55
CA ALA A 16 34.91 -14.98 38.43
C ALA A 16 35.13 -15.30 39.92
N PHE A 17 35.14 -16.57 40.29
CA PHE A 17 35.43 -17.04 41.65
C PHE A 17 36.94 -17.16 41.91
N GLU A 18 37.73 -17.61 40.93
CA GLU A 18 39.20 -17.59 40.99
C GLU A 18 39.73 -16.17 41.22
N ALA A 19 39.18 -15.18 40.50
CA ALA A 19 39.52 -13.76 40.69
C ALA A 19 39.22 -13.23 42.11
N ARG A 20 38.40 -13.95 42.89
CA ARG A 20 38.09 -13.65 44.29
C ARG A 20 38.88 -14.52 45.27
N GLY A 21 39.88 -15.25 44.79
CA GLY A 21 40.75 -16.11 45.59
C GLY A 21 40.11 -17.44 45.99
N TRP A 22 39.10 -17.91 45.25
CA TRP A 22 38.52 -19.24 45.47
C TRP A 22 39.27 -20.30 44.65
N GLU A 23 39.41 -21.49 45.21
CA GLU A 23 39.96 -22.65 44.50
C GLU A 23 38.83 -23.30 43.69
N VAL A 24 38.97 -23.37 42.37
CA VAL A 24 37.92 -23.86 41.48
C VAL A 24 38.30 -25.23 40.91
N THR A 25 37.44 -26.21 41.11
CA THR A 25 37.47 -27.48 40.41
C THR A 25 36.35 -27.46 39.37
N SER A 26 36.68 -27.50 38.09
CA SER A 26 35.70 -27.48 37.00
C SER A 26 35.56 -28.84 36.34
N LEU A 27 34.33 -29.21 35.96
CA LEU A 27 34.01 -30.46 35.27
C LEU A 27 33.25 -30.18 33.97
N ASP A 28 33.73 -30.73 32.86
CA ASP A 28 33.04 -30.69 31.58
C ASP A 28 33.42 -31.89 30.70
N LEU A 29 32.53 -32.31 29.81
CA LEU A 29 32.80 -33.38 28.84
C LEU A 29 33.72 -32.89 27.71
N ASN A 30 33.70 -31.59 27.42
CA ASN A 30 34.43 -31.00 26.31
C ASN A 30 35.86 -30.60 26.71
N ALA A 31 36.84 -31.39 26.28
CA ALA A 31 38.25 -31.11 26.52
C ALA A 31 38.73 -29.73 26.02
N LYS A 32 38.03 -29.10 25.06
CA LYS A 32 38.37 -27.74 24.58
C LYS A 32 38.16 -26.67 25.65
N ALA A 33 37.28 -26.91 26.62
CA ALA A 33 37.05 -26.04 27.75
C ALA A 33 38.20 -26.07 28.78
N ARG A 34 39.14 -27.02 28.64
CA ARG A 34 40.22 -27.30 29.59
C ARG A 34 39.72 -27.40 31.04
N PRO A 35 38.68 -28.20 31.34
CA PRO A 35 38.19 -28.34 32.70
C PRO A 35 39.22 -29.05 33.58
N THR A 36 39.18 -28.81 34.88
CA THR A 36 40.02 -29.52 35.86
C THR A 36 39.80 -31.03 35.78
N ILE A 37 38.55 -31.44 35.51
CA ILE A 37 38.13 -32.83 35.32
C ILE A 37 37.39 -32.92 33.97
N CYS A 38 38.01 -33.56 32.98
CA CYS A 38 37.42 -33.78 31.66
C CYS A 38 36.73 -35.14 31.60
N CYS A 39 35.44 -35.21 31.95
CA CYS A 39 34.67 -36.45 31.91
C CYS A 39 33.16 -36.18 31.72
N ASP A 40 32.42 -37.20 31.29
CA ASP A 40 30.96 -37.16 31.37
C ASP A 40 30.55 -37.19 32.85
N ILE A 41 29.74 -36.22 33.26
CA ILE A 41 29.22 -36.14 34.64
C ILE A 41 28.46 -37.42 35.05
N LEU A 42 27.83 -38.11 34.10
CA LEU A 42 27.13 -39.37 34.35
C LEU A 42 28.09 -40.50 34.74
N GLN A 43 29.37 -40.38 34.36
CA GLN A 43 30.42 -41.36 34.62
C GLN A 43 31.45 -40.87 35.66
N TRP A 44 31.29 -39.65 36.18
CA TRP A 44 32.24 -39.07 37.12
C TRP A 44 32.17 -39.71 38.50
N GLN A 45 33.33 -40.07 39.07
CA GLN A 45 33.47 -40.65 40.41
C GLN A 45 33.57 -39.56 41.48
N TYR A 46 32.51 -38.76 41.63
CA TYR A 46 32.47 -37.60 42.55
C TYR A 46 32.62 -37.95 44.04
N ARG A 47 32.54 -39.23 44.41
CA ARG A 47 32.67 -39.70 45.81
C ARG A 47 34.11 -39.69 46.33
N ASP A 48 35.09 -39.46 45.46
CA ASP A 48 36.48 -39.21 45.85
C ASP A 48 36.63 -37.93 46.69
N TYR A 49 35.62 -37.05 46.65
CA TYR A 49 35.52 -35.86 47.49
C TYR A 49 34.59 -36.11 48.67
N ALA A 50 35.05 -35.79 49.88
CA ALA A 50 34.24 -35.92 51.10
C ALA A 50 33.11 -34.86 51.14
N PRO A 51 31.95 -35.15 51.78
CA PRO A 51 30.92 -34.15 52.02
C PRO A 51 31.48 -32.92 52.77
N GLY A 52 31.10 -31.72 52.34
CA GLY A 52 31.63 -30.44 52.83
C GLY A 52 32.98 -30.04 52.23
N HIS A 53 33.57 -30.83 51.32
CA HIS A 53 34.84 -30.48 50.67
C HIS A 53 34.74 -29.21 49.82
N PHE A 54 33.61 -29.01 49.14
CA PHE A 54 33.33 -27.80 48.36
C PHE A 54 32.41 -26.87 49.16
N ASP A 55 32.80 -25.59 49.23
CA ASP A 55 31.98 -24.55 49.86
C ASP A 55 30.79 -24.19 48.96
N MET A 56 30.96 -24.24 47.63
CA MET A 56 29.92 -23.96 46.66
C MET A 56 29.90 -24.97 45.51
N VAL A 57 28.72 -25.33 45.03
CA VAL A 57 28.54 -26.04 43.74
C VAL A 57 27.76 -25.14 42.78
N TRP A 58 28.31 -24.87 41.60
CA TRP A 58 27.61 -24.19 40.52
C TRP A 58 27.42 -25.14 39.35
N ALA A 59 26.17 -25.33 38.91
CA ALA A 59 25.85 -26.20 37.78
C ALA A 59 25.17 -25.41 36.66
N SER A 60 25.78 -25.42 35.47
CA SER A 60 25.26 -24.79 34.26
C SER A 60 24.86 -25.84 33.20
N PRO A 61 23.85 -26.69 33.47
CA PRO A 61 23.52 -27.82 32.60
C PRO A 61 23.18 -27.37 31.19
N VAL A 62 23.45 -28.25 30.22
CA VAL A 62 23.35 -27.96 28.79
C VAL A 62 21.99 -27.37 28.43
N CYS A 63 21.97 -26.05 28.20
CA CYS A 63 20.75 -25.28 28.05
C CYS A 63 20.07 -25.45 26.68
N THR A 64 20.72 -26.13 25.74
CA THR A 64 20.22 -26.33 24.36
C THR A 64 18.93 -27.16 24.33
N GLU A 65 18.81 -28.19 25.17
CA GLU A 65 17.60 -29.03 25.24
C GLU A 65 16.45 -28.31 25.97
N PHE A 66 16.77 -27.46 26.94
CA PHE A 66 15.78 -26.74 27.74
C PHE A 66 15.37 -25.39 27.15
N SER A 67 16.09 -24.87 26.16
CA SER A 67 15.80 -23.58 25.54
C SER A 67 14.61 -23.64 24.60
N MET A 68 13.67 -22.69 24.74
CA MET A 68 12.59 -22.47 23.78
C MET A 68 13.09 -21.98 22.41
N ALA A 69 14.34 -21.53 22.30
CA ALA A 69 14.92 -21.02 21.05
C ALA A 69 15.38 -22.14 20.08
N LEU A 70 15.51 -23.39 20.54
CA LEU A 70 15.83 -24.52 19.65
C LEU A 70 14.65 -24.80 18.69
N ARG A 71 14.89 -24.59 17.38
CA ARG A 71 13.89 -24.77 16.30
C ARG A 71 14.33 -25.69 15.17
N ASN A 72 15.58 -26.13 15.17
CA ASN A 72 16.24 -26.83 14.07
C ASN A 72 16.36 -28.35 14.26
N ARG A 73 16.00 -28.89 15.43
CA ARG A 73 15.83 -30.33 15.65
C ARG A 73 14.87 -30.62 16.83
N PRO A 74 14.33 -31.85 16.94
CA PRO A 74 13.62 -32.29 18.14
C PRO A 74 14.49 -32.22 19.39
N ARG A 75 13.87 -31.93 20.54
CA ARG A 75 14.54 -31.90 21.86
C ARG A 75 14.67 -33.30 22.42
N ASP A 76 15.81 -33.60 23.00
CA ASP A 76 16.05 -34.81 23.80
C ASP A 76 16.04 -34.44 25.29
N LEU A 77 14.82 -34.20 25.80
CA LEU A 77 14.62 -33.88 27.21
C LEU A 77 15.09 -35.00 28.14
N PRO A 78 14.88 -36.31 27.85
CA PRO A 78 15.42 -37.39 28.68
C PRO A 78 16.94 -37.32 28.88
N ALA A 79 17.70 -37.04 27.82
CA ALA A 79 19.15 -36.89 27.93
C ALA A 79 19.53 -35.66 28.78
N GLY A 80 18.85 -34.53 28.58
CA GLY A 80 19.04 -33.34 29.41
C GLY A 80 18.68 -33.56 30.89
N ASP A 81 17.57 -34.27 31.15
CA ASP A 81 17.09 -34.56 32.51
C ASP A 81 18.10 -35.42 33.27
N ALA A 82 18.70 -36.42 32.62
CA ALA A 82 19.71 -37.29 33.23
C ALA A 82 20.90 -36.49 33.77
N LEU A 83 21.36 -35.47 33.01
CA LEU A 83 22.45 -34.58 33.43
C LEU A 83 22.08 -33.74 34.65
N VAL A 84 20.86 -33.19 34.69
CA VAL A 84 20.39 -32.37 35.82
C VAL A 84 20.17 -33.21 37.07
N LEU A 85 19.55 -34.38 36.93
CA LEU A 85 19.36 -35.32 38.04
C LEU A 85 20.69 -35.74 38.65
N LYS A 86 21.71 -36.00 37.81
CA LYS A 86 23.06 -36.33 38.30
C LYS A 86 23.71 -35.15 39.04
N ALA A 87 23.53 -33.93 38.55
CA ALA A 87 24.02 -32.74 39.25
C ALA A 87 23.35 -32.56 40.62
N LEU A 88 22.04 -32.80 40.72
CA LEU A 88 21.31 -32.77 41.99
C LEU A 88 21.79 -33.88 42.95
N GLU A 89 22.02 -35.09 42.45
CA GLU A 89 22.60 -36.21 43.21
C GLU A 89 24.00 -35.85 43.78
N ILE A 90 24.84 -35.20 42.98
CA ILE A 90 26.16 -34.73 43.40
C ILE A 90 26.04 -33.65 44.50
N ILE A 91 25.13 -32.68 44.32
CA ILE A 91 24.89 -31.62 45.31
C ILE A 91 24.40 -32.21 46.64
N ASP A 92 23.46 -33.15 46.59
CA ASP A 92 22.90 -33.80 47.79
C ASP A 92 23.97 -34.59 48.56
N TYR A 93 24.85 -35.30 47.85
CA TYR A 93 25.96 -36.03 48.47
C TYR A 93 27.04 -35.10 49.05
N LEU A 94 27.50 -34.12 48.26
CA LEU A 94 28.62 -33.26 48.64
C LEU A 94 28.25 -32.26 49.74
N LYS A 95 26.94 -31.99 49.96
CA LYS A 95 26.43 -31.07 50.99
C LYS A 95 27.20 -29.74 51.06
N PRO A 96 27.32 -29.02 49.93
CA PRO A 96 28.02 -27.73 49.93
C PRO A 96 27.24 -26.71 50.75
N ARG A 97 27.94 -25.68 51.25
CA ARG A 97 27.30 -24.59 51.99
C ARG A 97 26.37 -23.77 51.09
N TRP A 98 26.72 -23.65 49.81
CA TRP A 98 25.91 -22.99 48.79
C TRP A 98 25.83 -23.82 47.51
N TRP A 99 24.70 -23.77 46.81
CA TRP A 99 24.62 -24.31 45.46
C TRP A 99 23.72 -23.47 44.57
N ALA A 100 24.01 -23.48 43.27
CA ALA A 100 23.22 -22.83 42.25
C ALA A 100 23.09 -23.73 41.02
N LEU A 101 21.88 -23.80 40.45
CA LEU A 101 21.61 -24.50 39.20
C LEU A 101 21.00 -23.52 38.20
N GLU A 102 21.74 -23.25 37.12
CA GLU A 102 21.36 -22.25 36.11
C GLU A 102 20.20 -22.76 35.23
N ASN A 103 19.27 -21.86 34.90
CA ASN A 103 18.16 -22.14 34.00
C ASN A 103 17.87 -20.92 33.10
N PRO A 104 17.71 -21.08 31.78
CA PRO A 104 17.26 -19.99 30.91
C PRO A 104 15.94 -19.38 31.38
N ALA A 105 15.83 -18.04 31.38
CA ALA A 105 14.64 -17.32 31.87
C ALA A 105 13.31 -17.81 31.22
N THR A 106 13.37 -18.14 29.92
CA THR A 106 12.27 -18.71 29.13
C THR A 106 12.47 -20.20 28.84
N GLY A 107 13.17 -20.94 29.71
CA GLY A 107 13.51 -22.36 29.54
C GLY A 107 12.47 -23.33 30.13
N LEU A 108 12.47 -24.57 29.63
CA LEU A 108 11.60 -25.67 30.04
C LEU A 108 12.06 -26.38 31.32
N LEU A 109 13.28 -26.14 31.81
CA LEU A 109 13.84 -26.86 32.96
C LEU A 109 13.02 -26.63 34.25
N LYS A 110 12.54 -25.40 34.48
CA LYS A 110 11.64 -25.08 35.61
C LYS A 110 10.28 -25.81 35.59
N THR A 111 9.92 -26.40 34.45
CA THR A 111 8.66 -27.15 34.30
C THR A 111 8.81 -28.65 34.56
N ARG A 112 10.04 -29.15 34.78
CA ARG A 112 10.30 -30.56 35.06
C ARG A 112 9.93 -30.89 36.50
N GLU A 113 9.37 -32.08 36.74
CA GLU A 113 8.83 -32.48 38.04
C GLU A 113 9.88 -32.48 39.16
N TYR A 114 11.11 -32.91 38.88
CA TYR A 114 12.20 -32.96 39.87
C TYR A 114 12.75 -31.58 40.28
N MET A 115 12.37 -30.51 39.55
CA MET A 115 12.64 -29.14 39.96
C MET A 115 11.55 -28.60 40.88
N ALA A 116 10.41 -29.28 40.99
CA ALA A 116 9.31 -28.88 41.87
C ALA A 116 9.74 -29.06 43.34
N GLY A 117 9.66 -27.97 44.11
CA GLY A 117 10.03 -27.95 45.53
C GLY A 117 11.44 -27.44 45.82
N LEU A 118 12.28 -27.23 44.80
CA LEU A 118 13.57 -26.54 44.97
C LEU A 118 13.35 -25.01 45.07
N PRO A 119 14.10 -24.30 45.93
CA PRO A 119 14.03 -22.85 45.99
C PRO A 119 14.54 -22.23 44.68
N PHE A 120 13.78 -21.31 44.10
CA PHE A 120 14.17 -20.60 42.87
C PHE A 120 14.14 -19.09 43.07
N HIS A 121 15.03 -18.38 42.39
CA HIS A 121 15.08 -16.92 42.35
C HIS A 121 15.02 -16.43 40.89
N ASP A 122 14.05 -15.57 40.58
CA ASP A 122 13.98 -14.87 39.31
C ASP A 122 14.79 -13.57 39.41
N ALA A 123 15.84 -13.43 38.60
CA ALA A 123 16.71 -12.25 38.60
C ALA A 123 16.02 -10.98 38.07
N GLY A 124 14.72 -11.02 37.72
CA GLY A 124 13.98 -9.94 37.05
C GLY A 124 13.02 -9.06 37.88
N ILE A 125 12.98 -9.11 39.22
CA ILE A 125 11.98 -8.31 39.98
C ILE A 125 12.45 -6.85 40.19
N SER A 126 11.80 -5.90 39.50
CA SER A 126 12.06 -4.45 39.64
C SER A 126 10.93 -3.69 40.33
N ALA A 127 11.28 -2.63 41.07
CA ALA A 127 10.32 -1.66 41.61
C ALA A 127 9.43 -1.07 40.50
N ARG A 128 8.15 -0.82 40.81
CA ARG A 128 7.16 -0.22 39.89
C ARG A 128 6.55 1.03 40.51
N THR A 129 6.32 2.06 39.70
CA THR A 129 5.67 3.30 40.15
C THR A 129 4.14 3.14 40.10
N SER A 130 3.46 3.45 41.21
CA SER A 130 2.01 3.45 41.32
C SER A 130 1.40 4.67 40.60
N PRO A 131 0.09 4.66 40.28
CA PRO A 131 -0.59 5.81 39.69
C PRO A 131 -0.51 7.09 40.53
N GLN A 132 -0.36 6.97 41.85
CA GLN A 132 -0.17 8.12 42.74
C GLN A 132 1.30 8.59 42.82
N GLY A 133 2.23 7.97 42.08
CA GLY A 133 3.63 8.37 41.99
C GLY A 133 4.57 7.72 43.01
N SER A 134 4.08 6.77 43.81
CA SER A 134 4.89 6.03 44.79
C SER A 134 5.64 4.87 44.14
N GLU A 135 6.85 4.54 44.59
CA GLU A 135 7.52 3.31 44.13
C GLU A 135 7.19 2.13 45.05
N LEU A 136 6.74 1.03 44.45
CA LEU A 136 6.30 -0.18 45.12
C LEU A 136 7.10 -1.38 44.61
N LEU A 137 7.53 -2.25 45.52
CA LEU A 137 8.11 -3.55 45.19
C LEU A 137 7.08 -4.64 45.49
N ARG A 138 6.75 -5.47 44.51
CA ARG A 138 5.84 -6.61 44.72
C ARG A 138 6.66 -7.82 45.14
N LEU A 139 6.40 -8.35 46.32
CA LEU A 139 7.05 -9.56 46.83
C LEU A 139 6.32 -10.82 46.32
N PRO A 140 7.00 -11.99 46.31
CA PRO A 140 6.45 -13.24 45.78
C PRO A 140 5.16 -13.72 46.49
N ASN A 141 4.94 -13.31 47.74
CA ASN A 141 3.75 -13.62 48.55
C ASN A 141 2.56 -12.66 48.29
N ALA A 142 2.57 -11.93 47.17
CA ALA A 142 1.58 -10.92 46.79
C ALA A 142 1.48 -9.67 47.69
N GLN A 143 2.36 -9.50 48.68
CA GLN A 143 2.45 -8.26 49.46
C GLN A 143 3.20 -7.17 48.67
N GLN A 144 2.74 -5.92 48.80
CA GLN A 144 3.37 -4.75 48.17
C GLN A 144 4.13 -3.93 49.22
N LEU A 145 5.41 -3.72 48.98
CA LEU A 145 6.29 -2.93 49.85
C LEU A 145 6.47 -1.53 49.27
N LEU A 146 6.13 -0.50 50.04
CA LEU A 146 6.35 0.89 49.63
C LEU A 146 7.82 1.27 49.78
N LEU A 147 8.47 1.60 48.66
CA LEU A 147 9.87 1.99 48.57
C LEU A 147 10.07 3.52 48.56
N ALA A 148 9.20 4.27 47.89
CA ALA A 148 9.26 5.74 47.91
C ALA A 148 7.86 6.35 47.85
N ARG A 149 7.66 7.47 48.54
CA ARG A 149 6.43 8.25 48.53
C ARG A 149 6.30 9.07 47.23
N PRO A 150 5.11 9.61 46.90
CA PRO A 150 4.88 10.39 45.67
C PRO A 150 5.78 11.61 45.47
N ASP A 151 6.28 12.18 46.56
CA ASP A 151 7.18 13.34 46.58
C ASP A 151 8.64 12.97 46.29
N GLY A 152 8.94 11.67 46.14
CA GLY A 152 10.27 11.12 45.92
C GLY A 152 10.96 10.67 47.20
N GLN A 153 10.44 10.93 48.41
CA GLN A 153 11.16 10.52 49.63
C GLN A 153 11.15 9.00 49.82
N PRO A 154 12.32 8.33 49.98
CA PRO A 154 12.38 6.89 50.18
C PRO A 154 11.91 6.51 51.59
N THR A 155 11.16 5.42 51.71
CA THR A 155 10.82 4.81 53.00
C THR A 155 12.02 4.04 53.55
N ARG A 156 11.97 3.57 54.81
CA ARG A 156 13.04 2.75 55.40
C ARG A 156 13.32 1.47 54.61
N ALA A 157 12.28 0.85 54.07
CA ALA A 157 12.41 -0.32 53.20
C ALA A 157 12.93 0.04 51.81
N GLY A 158 12.57 1.21 51.28
CA GLY A 158 13.16 1.77 50.07
C GLY A 158 14.64 2.05 50.20
N GLN A 159 15.07 2.69 51.29
CA GLN A 159 16.48 2.96 51.58
C GLN A 159 17.28 1.66 51.57
N PHE A 160 16.79 0.62 52.26
CA PHE A 160 17.41 -0.71 52.25
C PHE A 160 17.44 -1.32 50.84
N TYR A 161 16.32 -1.27 50.11
CA TYR A 161 16.23 -1.79 48.73
C TYR A 161 17.23 -1.11 47.78
N TYR A 162 17.25 0.23 47.74
CA TYR A 162 18.12 1.01 46.88
C TYR A 162 19.61 0.82 47.21
N GLN A 163 19.92 0.66 48.50
CA GLN A 163 21.26 0.32 48.97
C GLN A 163 21.67 -1.09 48.53
N LEU A 164 20.75 -2.05 48.59
CA LEU A 164 20.97 -3.43 48.16
C LEU A 164 21.16 -3.56 46.64
N VAL A 165 20.35 -2.86 45.83
CA VAL A 165 20.41 -2.91 44.35
C VAL A 165 21.41 -1.91 43.74
N GLY A 166 22.10 -1.11 44.56
CA GLY A 166 23.08 -0.13 44.12
C GLY A 166 22.51 1.03 43.28
N ARG A 167 21.19 1.27 43.34
CA ARG A 167 20.52 2.36 42.60
C ARG A 167 20.27 3.55 43.53
N ARG A 168 20.36 4.77 43.00
CA ARG A 168 20.05 5.97 43.79
C ARG A 168 18.53 6.06 44.04
N PRO A 169 18.07 6.31 45.28
CA PRO A 169 16.66 6.55 45.51
C PRO A 169 16.19 7.76 44.70
N PRO A 170 14.93 7.79 44.23
CA PRO A 170 14.36 8.98 43.65
C PRO A 170 14.46 10.14 44.66
N SER A 171 14.76 11.35 44.20
CA SER A 171 14.97 12.51 45.09
C SER A 171 14.16 13.75 44.66
N ARG A 172 13.43 13.63 43.53
CA ARG A 172 12.68 14.73 42.91
C ARG A 172 11.27 14.27 42.53
N ARG A 173 10.36 15.23 42.38
CA ARG A 173 8.94 15.03 42.02
C ARG A 173 8.70 14.52 40.59
N PHE A 174 9.76 14.25 39.83
CA PHE A 174 9.74 13.76 38.45
C PHE A 174 10.84 12.70 38.27
N ASN A 175 10.70 11.85 37.25
CA ASN A 175 11.77 10.93 36.86
C ASN A 175 12.81 11.69 36.02
N GLU A 176 14.08 11.63 36.39
CA GLU A 176 15.17 12.34 35.71
C GLU A 176 15.54 11.68 34.37
N ALA A 177 15.25 10.38 34.21
CA ALA A 177 15.50 9.63 32.99
C ALA A 177 14.31 9.60 32.01
N GLN A 178 13.25 10.38 32.28
CA GLN A 178 12.08 10.40 31.41
C GLN A 178 12.34 11.18 30.11
N PRO A 179 11.77 10.74 28.98
CA PRO A 179 11.78 11.54 27.76
C PRO A 179 10.91 12.79 27.91
N LEU A 180 11.25 13.85 27.19
CA LEU A 180 10.40 15.04 27.09
C LEU A 180 9.14 14.73 26.27
N VAL A 181 7.99 15.23 26.71
CA VAL A 181 6.73 15.17 25.97
C VAL A 181 6.58 16.49 25.22
N ARG A 182 6.77 16.46 23.89
CA ARG A 182 6.62 17.64 23.03
C ARG A 182 5.16 17.82 22.61
N ASP A 183 4.69 19.06 22.68
CA ASP A 183 3.32 19.45 22.35
C ASP A 183 3.34 20.87 21.78
N GLY A 184 3.25 20.95 20.45
CA GLY A 184 3.51 22.19 19.70
C GLY A 184 4.94 22.70 19.91
N PRO A 185 5.15 24.04 20.06
CA PRO A 185 6.48 24.62 20.29
C PRO A 185 7.04 24.35 21.70
N ASN A 186 6.32 23.60 22.54
CA ASN A 186 6.57 23.51 23.96
C ASN A 186 6.94 22.07 24.38
N ASP A 187 7.94 21.95 25.25
CA ASP A 187 8.35 20.66 25.83
C ASP A 187 7.90 20.57 27.29
N TYR A 188 7.34 19.42 27.65
CA TYR A 188 6.79 19.12 28.97
C TYR A 188 7.46 17.89 29.58
N ILE A 189 7.38 17.74 30.91
CA ILE A 189 7.67 16.49 31.61
C ILE A 189 6.42 16.06 32.40
N LEU A 190 6.31 14.77 32.65
CA LEU A 190 5.33 14.24 33.59
C LEU A 190 5.92 14.26 34.99
N LEU A 191 5.20 14.89 35.92
CA LEU A 191 5.46 14.69 37.34
C LEU A 191 5.03 13.27 37.73
N ARG A 192 5.59 12.73 38.82
CA ARG A 192 5.30 11.36 39.27
C ARG A 192 3.80 11.11 39.55
N GLY A 193 3.03 12.15 39.87
CA GLY A 193 1.56 12.09 40.00
C GLY A 193 0.78 12.20 38.69
N GLY A 194 1.42 12.05 37.53
CA GLY A 194 0.78 12.05 36.20
C GLY A 194 0.51 13.43 35.59
N ALA A 195 0.67 14.52 36.36
CA ALA A 195 0.45 15.88 35.85
C ALA A 195 1.56 16.32 34.87
N LYS A 196 1.15 16.70 33.65
CA LYS A 196 2.02 17.27 32.60
C LYS A 196 2.41 18.71 32.96
N LYS A 197 3.71 19.03 32.99
CA LYS A 197 4.23 20.36 33.33
C LYS A 197 5.29 20.83 32.33
N LEU A 198 5.16 22.10 31.92
CA LEU A 198 6.02 22.74 30.93
C LEU A 198 7.46 22.89 31.44
N VAL A 199 8.44 22.48 30.66
CA VAL A 199 9.87 22.63 30.98
C VAL A 199 10.61 23.60 30.08
N ARG A 200 10.22 23.76 28.81
CA ARG A 200 10.73 24.84 27.94
C ARG A 200 9.77 25.15 26.79
N SER A 201 9.86 26.36 26.24
CA SER A 201 9.01 26.85 25.15
C SER A 201 9.86 27.44 24.04
N LEU A 202 9.70 26.98 22.81
CA LEU A 202 10.36 27.49 21.61
C LEU A 202 9.78 28.87 21.27
N GLN A 203 10.66 29.85 21.16
CA GLN A 203 10.32 31.22 20.80
C GLN A 203 10.41 31.41 19.27
N PRO A 204 9.77 32.45 18.71
CA PRO A 204 9.79 32.72 17.26
C PRO A 204 11.18 32.95 16.65
N ASP A 205 12.18 33.27 17.47
CA ASP A 205 13.59 33.44 17.07
C ASP A 205 14.40 32.13 17.04
N GLY A 206 13.74 30.99 17.28
CA GLY A 206 14.37 29.67 17.34
C GLY A 206 15.01 29.32 18.68
N SER A 207 15.00 30.23 19.67
CA SER A 207 15.56 29.98 21.00
C SER A 207 14.54 29.33 21.95
N TYR A 208 14.99 28.58 22.96
CA TYR A 208 14.10 27.98 23.96
C TYR A 208 14.11 28.76 25.28
N ARG A 209 12.94 29.19 25.74
CA ARG A 209 12.74 29.74 27.09
C ARG A 209 12.46 28.61 28.09
N VAL A 210 13.43 28.31 28.96
CA VAL A 210 13.35 27.21 29.94
C VAL A 210 12.66 27.66 31.25
N THR A 211 11.70 26.87 31.75
CA THR A 211 10.97 27.15 33.00
C THR A 211 11.81 26.79 34.24
N LYS A 212 11.40 27.21 35.45
CA LYS A 212 12.11 26.86 36.70
C LYS A 212 12.20 25.35 36.92
N LEU A 213 11.16 24.60 36.51
CA LEU A 213 11.14 23.14 36.51
C LEU A 213 12.12 22.57 35.48
N GLY A 214 12.16 23.14 34.26
CA GLY A 214 13.15 22.79 33.26
C GLY A 214 14.58 23.04 33.73
N LYS A 215 14.85 24.17 34.39
CA LYS A 215 16.17 24.46 34.98
C LYS A 215 16.60 23.44 36.04
N ALA A 216 15.65 22.87 36.79
CA ALA A 216 15.93 21.79 37.75
C ALA A 216 16.12 20.44 37.05
N PHE A 217 15.32 20.13 36.03
CA PHE A 217 15.42 18.90 35.23
C PHE A 217 16.73 18.84 34.42
N PHE A 218 17.16 19.96 33.85
CA PHE A 218 18.37 20.07 33.03
C PHE A 218 19.65 20.43 33.80
N ARG A 219 19.60 20.54 35.15
CA ARG A 219 20.71 21.00 35.99
C ARG A 219 21.93 20.07 35.95
N ASP A 220 21.70 18.77 35.88
CA ASP A 220 22.74 17.75 36.04
C ASP A 220 23.11 17.14 34.68
N LYS A 221 23.57 17.98 33.74
CA LYS A 221 23.98 17.57 32.39
C LYS A 221 25.38 16.94 32.42
N TRP A 222 25.52 15.81 31.73
CA TRP A 222 26.71 14.96 31.69
C TRP A 222 27.23 14.80 30.26
N THR A 223 28.50 14.46 30.17
CA THR A 223 29.21 14.19 28.92
C THR A 223 29.63 12.73 28.90
N ASP A 224 29.28 12.01 27.83
CA ASP A 224 29.81 10.68 27.57
C ASP A 224 31.04 10.77 26.66
N TYR A 225 32.05 9.99 27.02
CA TYR A 225 33.27 9.84 26.24
C TYR A 225 33.41 8.39 25.76
N ILE A 226 33.72 8.20 24.48
CA ILE A 226 34.09 6.91 23.89
C ILE A 226 35.60 6.95 23.63
N ALA A 227 36.33 5.99 24.19
CA ALA A 227 37.76 5.85 23.97
C ALA A 227 38.01 4.94 22.76
N HIS A 228 38.93 5.33 21.88
CA HIS A 228 39.36 4.59 20.71
C HIS A 228 40.82 4.17 20.94
N MET A 229 41.00 2.86 21.16
CA MET A 229 42.29 2.26 21.48
C MET A 229 43.10 2.02 20.20
N PRO A 230 44.33 2.52 20.08
CA PRO A 230 45.19 2.25 18.93
C PRO A 230 45.57 0.77 18.88
N VAL A 231 45.35 0.14 17.72
CA VAL A 231 45.62 -1.28 17.50
C VAL A 231 46.30 -1.50 16.16
N ARG A 232 47.09 -2.56 16.09
CA ARG A 232 47.75 -3.06 14.88
C ARG A 232 47.14 -4.41 14.55
N ILE A 233 46.49 -4.48 13.40
CA ILE A 233 45.71 -5.63 12.96
C ILE A 233 46.57 -6.47 12.02
N ARG A 234 46.75 -7.76 12.34
CA ARG A 234 47.47 -8.75 11.53
C ARG A 234 46.50 -9.83 11.08
N GLY A 235 46.40 -10.05 9.77
CA GLY A 235 45.49 -11.04 9.19
C GLY A 235 46.10 -11.78 8.01
N ARG A 236 45.38 -12.76 7.45
CA ARG A 236 45.74 -13.44 6.20
C ARG A 236 44.70 -13.17 5.13
N ARG A 237 45.15 -12.80 3.93
CA ARG A 237 44.27 -12.67 2.75
C ARG A 237 43.87 -14.04 2.23
N ARG A 238 42.83 -14.11 1.39
CA ARG A 238 42.20 -15.35 0.86
C ARG A 238 43.14 -16.38 0.17
N ARG A 239 44.41 -16.04 -0.09
CA ARG A 239 45.47 -16.94 -0.62
C ARG A 239 46.59 -17.25 0.39
N GLY A 240 46.39 -16.95 1.67
CA GLY A 240 47.34 -17.23 2.75
C GLY A 240 48.43 -16.16 2.95
N GLN A 241 48.47 -15.09 2.15
CA GLN A 241 49.44 -14.00 2.34
C GLN A 241 49.10 -13.18 3.58
N PRO A 242 50.03 -13.03 4.55
CA PRO A 242 49.81 -12.20 5.72
C PRO A 242 49.81 -10.71 5.36
N TYR A 243 48.99 -9.93 6.04
CA TYR A 243 48.96 -8.47 5.95
C TYR A 243 48.90 -7.85 7.36
N GLN A 244 49.35 -6.61 7.47
CA GLN A 244 49.31 -5.84 8.71
C GLN A 244 48.83 -4.41 8.42
N ARG A 245 47.91 -3.87 9.23
CA ARG A 245 47.48 -2.46 9.17
C ARG A 245 47.27 -1.88 10.56
N ASP A 246 47.42 -0.57 10.69
CA ASP A 246 47.21 0.16 11.94
C ASP A 246 45.81 0.81 11.94
N ASP A 247 45.05 0.67 13.04
CA ASP A 247 43.66 1.16 13.17
C ASP A 247 43.31 1.49 14.64
N PHE A 248 42.04 1.80 14.94
CA PHE A 248 41.56 2.08 16.29
C PHE A 248 40.34 1.22 16.66
N LEU A 249 40.40 0.58 17.84
CA LEU A 249 39.32 -0.23 18.40
C LEU A 249 38.48 0.60 19.40
N PRO A 250 37.18 0.86 19.15
CA PRO A 250 36.35 1.58 20.10
C PRO A 250 36.07 0.75 21.36
N VAL A 251 36.32 1.35 22.53
CA VAL A 251 36.08 0.76 23.85
C VAL A 251 34.91 1.51 24.48
N THR A 252 33.71 0.91 24.44
CA THR A 252 32.51 1.48 25.07
C THR A 252 32.65 1.41 26.60
N LEU A 253 32.55 2.56 27.27
CA LEU A 253 32.71 2.69 28.72
C LEU A 253 31.36 2.78 29.42
N ASP A 254 30.67 1.65 29.62
CA ASP A 254 29.36 1.59 30.30
C ASP A 254 29.35 2.34 31.63
N GLY A 255 28.78 3.55 31.65
CA GLY A 255 28.67 4.42 32.83
C GLY A 255 29.98 5.00 33.38
N LEU A 256 31.15 4.55 32.90
CA LEU A 256 32.49 4.97 33.32
C LEU A 256 33.08 6.12 32.48
N GLY A 257 32.46 6.42 31.33
CA GLY A 257 32.82 7.56 30.48
C GLY A 257 32.36 8.92 31.02
N ARG A 258 31.67 8.98 32.17
CA ARG A 258 31.08 10.21 32.70
C ARG A 258 32.11 11.05 33.45
N GLN A 259 32.59 12.12 32.84
CA GLN A 259 33.53 13.05 33.48
C GLN A 259 32.83 14.30 34.02
N ASN A 260 33.28 14.76 35.18
CA ASN A 260 32.84 16.03 35.75
C ASN A 260 33.40 17.20 34.93
N ALA A 261 32.53 18.11 34.48
CA ALA A 261 32.90 19.26 33.66
C ALA A 261 33.90 20.23 34.32
N GLY A 262 34.17 20.10 35.62
CA GLY A 262 35.18 20.91 36.34
C GLY A 262 36.64 20.45 36.20
N LEU A 263 36.92 19.30 35.55
CA LEU A 263 38.29 18.82 35.28
C LEU A 263 38.82 19.39 33.96
N SER A 264 40.13 19.59 33.79
CA SER A 264 40.68 20.03 32.49
C SER A 264 40.54 18.93 31.43
N GLU A 265 40.42 19.28 30.14
CA GLU A 265 40.25 18.28 29.07
C GLU A 265 41.37 17.23 29.04
N VAL A 266 42.60 17.64 29.34
CA VAL A 266 43.75 16.72 29.44
C VAL A 266 43.59 15.73 30.60
N GLN A 267 43.04 16.17 31.74
CA GLN A 267 42.75 15.29 32.88
C GLN A 267 41.57 14.35 32.58
N GLN A 268 40.54 14.85 31.89
CA GLN A 268 39.37 14.06 31.49
C GLN A 268 39.76 12.96 30.47
N HIS A 269 40.55 13.30 29.46
CA HIS A 269 41.06 12.34 28.47
C HIS A 269 41.94 11.28 29.14
N ARG A 270 42.85 11.69 30.03
CA ARG A 270 43.69 10.74 30.79
C ARG A 270 42.86 9.79 31.66
N ASN A 271 41.79 10.28 32.31
CA ASN A 271 40.91 9.44 33.13
C ASN A 271 40.10 8.45 32.29
N VAL A 272 39.62 8.87 31.12
CA VAL A 272 38.87 8.05 30.17
C VAL A 272 39.76 6.97 29.56
N ILE A 273 40.98 7.31 29.13
CA ILE A 273 41.97 6.35 28.62
C ILE A 273 42.37 5.36 29.72
N ALA A 274 42.60 5.82 30.95
CA ALA A 274 42.90 4.94 32.08
C ALA A 274 41.72 4.02 32.45
N ALA A 275 40.47 4.48 32.28
CA ALA A 275 39.28 3.64 32.47
C ALA A 275 39.14 2.59 31.35
N ALA A 276 39.43 2.97 30.11
CA ALA A 276 39.42 2.06 28.96
C ALA A 276 40.52 0.99 29.06
N LEU A 277 41.75 1.38 29.38
CA LEU A 277 42.86 0.45 29.64
C LEU A 277 42.50 -0.54 30.76
N ARG A 278 41.97 -0.07 31.89
CA ARG A 278 41.53 -0.94 32.99
C ARG A 278 40.42 -1.91 32.58
N LYS A 279 39.44 -1.44 31.79
CA LYS A 279 38.35 -2.31 31.28
C LYS A 279 38.89 -3.40 30.36
N MET A 280 39.95 -3.09 29.59
CA MET A 280 40.63 -4.02 28.70
C MET A 280 41.73 -4.84 29.40
N GLY A 281 41.90 -4.72 30.73
CA GLY A 281 42.89 -5.50 31.49
C GLY A 281 44.32 -4.93 31.52
N ASN A 282 44.51 -3.66 31.16
CA ASN A 282 45.80 -2.96 31.01
C ASN A 282 46.78 -3.69 30.08
N PRO A 283 46.44 -3.87 28.80
CA PRO A 283 47.31 -4.52 27.82
C PRO A 283 48.62 -3.74 27.65
N ALA A 284 49.75 -4.44 27.53
CA ALA A 284 51.04 -3.88 27.16
C ALA A 284 51.15 -3.72 25.63
N ASP A 285 52.15 -2.95 25.19
CA ASP A 285 52.41 -2.77 23.74
C ASP A 285 52.63 -4.12 23.04
N GLY A 286 51.88 -4.38 21.98
CA GLY A 286 51.90 -5.64 21.22
C GLY A 286 50.94 -6.73 21.71
N ASP A 287 50.23 -6.54 22.83
CA ASP A 287 49.28 -7.54 23.34
C ASP A 287 48.03 -7.66 22.47
N VAL A 288 47.59 -8.88 22.18
CA VAL A 288 46.34 -9.12 21.42
C VAL A 288 45.14 -8.73 22.28
N VAL A 289 44.48 -7.65 21.89
CA VAL A 289 43.30 -7.10 22.57
C VAL A 289 41.98 -7.58 21.99
N MET A 290 41.99 -8.08 20.75
CA MET A 290 40.82 -8.67 20.11
C MET A 290 41.26 -9.62 18.98
N GLU A 291 40.57 -10.74 18.81
CA GLU A 291 40.83 -11.68 17.71
C GLU A 291 39.50 -12.06 17.05
N LEU A 292 39.38 -11.83 15.75
CA LEU A 292 38.15 -12.03 14.98
C LEU A 292 38.47 -12.74 13.66
N SER A 293 37.97 -13.97 13.51
CA SER A 293 37.92 -14.72 12.25
C SER A 293 39.17 -14.59 11.36
N GLU A 294 40.34 -14.93 11.93
CA GLU A 294 41.69 -14.91 11.31
C GLU A 294 42.48 -13.59 11.37
N GLU A 295 41.94 -12.54 12.00
CA GLU A 295 42.64 -11.28 12.26
C GLU A 295 42.92 -11.06 13.76
N GLN A 296 44.17 -10.77 14.10
CA GLN A 296 44.64 -10.43 15.43
C GLN A 296 44.85 -8.93 15.56
N TYR A 297 44.19 -8.31 16.53
CA TYR A 297 44.29 -6.89 16.85
C TYR A 297 45.20 -6.76 18.06
N THR A 298 46.43 -6.30 17.86
CA THR A 298 47.40 -6.07 18.94
C THR A 298 47.39 -4.61 19.37
N PHE A 299 47.36 -4.32 20.67
CA PHE A 299 47.44 -2.96 21.18
C PHE A 299 48.76 -2.29 20.75
N ASP A 300 48.69 -1.04 20.32
CA ASP A 300 49.86 -0.25 19.92
C ASP A 300 50.01 0.94 20.86
N ALA A 301 50.81 0.77 21.92
CA ALA A 301 51.02 1.78 22.95
C ALA A 301 51.91 2.95 22.46
N SER A 302 52.55 2.82 21.28
CA SER A 302 53.37 3.88 20.70
C SER A 302 52.55 5.00 20.02
N ARG A 303 51.24 4.78 19.83
CA ARG A 303 50.33 5.73 19.18
C ARG A 303 49.35 6.34 20.18
N ASP A 304 48.97 7.59 19.93
CA ASP A 304 48.02 8.31 20.79
C ASP A 304 46.60 7.73 20.69
N TRP A 305 45.87 7.72 21.80
CA TRP A 305 44.47 7.30 21.87
C TRP A 305 43.53 8.35 21.27
N GLY A 306 42.52 7.89 20.52
CA GLY A 306 41.41 8.74 20.12
C GLY A 306 40.35 8.82 21.22
N VAL A 307 39.81 10.00 21.53
CA VAL A 307 38.70 10.14 22.50
C VAL A 307 37.60 10.99 21.86
N SER A 308 36.42 10.40 21.69
CA SER A 308 35.24 11.05 21.10
C SER A 308 34.28 11.49 22.21
N LYS A 309 33.75 12.72 22.13
CA LYS A 309 32.91 13.35 23.16
C LYS A 309 31.48 13.55 22.66
N GLN A 310 30.49 13.20 23.49
CA GLN A 310 29.09 13.58 23.31
C GLN A 310 28.59 14.30 24.56
N THR A 311 28.36 15.61 24.44
CA THR A 311 27.82 16.43 25.54
C THR A 311 26.59 17.18 25.10
N MET A 312 25.58 17.20 25.95
CA MET A 312 24.56 18.23 25.90
C MET A 312 24.82 19.16 27.11
N GLN A 313 24.96 20.48 26.95
CA GLN A 313 24.93 21.46 28.07
C GLN A 313 23.88 22.58 27.86
N VAL A 314 23.27 23.15 28.90
CA VAL A 314 22.49 24.40 28.81
C VAL A 314 23.38 25.48 29.42
N ALA A 315 23.78 26.50 28.64
CA ALA A 315 24.66 27.56 29.10
C ALA A 315 23.94 28.52 30.06
N GLN A 316 24.70 29.26 30.88
CA GLN A 316 24.19 30.19 31.90
C GLN A 316 23.34 31.34 31.32
N ASN A 317 23.36 31.54 30.01
CA ASN A 317 22.75 32.67 29.31
C ASN A 317 21.36 32.34 28.73
N ASN A 318 20.77 31.20 29.09
CA ASN A 318 19.45 30.76 28.61
C ASN A 318 19.34 30.45 27.10
N GLN A 319 20.44 30.37 26.32
CA GLN A 319 20.44 29.85 24.94
C GLN A 319 20.92 28.39 24.88
N VAL A 320 20.29 27.60 24.01
CA VAL A 320 20.62 26.19 23.73
C VAL A 320 21.34 26.15 22.38
N GLU A 321 22.66 26.03 22.40
CA GLU A 321 23.42 25.69 21.18
C GLU A 321 23.34 24.18 20.94
N THR A 322 22.85 23.80 19.77
CA THR A 322 22.86 22.42 19.28
C THR A 322 23.89 22.36 18.17
N GLU A 323 25.09 21.88 18.45
CA GLU A 323 26.12 21.71 17.44
C GLU A 323 26.03 20.31 16.83
N VAL A 324 25.74 20.23 15.53
CA VAL A 324 25.84 18.99 14.73
C VAL A 324 27.11 19.09 13.89
N THR A 325 28.14 18.32 14.24
CA THR A 325 29.41 18.28 13.52
C THR A 325 29.40 17.13 12.51
N LEU A 326 29.24 17.43 11.21
CA LEU A 326 29.46 16.48 10.11
C LEU A 326 30.90 16.66 9.61
N ARG A 327 31.81 15.68 9.61
CA ARG A 327 33.15 15.84 8.98
C ARG A 327 33.23 14.95 7.73
N GLN A 328 33.10 15.48 6.50
CA GLN A 328 32.92 14.61 5.33
C GLN A 328 33.52 15.13 4.00
N PRO A 329 34.38 14.36 3.32
CA PRO A 329 35.05 14.80 2.09
C PRO A 329 34.10 14.88 0.88
N LEU A 330 34.26 15.94 0.09
CA LEU A 330 33.52 16.16 -1.16
C LEU A 330 34.01 15.17 -2.23
N GLY A 331 33.40 13.99 -2.28
CA GLY A 331 33.57 13.00 -3.35
C GLY A 331 32.61 13.15 -4.55
N ALA A 332 32.94 12.51 -5.67
CA ALA A 332 32.05 12.37 -6.82
C ALA A 332 30.87 11.42 -6.51
N LEU A 333 29.77 11.58 -7.24
CA LEU A 333 28.57 10.76 -7.09
C LEU A 333 28.92 9.28 -7.28
N ARG A 334 28.94 8.47 -6.20
CA ARG A 334 28.96 6.99 -6.29
C ARG A 334 27.57 6.48 -6.68
N ASP A 335 27.40 5.19 -6.97
CA ASP A 335 26.15 4.58 -7.50
C ASP A 335 24.93 4.61 -6.53
N VAL A 336 24.88 5.59 -5.64
CA VAL A 336 23.94 5.77 -4.53
C VAL A 336 22.70 6.58 -4.89
N SER A 337 22.61 7.07 -6.13
CA SER A 337 21.53 7.96 -6.60
C SER A 337 20.12 7.45 -6.30
N TYR A 338 19.92 6.12 -6.27
CA TYR A 338 18.65 5.49 -5.94
C TYR A 338 18.23 5.66 -4.48
N GLN A 339 19.17 5.96 -3.58
CA GLN A 339 18.95 6.14 -2.14
C GLN A 339 18.64 7.60 -1.77
N LEU A 340 18.97 8.54 -2.65
CA LEU A 340 18.91 9.99 -2.39
C LEU A 340 17.64 10.60 -2.95
N TYR A 341 17.15 11.64 -2.27
CA TYR A 341 16.02 12.44 -2.75
C TYR A 341 16.37 13.10 -4.09
N ARG A 342 15.51 12.96 -5.10
CA ARG A 342 15.73 13.48 -6.46
C ARG A 342 17.15 13.23 -7.01
N GLY A 343 17.66 12.00 -6.83
CA GLY A 343 19.03 11.65 -7.21
C GLY A 343 19.44 11.94 -8.66
N SER A 344 18.49 12.05 -9.60
CA SER A 344 18.74 12.46 -10.99
C SER A 344 19.08 13.95 -11.18
N GLU A 345 18.72 14.78 -10.19
CA GLU A 345 19.00 16.22 -10.17
C GLU A 345 20.32 16.52 -9.43
N LEU A 346 21.04 15.51 -8.96
CA LEU A 346 22.36 15.68 -8.33
C LEU A 346 23.45 15.93 -9.38
N LEU A 347 24.45 16.69 -8.99
CA LEU A 347 25.67 16.92 -9.76
C LEU A 347 26.54 15.65 -9.77
N GLU A 348 27.20 15.38 -10.91
CA GLU A 348 28.06 14.20 -11.07
C GLU A 348 29.36 14.32 -10.26
N SER A 349 29.88 15.55 -10.14
CA SER A 349 31.02 15.92 -9.29
C SER A 349 30.74 17.26 -8.59
N ALA A 350 31.42 17.49 -7.46
CA ALA A 350 31.45 18.81 -6.84
C ALA A 350 32.15 19.82 -7.78
N PHE A 351 31.78 21.09 -7.71
CA PHE A 351 32.38 22.15 -8.52
C PHE A 351 33.88 22.28 -8.21
N GLU A 352 34.76 22.04 -9.19
CA GLU A 352 36.21 22.26 -9.06
C GLU A 352 36.54 23.71 -8.70
N GLU A 353 35.74 24.68 -9.18
CA GLU A 353 35.87 26.11 -8.87
C GLU A 353 35.65 26.45 -7.38
N ILE A 354 34.95 25.61 -6.60
CA ILE A 354 34.68 25.87 -5.17
C ILE A 354 35.80 25.31 -4.28
N TYR A 355 36.65 24.40 -4.79
CA TYR A 355 37.76 23.83 -4.01
C TYR A 355 38.75 24.93 -3.58
N SER A 356 39.07 25.87 -4.46
CA SER A 356 39.97 27.00 -4.14
C SER A 356 39.40 27.94 -3.09
N ASP A 357 38.08 28.04 -2.99
CA ASP A 357 37.44 28.85 -1.95
C ASP A 357 37.41 28.13 -0.60
N PHE A 358 37.20 26.81 -0.58
CA PHE A 358 37.32 26.01 0.63
C PHE A 358 38.75 26.00 1.18
N ASP A 359 39.78 26.11 0.33
CA ASP A 359 41.17 26.33 0.77
C ASP A 359 41.34 27.60 1.60
N ALA A 360 40.48 28.61 1.42
CA ALA A 360 40.54 29.88 2.15
C ALA A 360 39.82 29.85 3.51
N ILE A 361 38.81 28.99 3.67
CA ILE A 361 37.96 28.93 4.88
C ILE A 361 38.15 27.65 5.71
N CYS A 362 38.72 26.60 5.15
CA CYS A 362 38.98 25.34 5.83
C CYS A 362 40.47 25.17 6.14
N PRO A 363 40.82 24.51 7.27
CA PRO A 363 42.22 24.22 7.59
C PRO A 363 42.88 23.30 6.56
N ARG A 364 44.19 23.41 6.37
CA ARG A 364 44.98 22.58 5.42
C ARG A 364 44.70 21.08 5.62
N GLY A 365 44.48 20.34 4.53
CA GLY A 365 44.14 18.92 4.56
C GLY A 365 42.64 18.63 4.67
N TRP A 366 41.79 19.65 4.50
CA TRP A 366 40.34 19.50 4.43
C TRP A 366 39.90 18.62 3.26
N GLU A 367 40.72 18.44 2.23
CA GLU A 367 40.43 17.57 1.09
C GLU A 367 40.39 16.09 1.53
N ARG A 368 41.14 15.74 2.59
CA ARG A 368 41.15 14.39 3.19
C ARG A 368 40.13 14.23 4.32
N ARG A 369 39.95 15.27 5.14
CA ARG A 369 39.01 15.29 6.29
C ARG A 369 37.57 15.57 5.86
N GLY A 370 37.45 16.35 4.81
CA GLY A 370 36.23 16.92 4.29
C GLY A 370 35.75 18.22 4.91
N VAL A 371 34.60 18.67 4.40
CA VAL A 371 33.89 19.87 4.82
C VAL A 371 32.68 19.50 5.67
N THR A 372 32.38 20.33 6.66
CA THR A 372 31.24 20.16 7.55
C THR A 372 30.03 20.93 7.08
N GLY A 373 28.82 20.51 7.48
CA GLY A 373 27.60 21.29 7.20
C GLY A 373 27.70 22.73 7.74
N LYS A 374 28.40 22.93 8.86
CA LYS A 374 28.72 24.23 9.44
C LYS A 374 29.70 25.04 8.57
N GLU A 375 30.73 24.41 8.03
CA GLU A 375 31.71 25.05 7.13
C GLU A 375 31.07 25.40 5.77
N ILE A 376 30.18 24.56 5.25
CA ILE A 376 29.38 24.86 4.04
C ILE A 376 28.42 26.03 4.31
N ARG A 377 27.79 26.06 5.49
CA ARG A 377 26.95 27.17 5.91
C ARG A 377 27.74 28.48 6.03
N GLN A 378 28.90 28.45 6.68
CA GLN A 378 29.80 29.60 6.79
C GLN A 378 30.26 30.11 5.42
N PHE A 379 30.54 29.19 4.49
CA PHE A 379 30.82 29.56 3.09
C PHE A 379 29.65 30.30 2.44
N CYS A 380 28.42 29.79 2.59
CA CYS A 380 27.23 30.40 2.02
C CYS A 380 26.89 31.74 2.67
N GLU A 381 27.10 31.87 3.98
CA GLU A 381 26.99 33.13 4.74
C GLU A 381 27.98 34.18 4.24
N TRP A 382 29.24 33.79 4.00
CA TRP A 382 30.28 34.67 3.47
C TRP A 382 29.97 35.16 2.05
N ARG A 383 29.50 34.27 1.17
CA ARG A 383 29.13 34.58 -0.23
C ARG A 383 27.74 35.18 -0.40
N LYS A 384 26.97 35.36 0.68
CA LYS A 384 25.53 35.70 0.64
C LYS A 384 24.76 34.86 -0.40
N ALA A 385 25.01 33.56 -0.37
CA ALA A 385 24.33 32.56 -1.17
C ALA A 385 23.25 31.85 -0.30
N PRO A 386 22.00 31.72 -0.75
CA PRO A 386 21.02 30.89 -0.05
C PRO A 386 21.47 29.42 -0.01
N LEU A 387 21.27 28.72 1.11
CA LEU A 387 21.65 27.33 1.31
C LEU A 387 20.47 26.50 1.82
N PHE A 388 20.28 25.33 1.22
CA PHE A 388 19.29 24.34 1.64
C PHE A 388 19.96 22.97 1.84
N ILE A 389 19.94 22.47 3.07
CA ILE A 389 20.48 21.15 3.43
C ILE A 389 19.30 20.23 3.70
N VAL A 390 19.17 19.15 2.92
CA VAL A 390 18.15 18.12 3.13
C VAL A 390 18.76 16.77 3.50
N ASN A 391 17.97 15.90 4.12
CA ASN A 391 18.35 14.49 4.29
C ASN A 391 18.02 13.67 3.03
N CYS A 392 18.38 12.39 3.03
CA CYS A 392 18.09 11.49 1.91
C CYS A 392 16.60 11.34 1.56
N ARG A 393 15.66 11.76 2.42
CA ARG A 393 14.20 11.76 2.15
C ARG A 393 13.69 13.12 1.62
N GLY A 394 14.54 14.13 1.51
CA GLY A 394 14.14 15.47 1.10
C GLY A 394 13.50 16.27 2.24
N GLN A 395 13.84 15.95 3.50
CA GLN A 395 13.43 16.77 4.65
C GLN A 395 14.51 17.80 4.95
N MET A 396 14.14 19.06 5.18
CA MET A 396 15.08 20.11 5.52
C MET A 396 15.77 19.82 6.87
N ILE A 397 17.08 19.73 6.85
CA ILE A 397 17.96 19.63 8.02
C ILE A 397 18.34 21.04 8.47
N ASP A 398 18.71 21.90 7.53
CA ASP A 398 19.13 23.28 7.79
C ASP A 398 18.88 24.16 6.56
N CYS A 399 18.59 25.42 6.78
CA CYS A 399 18.38 26.42 5.74
C CYS A 399 19.02 27.75 6.12
N TYR A 400 19.57 28.45 5.15
CA TYR A 400 20.09 29.81 5.30
C TYR A 400 19.64 30.66 4.11
N GLU A 401 18.95 31.75 4.39
CA GLU A 401 18.59 32.76 3.41
C GLU A 401 19.24 34.11 3.78
N PRO A 402 20.13 34.66 2.94
CA PRO A 402 20.75 35.97 3.19
C PRO A 402 19.73 37.10 2.97
N PRO A 403 19.80 38.21 3.73
CA PRO A 403 18.92 39.37 3.56
C PRO A 403 18.99 40.01 2.15
N VAL A 404 20.17 39.94 1.52
CA VAL A 404 20.41 40.37 0.15
C VAL A 404 21.14 39.23 -0.55
N LYS A 405 20.54 38.72 -1.63
CA LYS A 405 21.08 37.61 -2.41
C LYS A 405 22.07 38.13 -3.46
N GLU A 406 23.34 37.78 -3.31
CA GLU A 406 24.39 38.13 -4.27
C GLU A 406 24.74 36.96 -5.20
N GLU A 407 24.54 35.72 -4.73
CA GLU A 407 24.95 34.50 -5.44
C GLU A 407 23.79 33.50 -5.65
N ARG A 408 24.06 32.47 -6.45
CA ARG A 408 23.08 31.40 -6.74
C ARG A 408 22.84 30.52 -5.50
N ALA A 409 21.59 30.10 -5.31
CA ALA A 409 21.21 29.23 -4.19
C ALA A 409 21.82 27.82 -4.35
N LEU A 410 22.43 27.34 -3.26
CA LEU A 410 23.02 26.02 -3.11
C LEU A 410 22.04 25.08 -2.40
N ALA A 411 21.98 23.85 -2.88
CA ALA A 411 21.20 22.80 -2.25
C ALA A 411 22.00 21.50 -2.20
N LEU A 412 21.97 20.82 -1.06
CA LEU A 412 22.67 19.56 -0.87
C LEU A 412 21.88 18.55 -0.04
N CYS A 413 22.12 17.28 -0.28
CA CYS A 413 21.59 16.14 0.46
C CYS A 413 22.70 15.47 1.26
N VAL A 414 22.53 15.32 2.57
CA VAL A 414 23.47 14.55 3.41
C VAL A 414 23.00 13.09 3.50
N TYR A 415 23.91 12.15 3.23
CA TYR A 415 23.65 10.72 3.37
C TYR A 415 24.95 9.94 3.62
N ARG A 416 24.96 9.07 4.64
CA ARG A 416 26.17 8.38 5.12
C ARG A 416 27.29 9.39 5.49
N ASP A 417 28.47 9.18 4.90
CA ASP A 417 29.72 9.91 5.04
C ASP A 417 29.94 10.95 3.92
N HIS A 418 28.88 11.35 3.19
CA HIS A 418 29.01 12.29 2.07
C HIS A 418 27.86 13.32 1.92
N ALA A 419 28.18 14.49 1.33
CA ALA A 419 27.26 15.57 0.96
C ALA A 419 27.09 15.70 -0.56
N TYR A 420 25.89 15.44 -1.07
CA TYR A 420 25.57 15.42 -2.50
C TYR A 420 24.88 16.71 -2.94
N PHE A 421 25.48 17.47 -3.87
CA PHE A 421 24.93 18.75 -4.32
C PHE A 421 23.94 18.60 -5.48
N TYR A 422 22.86 19.38 -5.46
CA TYR A 422 21.89 19.45 -6.55
C TYR A 422 22.33 20.43 -7.65
N LYS A 423 21.95 20.14 -8.90
CA LYS A 423 22.10 21.03 -10.07
C LYS A 423 21.37 22.36 -9.91
N SER A 424 20.31 22.39 -9.10
CA SER A 424 19.52 23.58 -8.79
C SER A 424 18.84 23.46 -7.43
N ALA A 425 18.82 24.54 -6.65
CA ALA A 425 18.03 24.62 -5.41
C ALA A 425 16.52 24.48 -5.62
N ARG A 426 16.01 24.63 -6.85
CA ARG A 426 14.60 24.30 -7.18
C ARG A 426 14.24 22.84 -6.88
N ALA A 427 15.23 21.95 -6.82
CA ALA A 427 15.04 20.55 -6.44
C ALA A 427 14.46 20.39 -5.01
N VAL A 428 14.80 21.33 -4.12
CA VAL A 428 14.49 21.26 -2.68
C VAL A 428 13.69 22.46 -2.17
N ALA A 429 13.28 23.39 -3.04
CA ALA A 429 12.53 24.60 -2.68
C ALA A 429 11.17 24.34 -2.00
N TRP A 430 10.69 23.08 -2.00
CA TRP A 430 9.42 22.67 -1.39
C TRP A 430 9.64 21.88 -0.08
N CYS A 431 10.88 21.82 0.41
CA CYS A 431 11.27 20.99 1.55
C CYS A 431 11.18 21.70 2.91
N ASP A 432 10.83 22.99 2.96
CA ASP A 432 10.79 23.85 4.17
C ASP A 432 9.62 23.57 5.15
N GLY A 433 8.89 22.47 4.99
CA GLY A 433 7.75 22.11 5.85
C GLY A 433 7.86 20.71 6.47
N GLU A 434 6.96 20.39 7.41
CA GLU A 434 6.72 18.98 7.77
C GLU A 434 6.47 18.18 6.48
N PRO A 435 6.98 16.93 6.38
CA PRO A 435 6.86 16.16 5.15
C PRO A 435 5.40 16.12 4.71
N ARG A 436 5.08 16.71 3.55
CA ARG A 436 3.88 16.29 2.83
C ARG A 436 4.17 14.85 2.44
N ASP A 437 3.69 13.88 3.22
CA ASP A 437 3.66 12.48 2.80
C ASP A 437 2.95 12.46 1.45
N VAL A 438 3.74 12.34 0.36
CA VAL A 438 3.21 12.35 -1.00
C VAL A 438 2.26 11.16 -1.09
N PRO A 439 0.95 11.40 -1.27
CA PRO A 439 -0.02 10.33 -1.31
C PRO A 439 0.36 9.35 -2.42
N SER A 440 0.64 8.12 -2.02
CA SER A 440 1.02 7.07 -2.98
C SER A 440 -0.23 6.25 -3.27
N TYR A 441 -0.61 6.19 -4.54
CA TYR A 441 -1.78 5.43 -4.99
C TYR A 441 -1.35 4.12 -5.62
N ARG A 442 -2.23 3.12 -5.59
CA ARG A 442 -1.96 1.86 -6.28
C ARG A 442 -2.04 2.05 -7.80
N GLY A 443 -0.88 2.17 -8.44
CA GLY A 443 -0.78 2.25 -9.89
C GLY A 443 -1.28 0.98 -10.61
N GLU A 444 -1.70 1.13 -11.86
CA GLU A 444 -2.03 -0.01 -12.72
C GLU A 444 -0.78 -0.88 -12.97
N ARG A 445 -0.99 -2.20 -13.01
CA ARG A 445 0.07 -3.15 -13.32
C ARG A 445 0.51 -2.95 -14.75
N ARG A 446 1.69 -2.37 -14.95
CA ARG A 446 2.32 -2.25 -16.27
C ARG A 446 2.77 -3.63 -16.75
N GLU A 447 2.80 -3.80 -18.07
CA GLU A 447 3.44 -4.97 -18.67
C GLU A 447 4.87 -5.09 -18.17
N SER A 448 5.26 -6.31 -17.82
CA SER A 448 6.57 -6.57 -17.27
C SER A 448 7.63 -6.31 -18.32
N THR A 449 8.56 -5.40 -18.03
CA THR A 449 9.76 -5.18 -18.84
C THR A 449 10.85 -6.22 -18.54
N VAL A 450 10.55 -7.21 -17.69
CA VAL A 450 11.49 -8.28 -17.34
C VAL A 450 11.52 -9.29 -18.49
N PRO A 451 12.70 -9.65 -19.01
CA PRO A 451 12.84 -10.63 -20.07
C PRO A 451 12.42 -12.03 -19.61
N PRO A 452 12.13 -12.95 -20.56
CA PRO A 452 11.90 -14.36 -20.28
C PRO A 452 12.97 -14.95 -19.35
N PHE A 453 12.59 -15.87 -18.47
CA PHE A 453 13.51 -16.48 -17.51
C PHE A 453 14.72 -17.15 -18.18
N GLY A 454 14.52 -17.78 -19.35
CA GLY A 454 15.60 -18.41 -20.13
C GLY A 454 16.69 -17.43 -20.62
N GLU A 455 16.44 -16.12 -20.60
CA GLU A 455 17.46 -15.11 -20.94
C GLU A 455 18.30 -14.67 -19.72
N TRP A 456 17.94 -15.11 -18.51
CA TRP A 456 18.63 -14.70 -17.29
C TRP A 456 19.90 -15.52 -17.08
N ARG A 457 21.01 -14.85 -16.76
CA ARG A 457 22.32 -15.49 -16.56
C ARG A 457 22.63 -15.66 -15.07
N GLU A 458 23.42 -16.66 -14.70
CA GLU A 458 23.93 -16.73 -13.32
C GLU A 458 24.82 -15.51 -13.04
N TRP A 459 24.62 -14.88 -11.88
CA TRP A 459 25.48 -13.76 -11.48
C TRP A 459 26.83 -14.28 -10.96
N GLN A 460 27.89 -14.07 -11.74
CA GLN A 460 29.27 -14.51 -11.42
C GLN A 460 30.15 -13.37 -10.87
N GLY A 461 29.57 -12.25 -10.47
CA GLY A 461 30.31 -11.09 -9.94
C GLY A 461 30.53 -9.95 -10.95
N ALA A 462 30.26 -10.15 -12.24
CA ALA A 462 30.38 -9.10 -13.25
C ALA A 462 29.22 -8.08 -13.17
N LEU A 463 29.54 -6.79 -13.37
CA LEU A 463 28.58 -5.68 -13.42
C LEU A 463 28.35 -5.24 -14.86
N GLU A 464 27.51 -5.97 -15.57
CA GLU A 464 27.10 -5.68 -16.95
C GLU A 464 25.59 -5.41 -17.01
N PRO A 465 25.09 -4.60 -17.97
CA PRO A 465 23.66 -4.40 -18.16
C PRO A 465 23.00 -5.72 -18.54
N GLY A 466 21.94 -6.09 -17.82
CA GLY A 466 21.28 -7.37 -18.05
C GLY A 466 20.52 -7.88 -16.84
N HIS A 467 19.89 -9.03 -17.03
CA HIS A 467 19.14 -9.74 -16.00
C HIS A 467 19.91 -10.99 -15.58
N TYR A 468 20.18 -11.08 -14.28
CA TYR A 468 20.92 -12.16 -13.67
C TYR A 468 20.12 -12.81 -12.54
N TRP A 469 20.52 -14.01 -12.11
CA TRP A 469 19.98 -14.65 -10.92
C TRP A 469 21.08 -15.05 -9.93
N ALA A 470 20.73 -15.11 -8.65
CA ALA A 470 21.57 -15.63 -7.58
C ALA A 470 20.74 -16.49 -6.60
N LYS A 471 21.35 -17.55 -6.05
CA LYS A 471 20.69 -18.43 -5.06
C LYS A 471 20.41 -17.71 -3.74
N ASP A 472 21.32 -16.84 -3.31
CA ASP A 472 21.14 -15.99 -2.14
C ASP A 472 21.47 -14.55 -2.47
N LEU A 473 20.42 -13.72 -2.56
CA LEU A 473 20.57 -12.28 -2.78
C LEU A 473 21.35 -11.58 -1.67
N ARG A 474 21.35 -12.10 -0.44
CA ARG A 474 22.13 -11.52 0.68
C ARG A 474 23.61 -11.70 0.45
N VAL A 475 24.03 -12.86 -0.03
CA VAL A 475 25.44 -13.13 -0.38
C VAL A 475 25.86 -12.26 -1.57
N ALA A 476 25.04 -12.19 -2.62
CA ALA A 476 25.33 -11.34 -3.78
C ALA A 476 25.47 -9.86 -3.37
N ARG A 477 24.54 -9.37 -2.54
CA ARG A 477 24.57 -8.02 -1.99
C ARG A 477 25.79 -7.76 -1.09
N SER A 478 26.11 -8.70 -0.21
CA SER A 478 27.25 -8.62 0.70
C SER A 478 28.58 -8.50 -0.06
N ARG A 479 28.73 -9.21 -1.19
CA ARG A 479 29.88 -9.05 -2.11
C ARG A 479 29.89 -7.69 -2.79
N LEU A 480 28.76 -7.26 -3.35
CA LEU A 480 28.62 -5.96 -4.01
C LEU A 480 28.97 -4.79 -3.07
N LEU A 481 28.50 -4.85 -1.81
CA LEU A 481 28.80 -3.85 -0.80
C LEU A 481 30.29 -3.84 -0.43
N ALA A 482 30.91 -5.02 -0.29
CA ALA A 482 32.35 -5.15 -0.03
C ALA A 482 33.22 -4.60 -1.18
N GLU A 483 32.73 -4.69 -2.42
CA GLU A 483 33.36 -4.09 -3.61
C GLU A 483 33.08 -2.59 -3.76
N GLY A 484 32.27 -2.01 -2.86
CA GLY A 484 31.95 -0.57 -2.82
C GLY A 484 30.71 -0.17 -3.63
N HIS A 485 29.98 -1.12 -4.20
CA HIS A 485 28.73 -0.88 -4.95
C HIS A 485 27.51 -0.81 -4.01
N GLN A 486 26.49 -0.04 -4.42
CA GLN A 486 25.26 0.11 -3.64
C GLN A 486 24.02 -0.32 -4.44
N PRO A 487 23.66 -1.61 -4.38
CA PRO A 487 22.45 -2.07 -5.04
C PRO A 487 21.19 -1.52 -4.37
N LYS A 488 20.26 -1.03 -5.20
CA LYS A 488 18.89 -0.81 -4.75
C LYS A 488 18.25 -2.17 -4.45
N VAL A 489 17.89 -2.38 -3.19
CA VAL A 489 17.12 -3.56 -2.78
C VAL A 489 15.65 -3.31 -3.05
N VAL A 490 15.05 -4.09 -3.93
CA VAL A 490 13.60 -4.05 -4.16
C VAL A 490 12.96 -5.14 -3.30
N LEU A 491 12.00 -4.78 -2.46
CA LEU A 491 11.34 -5.70 -1.54
C LEU A 491 10.02 -6.24 -2.12
N ARG A 492 9.66 -7.47 -1.73
CA ARG A 492 8.32 -8.08 -1.96
C ARG A 492 7.44 -8.01 -0.70
N GLY A 493 8.07 -7.91 0.47
CA GLY A 493 7.46 -7.76 1.79
C GLY A 493 8.48 -7.19 2.78
N LEU A 494 8.13 -7.08 4.05
CA LEU A 494 8.97 -6.45 5.07
C LEU A 494 10.39 -7.06 5.16
N VAL A 495 10.50 -8.37 4.94
CA VAL A 495 11.75 -9.14 5.06
C VAL A 495 12.13 -9.90 3.78
N GLU A 496 11.26 -9.91 2.77
CA GLU A 496 11.44 -10.68 1.55
C GLU A 496 11.96 -9.80 0.41
N TRP A 497 13.05 -10.23 -0.22
CA TRP A 497 13.71 -9.47 -1.29
C TRP A 497 13.22 -9.92 -2.65
N ARG A 498 13.13 -8.98 -3.59
CA ARG A 498 12.69 -9.23 -4.97
C ARG A 498 13.85 -9.41 -5.91
N TYR A 499 14.71 -8.41 -5.97
CA TYR A 499 15.93 -8.36 -6.76
C TYR A 499 16.79 -7.18 -6.27
N LEU A 500 18.06 -7.22 -6.63
CA LEU A 500 19.01 -6.11 -6.51
C LEU A 500 19.07 -5.38 -7.85
N ARG A 501 19.11 -4.06 -7.86
CA ARG A 501 19.25 -3.25 -9.08
C ARG A 501 20.41 -2.27 -8.94
N LEU A 502 21.35 -2.31 -9.87
CA LEU A 502 22.50 -1.42 -9.96
C LEU A 502 22.52 -0.74 -11.32
N ARG A 503 22.97 0.51 -11.39
CA ARG A 503 23.23 1.18 -12.66
C ARG A 503 24.67 0.91 -13.08
N VAL A 504 24.88 0.54 -14.34
CA VAL A 504 26.23 0.33 -14.88
C VAL A 504 26.74 1.65 -15.49
N ARG A 505 27.91 2.11 -15.06
CA ARG A 505 28.48 3.38 -15.54
C ARG A 505 28.90 3.27 -17.01
N GLY A 506 28.60 4.31 -17.80
CA GLY A 506 29.02 4.41 -19.20
C GLY A 506 28.28 3.50 -20.18
N GLN A 507 27.27 2.74 -19.72
CA GLN A 507 26.47 1.85 -20.57
C GLN A 507 24.97 2.12 -20.39
N GLN A 508 24.18 1.89 -21.44
CA GLN A 508 22.73 2.08 -21.41
C GLN A 508 22.05 0.83 -20.84
N GLY A 509 21.66 0.87 -19.56
CA GLY A 509 20.91 -0.19 -18.89
C GLY A 509 21.28 -0.36 -17.42
N ASP A 510 20.53 -1.21 -16.71
CA ASP A 510 20.81 -1.56 -15.32
C ASP A 510 21.18 -3.05 -15.21
N CYS A 511 22.04 -3.39 -14.25
CA CYS A 511 22.29 -4.76 -13.82
C CYS A 511 21.22 -5.14 -12.78
N VAL A 512 20.40 -6.15 -13.08
CA VAL A 512 19.31 -6.60 -12.21
C VAL A 512 19.53 -8.04 -11.80
N ILE A 513 19.77 -8.29 -10.50
CA ILE A 513 20.05 -9.62 -9.95
C ILE A 513 18.82 -10.11 -9.18
N HIS A 514 18.14 -11.12 -9.71
CA HIS A 514 16.95 -11.73 -9.14
C HIS A 514 17.29 -12.89 -8.19
N GLU A 515 16.40 -13.16 -7.24
CA GLU A 515 16.45 -14.41 -6.47
C GLU A 515 16.09 -15.57 -7.39
N TYR A 516 16.88 -16.64 -7.38
CA TYR A 516 16.56 -17.86 -8.12
C TYR A 516 15.27 -18.49 -7.56
N PRO A 517 14.20 -18.62 -8.35
CA PRO A 517 12.98 -19.28 -7.88
C PRO A 517 13.19 -20.80 -7.80
N GLU A 518 12.97 -21.41 -6.64
CA GLU A 518 13.17 -22.86 -6.44
C GLU A 518 12.37 -23.70 -7.46
N ASP A 519 11.12 -23.32 -7.72
CA ASP A 519 10.22 -24.00 -8.66
C ASP A 519 10.32 -23.47 -10.11
N ALA A 520 11.41 -22.78 -10.48
CA ALA A 520 11.50 -22.06 -11.76
C ALA A 520 11.29 -22.96 -12.98
N GLU A 521 11.91 -24.14 -13.00
CA GLU A 521 11.82 -25.09 -14.11
C GLU A 521 10.40 -25.64 -14.28
N VAL A 522 9.76 -26.02 -13.17
CA VAL A 522 8.38 -26.53 -13.15
C VAL A 522 7.40 -25.46 -13.60
N LEU A 523 7.57 -24.21 -13.13
CA LEU A 523 6.73 -23.08 -13.52
C LEU A 523 6.91 -22.67 -14.98
N ASP A 524 8.14 -22.70 -15.50
CA ASP A 524 8.43 -22.42 -16.91
C ASP A 524 7.78 -23.47 -17.83
N ALA A 525 7.95 -24.75 -17.51
CA ALA A 525 7.31 -25.85 -18.23
C ALA A 525 5.77 -25.74 -18.22
N TRP A 526 5.18 -25.45 -17.05
CA TRP A 526 3.74 -25.27 -16.89
C TRP A 526 3.20 -24.07 -17.69
N MET A 527 3.83 -22.90 -17.55
CA MET A 527 3.41 -21.70 -18.28
C MET A 527 3.61 -21.86 -19.79
N GLY A 528 4.72 -22.47 -20.23
CA GLY A 528 5.00 -22.77 -21.62
C GLY A 528 3.95 -23.67 -22.26
N LYS A 529 3.54 -24.75 -21.57
CA LYS A 529 2.46 -25.66 -22.01
C LYS A 529 1.11 -24.93 -22.15
N LEU A 530 0.88 -23.90 -21.34
CA LEU A 530 -0.32 -23.06 -21.40
C LEU A 530 -0.21 -21.87 -22.38
N GLY A 531 0.93 -21.71 -23.06
CA GLY A 531 1.16 -20.65 -24.04
C GLY A 531 1.57 -19.30 -23.43
N PHE A 532 2.10 -19.29 -22.22
CA PHE A 532 2.59 -18.10 -21.51
C PHE A 532 4.10 -18.13 -21.33
N VAL A 533 4.70 -16.93 -21.29
CA VAL A 533 6.16 -16.77 -21.08
C VAL A 533 6.44 -16.54 -19.60
N TYR A 534 7.22 -17.45 -19.00
CA TYR A 534 7.68 -17.32 -17.62
C TYR A 534 8.78 -16.25 -17.51
N ARG A 535 8.66 -15.40 -16.49
CA ARG A 535 9.54 -14.24 -16.22
C ARG A 535 9.97 -14.20 -14.75
N GLY A 536 10.11 -15.37 -14.11
CA GLY A 536 10.54 -15.50 -12.72
C GLY A 536 9.49 -15.12 -11.67
N GLN A 537 8.19 -15.21 -12.01
CA GLN A 537 7.10 -15.02 -11.03
C GLN A 537 7.08 -16.19 -10.03
N ARG A 538 6.74 -15.97 -8.75
CA ARG A 538 6.43 -17.09 -7.83
C ARG A 538 5.07 -17.72 -8.19
N LEU A 539 4.80 -18.93 -7.69
CA LEU A 539 3.58 -19.71 -7.94
C LEU A 539 2.28 -18.89 -7.89
N ALA A 540 2.06 -18.09 -6.84
CA ALA A 540 0.85 -17.25 -6.71
C ALA A 540 0.71 -16.22 -7.83
N GLY A 541 1.83 -15.59 -8.22
CA GLY A 541 1.87 -14.57 -9.27
C GLY A 541 1.68 -15.17 -10.67
N ALA A 542 2.32 -16.32 -10.93
CA ALA A 542 2.14 -17.09 -12.16
C ALA A 542 0.69 -17.59 -12.29
N ALA A 543 0.15 -18.21 -11.23
CA ALA A 543 -1.23 -18.67 -11.19
C ALA A 543 -2.23 -17.53 -11.41
N SER A 544 -2.01 -16.36 -10.80
CA SER A 544 -2.88 -15.19 -11.00
C SER A 544 -2.84 -14.67 -12.44
N GLU A 545 -1.67 -14.65 -13.07
CA GLU A 545 -1.49 -14.20 -14.46
C GLU A 545 -2.19 -15.14 -15.46
N VAL A 546 -1.93 -16.44 -15.33
CA VAL A 546 -2.56 -17.48 -16.15
C VAL A 546 -4.08 -17.48 -15.95
N PHE A 547 -4.55 -17.47 -14.69
CA PHE A 547 -5.96 -17.45 -14.38
C PHE A 547 -6.67 -16.23 -15.00
N ALA A 548 -6.13 -15.02 -14.79
CA ALA A 548 -6.70 -13.80 -15.36
C ALA A 548 -6.73 -13.83 -16.90
N ALA A 549 -5.74 -14.43 -17.55
CA ALA A 549 -5.71 -14.57 -19.00
C ALA A 549 -6.74 -15.57 -19.52
N LEU A 550 -6.92 -16.71 -18.83
CA LEU A 550 -7.91 -17.73 -19.19
C LEU A 550 -9.37 -17.26 -19.00
N LEU A 551 -9.58 -16.30 -18.10
CA LEU A 551 -10.89 -15.66 -17.88
C LEU A 551 -11.30 -14.68 -18.98
N LYS A 552 -10.39 -14.20 -19.84
CA LYS A 552 -10.72 -13.21 -20.87
C LYS A 552 -11.61 -13.81 -21.95
N ALA A 553 -12.65 -13.07 -22.35
CA ALA A 553 -13.50 -13.45 -23.46
C ALA A 553 -12.71 -13.54 -24.78
N ARG A 554 -13.07 -14.53 -25.63
CA ARG A 554 -12.68 -14.54 -27.04
C ARG A 554 -13.73 -13.78 -27.83
N ARG A 555 -13.28 -12.88 -28.72
CA ARG A 555 -14.16 -12.05 -29.55
C ARG A 555 -15.05 -12.92 -30.43
N ASP A 556 -16.35 -12.84 -30.20
CA ASP A 556 -17.35 -13.30 -31.16
C ASP A 556 -17.50 -12.23 -32.25
N ARG A 557 -17.53 -12.67 -33.50
CA ARG A 557 -17.78 -11.76 -34.63
C ARG A 557 -19.27 -11.64 -34.93
N GLY A 558 -20.08 -12.57 -34.41
CA GLY A 558 -21.52 -12.65 -34.66
C GLY A 558 -21.88 -12.87 -36.11
N ASP A 559 -23.17 -13.11 -36.35
CA ASP A 559 -23.76 -13.09 -37.68
C ASP A 559 -24.45 -11.73 -37.89
N VAL A 560 -23.81 -10.85 -38.67
CA VAL A 560 -24.35 -9.53 -39.02
C VAL A 560 -25.74 -9.63 -39.68
N GLN A 561 -25.99 -10.65 -40.52
CA GLN A 561 -27.27 -10.85 -41.18
C GLN A 561 -28.38 -11.20 -40.19
N ARG A 562 -28.03 -11.96 -39.14
CA ARG A 562 -28.96 -12.24 -38.04
C ARG A 562 -29.27 -10.97 -37.24
N LEU A 563 -28.25 -10.20 -36.88
CA LEU A 563 -28.42 -8.94 -36.12
C LEU A 563 -29.28 -7.93 -36.89
N LEU A 564 -29.05 -7.77 -38.19
CA LEU A 564 -29.85 -6.91 -39.05
C LEU A 564 -31.32 -7.35 -39.11
N ARG A 565 -31.60 -8.65 -39.17
CA ARG A 565 -32.98 -9.17 -39.11
C ARG A 565 -33.64 -8.88 -37.76
N GLU A 566 -32.94 -9.14 -36.66
CA GLU A 566 -33.42 -8.87 -35.30
C GLU A 566 -33.68 -7.37 -35.08
N GLN A 567 -32.85 -6.50 -35.66
CA GLN A 567 -32.97 -5.03 -35.59
C GLN A 567 -33.77 -4.40 -36.74
N ARG A 568 -34.44 -5.20 -37.58
CA ARG A 568 -35.25 -4.72 -38.73
C ARG A 568 -34.49 -3.79 -39.68
N GLY A 569 -33.22 -4.08 -39.94
CA GLY A 569 -32.37 -3.29 -40.84
C GLY A 569 -32.02 -1.89 -40.32
N ALA A 570 -32.11 -1.66 -39.01
CA ALA A 570 -31.84 -0.36 -38.40
C ALA A 570 -30.67 -0.42 -37.39
N CYS A 571 -29.90 0.67 -37.31
CA CYS A 571 -28.82 0.85 -36.36
C CYS A 571 -29.36 0.91 -34.92
N ALA A 572 -28.78 0.13 -33.99
CA ALA A 572 -29.27 0.06 -32.61
C ALA A 572 -29.12 1.36 -31.79
N LEU A 573 -28.23 2.28 -32.20
CA LEU A 573 -28.00 3.54 -31.49
C LEU A 573 -28.76 4.73 -32.08
N CYS A 574 -28.96 4.77 -33.39
CA CYS A 574 -29.53 5.95 -34.06
C CYS A 574 -30.74 5.66 -34.95
N ALA A 575 -31.17 4.41 -35.01
CA ALA A 575 -32.27 3.92 -35.85
C ALA A 575 -32.11 4.20 -37.36
N ALA A 576 -30.91 4.59 -37.82
CA ALA A 576 -30.64 4.76 -39.25
C ALA A 576 -30.79 3.42 -39.99
N PRO A 577 -31.38 3.40 -41.20
CA PRO A 577 -31.34 2.23 -42.06
C PRO A 577 -29.89 1.81 -42.34
N ILE A 578 -29.61 0.51 -42.20
CA ILE A 578 -28.31 -0.10 -42.42
C ILE A 578 -28.45 -1.45 -43.11
N ASP A 579 -27.45 -1.81 -43.91
CA ASP A 579 -27.28 -3.13 -44.52
C ASP A 579 -25.94 -3.76 -44.10
N ALA A 580 -25.66 -4.97 -44.59
CA ALA A 580 -24.46 -5.72 -44.22
C ALA A 580 -23.14 -5.07 -44.66
N GLY A 581 -23.16 -4.19 -45.67
CA GLY A 581 -21.99 -3.43 -46.11
C GLY A 581 -21.82 -2.09 -45.39
N SER A 582 -22.88 -1.58 -44.75
CA SER A 582 -22.91 -0.27 -44.10
C SER A 582 -22.91 -0.34 -42.56
N CYS A 583 -22.70 -1.51 -41.97
CA CYS A 583 -22.69 -1.70 -40.51
C CYS A 583 -21.54 -2.58 -40.03
N GLU A 584 -21.24 -2.48 -38.73
CA GLU A 584 -20.40 -3.45 -38.02
C GLU A 584 -21.20 -4.12 -36.89
N ALA A 585 -20.86 -5.38 -36.63
CA ALA A 585 -21.28 -6.06 -35.40
C ALA A 585 -20.43 -5.51 -34.24
N ASP A 586 -21.09 -4.74 -33.40
CA ASP A 586 -20.52 -4.12 -32.21
C ASP A 586 -20.96 -4.88 -30.95
N HIS A 587 -20.08 -4.93 -29.95
CA HIS A 587 -20.44 -5.53 -28.66
C HIS A 587 -21.11 -4.48 -27.79
N VAL A 588 -22.33 -4.72 -27.30
CA VAL A 588 -23.03 -3.79 -26.40
C VAL A 588 -22.15 -3.45 -25.20
N VAL A 589 -21.50 -4.46 -24.61
CA VAL A 589 -20.44 -4.31 -23.61
C VAL A 589 -19.10 -4.68 -24.25
N PRO A 590 -18.02 -3.88 -24.09
CA PRO A 590 -16.74 -4.19 -24.70
C PRO A 590 -16.26 -5.61 -24.39
N VAL A 591 -15.84 -6.34 -25.42
CA VAL A 591 -15.32 -7.72 -25.28
C VAL A 591 -14.15 -7.81 -24.30
N HIS A 592 -13.31 -6.78 -24.25
CA HIS A 592 -12.14 -6.73 -23.38
C HIS A 592 -12.48 -6.55 -21.89
N GLN A 593 -13.77 -6.33 -21.55
CA GLN A 593 -14.31 -6.35 -20.20
C GLN A 593 -15.07 -7.66 -19.89
N SER A 594 -15.42 -8.43 -20.91
CA SER A 594 -16.26 -9.63 -20.80
C SER A 594 -15.44 -10.84 -20.34
N PHE A 595 -16.11 -11.78 -19.67
CA PHE A 595 -15.52 -13.05 -19.25
C PHE A 595 -15.70 -14.14 -20.31
N PHE A 596 -14.81 -15.13 -20.31
CA PHE A 596 -14.90 -16.28 -21.19
C PHE A 596 -16.24 -17.01 -21.01
N GLY A 597 -16.87 -17.40 -22.13
CA GLY A 597 -18.15 -18.11 -22.14
C GLY A 597 -19.36 -17.26 -21.75
N GLN A 598 -19.16 -16.02 -21.30
CA GLN A 598 -20.24 -15.08 -21.10
C GLN A 598 -20.86 -14.71 -22.45
N ARG A 599 -22.19 -14.59 -22.47
CA ARG A 599 -22.91 -14.11 -23.65
C ARG A 599 -22.37 -12.74 -24.03
N GLN A 600 -21.95 -12.60 -25.29
CA GLN A 600 -21.53 -11.34 -25.88
C GLN A 600 -22.73 -10.75 -26.62
N PRO A 601 -23.54 -9.88 -25.98
CA PRO A 601 -24.64 -9.22 -26.68
C PRO A 601 -24.07 -8.35 -27.79
N LEU A 602 -24.33 -8.74 -29.03
CA LEU A 602 -23.93 -7.98 -30.22
C LEU A 602 -25.11 -7.14 -30.71
N GLN A 603 -24.79 -6.02 -31.33
CA GLN A 603 -25.72 -5.12 -31.99
C GLN A 603 -25.13 -4.67 -33.33
N ALA A 604 -25.95 -4.50 -34.35
CA ALA A 604 -25.52 -3.89 -35.60
C ALA A 604 -25.55 -2.37 -35.46
N LEU A 605 -24.39 -1.73 -35.61
CA LEU A 605 -24.25 -0.28 -35.61
C LEU A 605 -23.79 0.21 -36.97
N CYS A 606 -24.28 1.37 -37.41
CA CYS A 606 -23.64 2.05 -38.53
C CYS A 606 -22.19 2.37 -38.17
N LEU A 607 -21.33 2.44 -39.19
CA LEU A 607 -19.88 2.60 -39.03
C LEU A 607 -19.51 3.81 -38.14
N GLU A 608 -20.27 4.90 -38.23
CA GLU A 608 -20.03 6.11 -37.43
C GLU A 608 -20.42 5.92 -35.96
N CYS A 609 -21.58 5.31 -35.68
CA CYS A 609 -22.03 5.03 -34.31
C CYS A 609 -21.08 4.06 -33.60
N HIS A 610 -20.62 3.01 -34.30
CA HIS A 610 -19.62 2.08 -33.79
C HIS A 610 -18.34 2.81 -33.37
N ARG A 611 -17.76 3.63 -34.26
CA ARG A 611 -16.51 4.35 -33.95
C ARG A 611 -16.65 5.41 -32.86
N ALA A 612 -17.79 6.11 -32.84
CA ALA A 612 -18.08 7.13 -31.81
C ALA A 612 -18.14 6.48 -30.42
N LYS A 613 -18.82 5.33 -30.34
CA LYS A 613 -18.83 4.49 -29.14
C LYS A 613 -17.41 4.05 -28.75
N THR A 614 -16.68 3.37 -29.63
CA THR A 614 -15.31 2.89 -29.34
C THR A 614 -14.36 4.00 -28.88
N PHE A 615 -14.56 5.24 -29.32
CA PHE A 615 -13.75 6.40 -28.89
C PHE A 615 -14.12 6.89 -27.48
N LEU A 616 -15.40 6.83 -27.11
CA LEU A 616 -15.89 7.29 -25.80
C LEU A 616 -15.71 6.22 -24.71
N GLU A 617 -15.74 4.95 -25.11
CA GLU A 617 -15.52 3.82 -24.23
C GLU A 617 -14.18 3.90 -23.54
N CYS A 618 -14.19 3.72 -22.22
CA CYS A 618 -12.97 3.63 -21.46
C CYS A 618 -12.34 2.24 -21.61
N SER A 619 -11.02 2.21 -21.68
CA SER A 619 -10.23 0.97 -21.71
C SER A 619 -10.01 0.49 -20.27
N HIS A 620 -10.90 -0.38 -19.77
CA HIS A 620 -10.73 -1.14 -18.53
C HIS A 620 -10.67 -2.63 -18.85
N ALA A 621 -9.58 -3.30 -18.49
CA ALA A 621 -9.45 -4.74 -18.76
C ALA A 621 -10.36 -5.59 -17.85
N THR A 622 -10.79 -6.75 -18.35
CA THR A 622 -11.46 -7.80 -17.56
C THR A 622 -10.67 -8.07 -16.28
N SER A 623 -11.32 -7.93 -15.13
CA SER A 623 -10.70 -8.12 -13.81
C SER A 623 -11.71 -8.66 -12.82
N LEU A 624 -11.23 -9.50 -11.89
CA LEU A 624 -11.98 -9.90 -10.70
C LEU A 624 -11.88 -8.87 -9.57
N GLU A 625 -11.06 -7.83 -9.75
CA GLU A 625 -10.95 -6.74 -8.78
C GLU A 625 -12.20 -5.86 -8.81
N SER A 626 -12.90 -5.85 -7.69
CA SER A 626 -13.97 -4.89 -7.43
C SER A 626 -13.40 -3.50 -7.16
N ARG A 627 -14.19 -2.48 -7.48
CA ARG A 627 -13.91 -1.06 -7.25
C ARG A 627 -15.04 -0.49 -6.40
N PHE A 628 -14.72 0.14 -5.28
CA PHE A 628 -15.72 0.64 -4.34
C PHE A 628 -15.70 2.17 -4.25
N CYS A 629 -16.82 2.79 -3.87
CA CYS A 629 -16.78 4.14 -3.31
C CYS A 629 -16.19 4.10 -1.88
N ARG A 630 -15.80 5.25 -1.34
CA ARG A 630 -15.16 5.33 -0.02
C ARG A 630 -16.02 4.73 1.08
N HIS A 631 -17.31 5.06 1.15
CA HIS A 631 -18.21 4.55 2.18
C HIS A 631 -18.28 3.02 2.19
N VAL A 632 -18.41 2.40 1.01
CA VAL A 632 -18.46 0.94 0.88
C VAL A 632 -17.09 0.31 1.19
N TYR A 633 -16.00 0.95 0.77
CA TYR A 633 -14.65 0.48 1.06
C TYR A 633 -14.38 0.48 2.58
N GLU A 634 -14.69 1.57 3.27
CA GLU A 634 -14.53 1.70 4.73
C GLU A 634 -15.45 0.71 5.48
N SER A 635 -16.71 0.54 5.05
CA SER A 635 -17.70 -0.29 5.74
C SER A 635 -17.57 -1.79 5.49
N TYR A 636 -17.21 -2.19 4.26
CA TYR A 636 -17.07 -3.58 3.86
C TYR A 636 -15.61 -3.98 3.67
N ALA A 637 -14.86 -3.35 2.76
CA ALA A 637 -13.53 -3.83 2.39
C ALA A 637 -12.52 -3.79 3.55
N CYS A 638 -12.62 -2.78 4.43
CA CYS A 638 -11.80 -2.64 5.64
C CYS A 638 -12.30 -3.45 6.84
N SER A 639 -13.50 -4.03 6.79
CA SER A 639 -14.06 -4.81 7.91
C SER A 639 -13.29 -6.12 8.17
N PRO A 640 -13.45 -6.77 9.34
CA PRO A 640 -12.96 -8.13 9.55
C PRO A 640 -13.52 -9.12 8.51
N ARG A 641 -12.72 -10.14 8.16
CA ARG A 641 -13.10 -11.21 7.22
C ARG A 641 -13.51 -12.46 7.97
N LEU A 642 -14.18 -13.39 7.28
CA LEU A 642 -14.43 -14.72 7.84
C LEU A 642 -13.10 -15.38 8.23
N PRO A 643 -12.89 -15.69 9.52
CA PRO A 643 -11.66 -16.33 9.98
C PRO A 643 -11.57 -17.77 9.44
N PRO A 644 -10.37 -18.37 9.36
CA PRO A 644 -10.25 -19.80 9.08
C PRO A 644 -10.96 -20.65 10.15
N LEU A 645 -11.65 -21.72 9.75
CA LEU A 645 -12.35 -22.62 10.67
C LEU A 645 -11.39 -23.59 11.37
N VAL A 646 -10.64 -23.10 12.36
CA VAL A 646 -9.71 -23.93 13.15
C VAL A 646 -10.00 -23.76 14.63
N CYS A 647 -10.54 -24.80 15.28
CA CYS A 647 -10.80 -24.81 16.72
C CYS A 647 -10.93 -26.21 17.30
N GLY A 648 -10.58 -26.36 18.59
CA GLY A 648 -10.90 -27.55 19.37
C GLY A 648 -12.37 -27.52 19.82
N LEU A 649 -13.06 -28.66 19.71
CA LEU A 649 -14.48 -28.80 20.06
C LEU A 649 -14.68 -29.64 21.33
N SER A 650 -13.95 -30.74 21.44
CA SER A 650 -14.00 -31.67 22.57
C SER A 650 -12.60 -32.17 22.90
N LYS A 651 -12.43 -32.75 24.09
CA LYS A 651 -11.14 -33.33 24.50
C LYS A 651 -10.73 -34.46 23.53
N CYS A 652 -9.52 -34.35 22.98
CA CYS A 652 -8.92 -35.35 22.10
C CYS A 652 -7.94 -36.21 22.91
N ASN A 653 -8.04 -37.54 22.81
CA ASN A 653 -7.06 -38.45 23.40
C ASN A 653 -5.80 -38.52 22.49
N PRO A 654 -4.60 -38.21 22.99
CA PRO A 654 -3.35 -38.28 22.22
C PRO A 654 -3.03 -39.65 21.61
N GLU A 655 -3.44 -40.74 22.25
CA GLU A 655 -3.02 -42.11 21.91
C GLU A 655 -3.93 -42.79 20.88
N LYS A 656 -5.07 -42.17 20.55
CA LYS A 656 -6.04 -42.72 19.62
C LYS A 656 -5.99 -42.01 18.27
N VAL A 657 -6.12 -42.78 17.19
CA VAL A 657 -6.18 -42.27 15.82
C VAL A 657 -7.41 -41.36 15.66
N CYS A 658 -7.22 -40.24 14.96
CA CYS A 658 -8.30 -39.35 14.56
C CYS A 658 -8.72 -39.65 13.12
N GLN A 659 -10.02 -39.59 12.85
CA GLN A 659 -10.58 -39.71 11.51
C GLN A 659 -11.23 -38.39 11.12
N GLY A 660 -11.15 -38.00 9.86
CA GLY A 660 -11.64 -36.71 9.39
C GLY A 660 -12.61 -36.87 8.24
N VAL A 661 -13.74 -36.15 8.30
CA VAL A 661 -14.57 -35.92 7.12
C VAL A 661 -14.09 -34.63 6.47
N ASP A 662 -13.33 -34.78 5.38
CA ASP A 662 -12.65 -33.70 4.67
C ASP A 662 -13.40 -33.36 3.37
N VAL A 663 -13.54 -32.07 3.07
CA VAL A 663 -14.14 -31.60 1.81
C VAL A 663 -13.07 -31.64 0.72
N VAL A 664 -13.29 -32.49 -0.28
CA VAL A 664 -12.31 -32.69 -1.35
C VAL A 664 -12.18 -31.39 -2.14
N ARG A 665 -10.92 -30.90 -2.25
CA ARG A 665 -10.56 -29.71 -3.04
C ARG A 665 -11.50 -28.51 -2.74
N CYS A 666 -11.86 -28.31 -1.46
CA CYS A 666 -12.91 -27.38 -1.02
C CYS A 666 -12.89 -26.02 -1.73
N ARG A 667 -11.72 -25.36 -1.75
CA ARG A 667 -11.55 -24.02 -2.32
C ARG A 667 -11.64 -23.96 -3.85
N LYS A 668 -11.12 -24.96 -4.57
CA LYS A 668 -11.31 -25.10 -6.03
C LYS A 668 -12.80 -25.28 -6.33
N ASN A 669 -13.44 -26.19 -5.61
CA ASN A 669 -14.84 -26.53 -5.82
C ASN A 669 -15.80 -25.41 -5.40
N ALA A 670 -15.39 -24.53 -4.47
CA ALA A 670 -16.11 -23.30 -4.16
C ALA A 670 -16.17 -22.32 -5.34
N LEU A 671 -15.25 -22.40 -6.29
CA LEU A 671 -15.25 -21.61 -7.53
C LEU A 671 -15.89 -22.38 -8.69
N ALA A 672 -15.42 -23.61 -8.95
CA ALA A 672 -15.86 -24.42 -10.09
C ALA A 672 -17.31 -24.91 -9.96
N ASN A 673 -17.73 -25.26 -8.74
CA ASN A 673 -19.06 -25.78 -8.42
C ASN A 673 -19.85 -24.79 -7.57
N ALA A 674 -19.59 -23.48 -7.73
CA ALA A 674 -20.23 -22.42 -6.97
C ALA A 674 -21.76 -22.41 -7.22
N PRO A 675 -22.60 -22.30 -6.17
CA PRO A 675 -24.05 -22.23 -6.34
C PRO A 675 -24.53 -20.89 -6.90
N PHE A 676 -23.71 -19.84 -6.75
CA PHE A 676 -23.98 -18.48 -7.19
C PHE A 676 -22.79 -17.96 -8.01
N PRO A 677 -23.02 -17.09 -9.00
CA PRO A 677 -21.93 -16.49 -9.75
C PRO A 677 -21.12 -15.53 -8.87
N LEU A 678 -19.84 -15.34 -9.21
CA LEU A 678 -18.90 -14.54 -8.41
C LEU A 678 -19.15 -13.04 -8.64
N PRO A 679 -19.36 -12.22 -7.60
CA PRO A 679 -19.68 -10.81 -7.78
C PRO A 679 -18.42 -9.96 -8.05
N VAL A 680 -18.58 -8.94 -8.91
CA VAL A 680 -17.59 -7.91 -9.22
C VAL A 680 -18.27 -6.54 -9.09
N PHE A 681 -17.88 -5.79 -8.06
CA PHE A 681 -18.53 -4.52 -7.73
C PHE A 681 -17.91 -3.34 -8.48
N CYS A 682 -18.76 -2.41 -8.92
CA CYS A 682 -18.34 -1.11 -9.45
C CYS A 682 -18.54 0.00 -8.39
N PRO A 683 -17.94 1.19 -8.58
CA PRO A 683 -18.02 2.27 -7.59
C PRO A 683 -19.44 2.81 -7.33
N LEU A 684 -20.39 2.59 -8.25
CA LEU A 684 -21.79 3.02 -8.07
C LEU A 684 -22.59 2.04 -7.20
N ASP A 685 -22.04 0.87 -6.89
CA ASP A 685 -22.67 -0.14 -6.06
C ASP A 685 -22.72 0.37 -4.62
N SER A 686 -23.94 0.58 -4.11
CA SER A 686 -24.18 1.24 -2.82
C SER A 686 -24.77 0.27 -1.81
N ILE A 687 -24.44 0.47 -0.52
CA ILE A 687 -25.06 -0.25 0.60
C ILE A 687 -26.50 0.24 0.74
N ARG A 688 -27.45 -0.68 0.87
CA ARG A 688 -28.87 -0.39 1.04
C ARG A 688 -29.45 -1.23 2.17
N PRO A 689 -30.55 -0.82 2.82
CA PRO A 689 -31.30 -1.70 3.72
C PRO A 689 -31.65 -3.01 3.00
N ALA A 690 -31.61 -4.13 3.73
CA ALA A 690 -32.01 -5.40 3.14
C ALA A 690 -33.53 -5.45 2.92
N GLU A 691 -33.95 -5.96 1.76
CA GLU A 691 -35.36 -6.14 1.41
C GLU A 691 -35.75 -7.61 1.49
N GLU A 692 -36.89 -7.89 2.11
CA GLU A 692 -37.41 -9.26 2.23
C GLU A 692 -37.67 -9.86 0.84
N GLY A 693 -37.19 -11.10 0.63
CA GLY A 693 -37.31 -11.80 -0.64
C GLY A 693 -36.23 -11.45 -1.68
N GLN A 694 -35.39 -10.43 -1.44
CA GLN A 694 -34.33 -10.03 -2.36
C GLN A 694 -32.94 -10.21 -1.73
N LEU A 695 -32.32 -11.38 -1.97
CA LEU A 695 -30.99 -11.67 -1.42
C LEU A 695 -29.87 -11.10 -2.31
N ALA A 696 -29.15 -10.12 -1.76
CA ALA A 696 -27.98 -9.51 -2.40
C ALA A 696 -26.74 -10.43 -2.38
N ASP A 697 -25.69 -10.03 -3.12
CA ASP A 697 -24.42 -10.77 -3.16
C ASP A 697 -23.65 -10.75 -1.83
N LEU A 698 -23.70 -9.62 -1.13
CA LEU A 698 -23.20 -9.46 0.22
C LEU A 698 -24.33 -8.95 1.11
N THR A 699 -24.47 -9.54 2.30
CA THR A 699 -25.49 -9.14 3.28
C THR A 699 -24.86 -9.02 4.65
N PHE A 700 -25.14 -7.91 5.33
CA PHE A 700 -24.77 -7.74 6.73
C PHE A 700 -25.80 -8.45 7.59
N VAL A 701 -25.35 -9.47 8.33
CA VAL A 701 -26.22 -10.29 9.18
C VAL A 701 -25.91 -10.00 10.63
N ARG A 702 -26.96 -9.67 11.40
CA ARG A 702 -26.91 -9.57 12.87
C ARG A 702 -28.04 -10.40 13.46
N LYS A 703 -27.68 -11.49 14.11
CA LYS A 703 -28.61 -12.37 14.83
C LYS A 703 -28.32 -12.33 16.33
N ARG A 704 -29.37 -12.42 17.16
CA ARG A 704 -29.23 -12.65 18.61
C ARG A 704 -28.68 -14.06 18.87
N GLU A 705 -27.58 -14.15 19.60
CA GLU A 705 -26.95 -15.43 19.94
C GLU A 705 -27.57 -16.04 21.20
N ASP A 706 -28.05 -17.29 21.11
CA ASP A 706 -28.31 -18.11 22.29
C ASP A 706 -26.98 -18.73 22.77
N LYS A 707 -26.55 -18.35 23.98
CA LYS A 707 -25.32 -18.87 24.60
C LYS A 707 -25.39 -20.39 24.88
N ARG A 708 -26.57 -21.00 24.80
CA ARG A 708 -26.77 -22.45 24.97
C ARG A 708 -26.50 -23.24 23.69
N GLU A 709 -26.53 -22.60 22.52
CA GLU A 709 -26.24 -23.25 21.24
C GLU A 709 -24.72 -23.46 21.05
N GLY A 710 -24.32 -24.71 20.82
CA GLY A 710 -22.92 -25.04 20.53
C GLY A 710 -22.41 -24.38 19.25
N PHE A 711 -21.11 -24.11 19.17
CA PHE A 711 -20.47 -23.46 18.01
C PHE A 711 -20.83 -24.11 16.66
N LEU A 712 -20.74 -25.44 16.55
CA LEU A 712 -21.06 -26.16 15.30
C LEU A 712 -22.51 -25.97 14.84
N ALA A 713 -23.45 -25.86 15.77
CA ALA A 713 -24.88 -25.71 15.45
C ALA A 713 -25.20 -24.34 14.84
N ARG A 714 -24.34 -23.34 15.08
CA ARG A 714 -24.52 -21.96 14.60
C ARG A 714 -23.91 -21.72 13.21
N LEU A 715 -23.03 -22.60 12.73
CA LEU A 715 -22.41 -22.45 11.41
C LEU A 715 -23.47 -22.37 10.29
N PRO A 716 -23.30 -21.47 9.31
CA PRO A 716 -22.11 -20.67 9.01
C PRO A 716 -22.01 -19.33 9.77
N TYR A 717 -22.95 -19.00 10.67
CA TYR A 717 -22.91 -17.77 11.44
C TYR A 717 -21.87 -17.85 12.58
N VAL A 718 -20.94 -16.90 12.60
CA VAL A 718 -19.88 -16.78 13.63
C VAL A 718 -19.83 -15.39 14.30
N GLY A 719 -20.92 -14.64 14.18
CA GLY A 719 -21.09 -13.32 14.78
C GLY A 719 -21.51 -12.24 13.77
N PRO A 720 -21.80 -11.01 14.22
CA PRO A 720 -22.32 -9.95 13.36
C PRO A 720 -21.27 -9.48 12.33
N GLY A 721 -21.67 -9.39 11.07
CA GLY A 721 -20.80 -8.88 10.01
C GLY A 721 -21.30 -9.18 8.59
N TRP A 722 -20.43 -8.93 7.61
CA TRP A 722 -20.71 -9.17 6.19
C TRP A 722 -20.52 -10.64 5.82
N TYR A 723 -21.55 -11.24 5.24
CA TYR A 723 -21.53 -12.61 4.74
C TYR A 723 -21.80 -12.64 3.23
N GLY A 724 -21.10 -13.53 2.52
CA GLY A 724 -21.38 -13.81 1.12
C GLY A 724 -22.68 -14.57 0.91
N LYS A 725 -23.33 -14.35 -0.23
CA LYS A 725 -24.58 -15.00 -0.66
C LYS A 725 -24.65 -16.50 -0.39
N PRO A 726 -23.59 -17.32 -0.62
CA PRO A 726 -23.63 -18.75 -0.30
C PRO A 726 -23.98 -19.04 1.17
N ALA A 727 -23.42 -18.28 2.11
CA ALA A 727 -23.67 -18.48 3.54
C ALA A 727 -25.07 -18.02 3.95
N VAL A 728 -25.50 -16.84 3.50
CA VAL A 728 -26.79 -16.25 3.87
C VAL A 728 -27.95 -17.04 3.28
N ALA A 729 -27.84 -17.47 2.02
CA ALA A 729 -28.83 -18.34 1.39
C ALA A 729 -29.02 -19.64 2.19
N TYR A 730 -27.92 -20.27 2.61
CA TYR A 730 -27.98 -21.47 3.45
C TYR A 730 -28.56 -21.17 4.84
N MET A 731 -28.22 -20.04 5.46
CA MET A 731 -28.77 -19.67 6.77
C MET A 731 -30.30 -19.49 6.73
N LEU A 732 -30.82 -18.86 5.69
CA LEU A 732 -32.26 -18.68 5.48
C LEU A 732 -32.95 -20.02 5.18
N ASP A 733 -32.41 -20.81 4.25
CA ASP A 733 -32.94 -22.14 3.87
C ASP A 733 -32.94 -23.14 5.04
N ALA A 734 -31.87 -23.15 5.84
CA ALA A 734 -31.73 -24.04 6.97
C ALA A 734 -32.55 -23.61 8.20
N GLY A 735 -33.19 -22.43 8.17
CA GLY A 735 -33.92 -21.84 9.30
C GLY A 735 -33.00 -21.31 10.42
N LEU A 736 -31.73 -21.05 10.12
CA LEU A 736 -30.73 -20.55 11.08
C LEU A 736 -30.80 -19.04 11.28
N ALA A 737 -31.28 -18.30 10.27
CA ALA A 737 -31.53 -16.85 10.30
C ALA A 737 -32.89 -16.53 9.65
N ARG A 738 -33.42 -15.35 9.95
CA ARG A 738 -34.63 -14.77 9.34
C ARG A 738 -34.26 -13.55 8.51
N TRP A 739 -35.16 -13.10 7.64
CA TRP A 739 -34.98 -11.84 6.90
C TRP A 739 -34.78 -10.63 7.83
N ALA A 740 -35.43 -10.62 9.00
CA ALA A 740 -35.22 -9.58 10.02
C ALA A 740 -33.80 -9.55 10.64
N ASP A 741 -33.01 -10.63 10.50
CA ASP A 741 -31.60 -10.65 10.92
C ASP A 741 -30.66 -10.09 9.83
N CYS A 742 -31.18 -9.83 8.62
CA CYS A 742 -30.44 -9.20 7.53
C CYS A 742 -30.68 -7.69 7.58
N GLU A 743 -29.69 -6.90 7.96
CA GLU A 743 -29.86 -5.45 8.13
C GLU A 743 -29.56 -4.68 6.83
N TRP A 744 -28.46 -5.05 6.17
CA TRP A 744 -27.93 -4.31 5.01
C TRP A 744 -27.56 -5.25 3.87
N SER A 745 -27.67 -4.74 2.65
CA SER A 745 -27.44 -5.44 1.40
C SER A 745 -26.52 -4.65 0.49
N LEU A 746 -25.64 -5.36 -0.23
CA LEU A 746 -24.76 -4.79 -1.23
C LEU A 746 -24.74 -5.73 -2.45
N GLN A 747 -25.26 -5.24 -3.57
CA GLN A 747 -25.47 -6.01 -4.79
C GLN A 747 -24.49 -5.58 -5.88
N ALA A 748 -23.76 -6.52 -6.47
CA ALA A 748 -22.78 -6.22 -7.50
C ALA A 748 -23.45 -5.88 -8.84
N THR A 749 -22.76 -5.04 -9.62
CA THR A 749 -23.13 -4.74 -11.01
C THR A 749 -22.77 -5.88 -11.98
N ALA A 750 -21.61 -6.52 -11.78
CA ALA A 750 -21.12 -7.58 -12.67
C ALA A 750 -20.94 -8.91 -11.95
N HIS A 751 -21.01 -10.01 -12.72
CA HIS A 751 -20.91 -11.36 -12.20
C HIS A 751 -20.14 -12.28 -13.14
N VAL A 752 -19.32 -13.16 -12.58
CA VAL A 752 -18.59 -14.20 -13.31
C VAL A 752 -19.28 -15.54 -13.14
N ALA A 753 -19.63 -16.18 -14.26
CA ALA A 753 -20.30 -17.47 -14.26
C ALA A 753 -19.40 -18.57 -13.69
N PRO A 754 -19.94 -19.53 -12.90
CA PRO A 754 -19.18 -20.66 -12.38
C PRO A 754 -18.51 -21.49 -13.47
N ASP A 755 -19.18 -21.69 -14.62
CA ASP A 755 -18.64 -22.46 -15.75
C ASP A 755 -17.35 -21.85 -16.33
N CYS A 756 -17.25 -20.52 -16.32
CA CYS A 756 -16.05 -19.80 -16.74
C CYS A 756 -14.87 -20.08 -15.79
N LEU A 757 -15.15 -20.05 -14.47
CA LEU A 757 -14.17 -20.35 -13.43
C LEU A 757 -13.75 -21.82 -13.48
N ALA A 758 -14.70 -22.74 -13.62
CA ALA A 758 -14.48 -24.18 -13.70
C ALA A 758 -13.52 -24.52 -14.84
N ARG A 759 -13.81 -24.03 -16.06
CA ARG A 759 -12.97 -24.24 -17.23
C ARG A 759 -11.55 -23.67 -17.04
N ALA A 760 -11.43 -22.46 -16.51
CA ALA A 760 -10.12 -21.85 -16.28
C ALA A 760 -9.28 -22.70 -15.31
N LEU A 761 -9.91 -23.21 -14.23
CA LEU A 761 -9.27 -24.10 -13.26
C LEU A 761 -8.91 -25.45 -13.87
N GLU A 762 -9.77 -26.05 -14.69
CA GLU A 762 -9.48 -27.32 -15.40
C GLU A 762 -8.28 -27.20 -16.33
N VAL A 763 -8.21 -26.12 -17.12
CA VAL A 763 -7.06 -25.85 -18.01
C VAL A 763 -5.78 -25.66 -17.20
N MET A 764 -5.84 -24.94 -16.07
CA MET A 764 -4.70 -24.77 -15.18
C MET A 764 -4.23 -26.10 -14.57
N GLU A 765 -5.15 -26.94 -14.08
CA GLU A 765 -4.82 -28.22 -13.46
C GLU A 765 -4.28 -29.23 -14.50
N GLY A 766 -4.86 -29.32 -15.69
CA GLY A 766 -4.35 -30.17 -16.78
C GLY A 766 -3.04 -29.70 -17.41
N GLY A 767 -2.65 -28.45 -17.12
CA GLY A 767 -1.41 -27.85 -17.58
C GLY A 767 -0.16 -28.42 -16.88
N TRP A 768 -0.26 -28.95 -15.67
CA TRP A 768 0.92 -29.38 -14.90
C TRP A 768 1.69 -30.52 -15.59
N PRO A 769 3.03 -30.56 -15.50
CA PRO A 769 3.82 -31.71 -15.92
C PRO A 769 3.47 -32.98 -15.14
N GLU A 770 3.72 -34.14 -15.74
CA GLU A 770 3.56 -35.45 -15.08
C GLU A 770 4.50 -35.56 -13.87
N GLY A 771 3.99 -36.02 -12.73
CA GLY A 771 4.72 -36.11 -11.46
C GLY A 771 4.66 -34.84 -10.59
N GLU A 772 4.17 -33.72 -11.14
CA GLU A 772 4.08 -32.41 -10.47
C GLU A 772 2.63 -32.00 -10.14
N GLU A 773 1.69 -32.96 -10.11
CA GLU A 773 0.25 -32.69 -9.95
C GLU A 773 -0.11 -32.06 -8.59
N HIS A 774 0.77 -32.17 -7.60
CA HIS A 774 0.59 -31.56 -6.30
C HIS A 774 0.53 -30.01 -6.37
N PHE A 775 1.21 -29.40 -7.36
CA PHE A 775 1.15 -27.96 -7.62
C PHE A 775 -0.24 -27.47 -8.07
N ALA A 776 -1.10 -28.35 -8.59
CA ALA A 776 -2.48 -28.02 -8.93
C ALA A 776 -3.26 -27.50 -7.71
N LYS A 777 -3.08 -28.15 -6.54
CA LYS A 777 -3.73 -27.70 -5.29
C LYS A 777 -3.08 -26.44 -4.76
N LEU A 778 -1.74 -26.39 -4.78
CA LEU A 778 -0.96 -25.28 -4.23
C LEU A 778 -1.21 -23.97 -4.99
N SER A 779 -1.27 -24.01 -6.32
CA SER A 779 -1.50 -22.82 -7.16
C SER A 779 -2.84 -22.16 -6.89
N VAL A 780 -3.93 -22.94 -6.79
CA VAL A 780 -5.27 -22.43 -6.46
C VAL A 780 -5.31 -21.84 -5.05
N ASN A 781 -4.71 -22.53 -4.07
CA ASN A 781 -4.65 -22.02 -2.69
C ASN A 781 -3.82 -20.74 -2.57
N ALA A 782 -2.70 -20.67 -3.29
CA ALA A 782 -1.83 -19.50 -3.33
C ALA A 782 -2.52 -18.30 -4.01
N LEU A 783 -3.28 -18.56 -5.08
CA LEU A 783 -4.12 -17.56 -5.77
C LEU A 783 -5.18 -16.98 -4.83
N ILE A 784 -5.92 -17.83 -4.11
CA ILE A 784 -6.95 -17.38 -3.16
C ILE A 784 -6.33 -16.64 -1.97
N GLY A 785 -5.15 -17.07 -1.52
CA GLY A 785 -4.36 -16.35 -0.52
C GLY A 785 -3.95 -14.95 -0.99
N LEU A 786 -3.66 -14.76 -2.28
CA LEU A 786 -3.40 -13.45 -2.85
C LEU A 786 -4.65 -12.56 -2.81
N TRP A 787 -5.84 -13.13 -3.02
CA TRP A 787 -7.10 -12.38 -2.93
C TRP A 787 -7.43 -11.90 -1.52
N ALA A 788 -6.81 -12.52 -0.52
CA ALA A 788 -6.96 -12.25 0.89
C ALA A 788 -6.08 -11.07 1.39
N ARG A 789 -5.47 -10.28 0.52
CA ARG A 789 -4.66 -9.13 0.94
C ARG A 789 -5.56 -7.95 1.35
N SER A 790 -5.39 -7.46 2.58
CA SER A 790 -6.20 -6.38 3.17
C SER A 790 -5.64 -4.97 2.95
N LYS A 791 -4.33 -4.84 2.77
CA LYS A 791 -3.66 -3.55 2.60
C LYS A 791 -2.62 -3.65 1.50
N ASP A 792 -2.62 -2.66 0.62
CA ASP A 792 -1.57 -2.47 -0.35
C ASP A 792 -0.47 -1.61 0.28
N VAL A 793 0.62 -2.26 0.68
CA VAL A 793 1.78 -1.61 1.29
C VAL A 793 2.96 -1.74 0.34
N PHE A 794 3.60 -0.62 0.05
CA PHE A 794 4.88 -0.59 -0.63
C PHE A 794 6.01 -0.51 0.39
N TYR A 795 6.97 -1.43 0.29
CA TYR A 795 8.16 -1.42 1.13
C TYR A 795 9.35 -0.86 0.34
N SER A 796 10.06 0.08 0.93
CA SER A 796 11.35 0.53 0.42
C SER A 796 12.43 0.36 1.46
N MET A 797 13.63 0.02 1.03
CA MET A 797 14.79 -0.17 1.90
C MET A 797 15.87 0.81 1.50
N ARG A 798 16.55 1.37 2.48
CA ARG A 798 17.77 2.17 2.31
C ARG A 798 18.86 1.61 3.17
N THR A 799 20.05 1.51 2.62
CA THR A 799 21.21 0.88 3.25
C THR A 799 22.26 1.94 3.51
N SER A 800 22.51 2.19 4.79
CA SER A 800 23.53 3.12 5.27
C SER A 800 24.63 2.39 6.04
N SER A 801 25.78 3.05 6.21
CA SER A 801 26.80 2.65 7.19
C SER A 801 26.63 3.35 8.55
N HIS A 802 25.58 4.16 8.73
CA HIS A 802 25.30 4.91 9.95
C HIS A 802 23.85 4.76 10.37
N GLU A 803 23.63 4.52 11.66
CA GLU A 803 22.29 4.39 12.24
C GLU A 803 21.48 5.68 12.16
N ALA A 804 22.13 6.85 12.18
CA ALA A 804 21.47 8.16 12.15
C ALA A 804 20.63 8.40 10.87
N ASP A 805 20.88 7.65 9.79
CA ASP A 805 20.08 7.68 8.55
C ASP A 805 18.72 6.95 8.68
N ALA A 806 18.41 6.38 9.86
CA ALA A 806 17.16 5.66 10.15
C ALA A 806 15.91 6.54 10.29
N TRP A 807 16.03 7.86 10.13
CA TRP A 807 14.95 8.78 10.45
C TRP A 807 13.64 8.46 9.68
N GLY A 808 12.58 8.16 10.44
CA GLY A 808 11.26 7.82 9.92
C GLY A 808 11.13 6.39 9.35
N SER A 809 12.10 5.51 9.58
CA SER A 809 11.99 4.07 9.25
C SER A 809 11.15 3.33 10.30
N GLN A 810 10.36 2.34 9.87
CA GLN A 810 9.57 1.50 10.79
C GLN A 810 10.34 0.27 11.25
N PHE A 811 11.38 -0.14 10.52
CA PHE A 811 12.18 -1.30 10.86
C PHE A 811 13.66 -1.06 10.52
N LEU A 812 14.53 -1.46 11.45
CA LEU A 812 15.98 -1.37 11.35
C LEU A 812 16.57 -2.77 11.41
N GLN A 813 17.46 -3.10 10.47
CA GLN A 813 18.24 -4.33 10.49
C GLN A 813 19.73 -4.01 10.37
N VAL A 814 20.57 -4.66 11.17
CA VAL A 814 22.03 -4.51 11.13
C VAL A 814 22.64 -5.77 10.53
N PHE A 815 23.62 -5.62 9.65
CA PHE A 815 24.35 -6.75 9.07
C PHE A 815 25.78 -6.35 8.68
N PHE A 816 26.62 -7.34 8.41
CA PHE A 816 28.00 -7.15 7.98
C PHE A 816 28.19 -7.64 6.54
N ASP A 817 28.97 -6.90 5.75
CA ASP A 817 29.32 -7.32 4.39
C ASP A 817 30.48 -8.35 4.39
N ALA A 818 30.87 -8.79 3.19
CA ALA A 818 31.90 -9.82 3.03
C ALA A 818 33.31 -9.34 3.42
N ALA A 819 33.51 -8.02 3.55
CA ALA A 819 34.73 -7.40 4.03
C ALA A 819 34.66 -7.06 5.54
N GLY A 820 33.57 -7.41 6.22
CA GLY A 820 33.38 -7.17 7.65
C GLY A 820 32.89 -5.75 7.99
N ALA A 821 32.54 -4.93 7.01
CA ALA A 821 32.00 -3.59 7.29
C ALA A 821 30.53 -3.68 7.74
N CYS A 822 30.16 -2.87 8.73
CA CYS A 822 28.81 -2.83 9.29
C CYS A 822 27.88 -1.94 8.44
N HIS A 823 26.66 -2.43 8.21
CA HIS A 823 25.61 -1.75 7.46
C HIS A 823 24.27 -1.82 8.19
N TYR A 824 23.45 -0.78 7.97
CA TYR A 824 22.12 -0.57 8.53
C TYR A 824 21.09 -0.53 7.39
N ASP A 825 20.10 -1.40 7.46
CA ASP A 825 18.95 -1.41 6.57
C ASP A 825 17.75 -0.74 7.24
N HIS A 826 17.37 0.40 6.68
CA HIS A 826 16.22 1.18 7.08
C HIS A 826 15.05 0.83 6.15
N VAL A 827 14.06 0.10 6.67
CA VAL A 827 12.89 -0.31 5.91
C VAL A 827 11.73 0.63 6.22
N TYR A 828 11.16 1.17 5.15
CA TYR A 828 10.03 2.08 5.16
C TYR A 828 8.81 1.36 4.58
N ALA A 829 7.70 1.39 5.31
CA ALA A 829 6.40 0.92 4.87
C ALA A 829 5.53 2.14 4.51
N THR A 830 5.10 2.23 3.26
CA THR A 830 4.16 3.24 2.77
C THR A 830 2.86 2.55 2.41
N GLU A 831 1.79 2.85 3.16
CA GLU A 831 0.44 2.40 2.78
C GLU A 831 0.00 3.13 1.51
N LEU A 832 -0.54 2.38 0.56
CA LEU A 832 -1.05 2.92 -0.70
C LEU A 832 -2.55 3.18 -0.56
N PHE A 833 -2.97 4.35 -1.00
CA PHE A 833 -4.39 4.67 -1.17
C PHE A 833 -4.96 3.82 -2.30
N THR A 834 -6.07 3.14 -2.03
CA THR A 834 -6.76 2.32 -3.01
C THR A 834 -8.21 2.09 -2.67
N ASN A 835 -9.05 1.93 -3.68
CA ASN A 835 -10.45 1.50 -3.57
C ASN A 835 -10.69 0.10 -4.19
N ARG A 836 -9.59 -0.62 -4.47
CA ARG A 836 -9.54 -1.84 -5.28
C ARG A 836 -9.50 -3.06 -4.36
N SER A 837 -10.32 -4.09 -4.60
CA SER A 837 -10.21 -5.32 -3.83
C SER A 837 -10.76 -6.56 -4.54
N THR A 838 -10.05 -7.69 -4.41
CA THR A 838 -10.52 -9.04 -4.75
C THR A 838 -11.22 -9.74 -3.59
N ARG A 839 -11.40 -9.04 -2.45
CA ARG A 839 -12.02 -9.60 -1.24
C ARG A 839 -13.39 -10.27 -1.50
N PRO A 840 -14.31 -9.74 -2.33
CA PRO A 840 -15.57 -10.42 -2.59
C PRO A 840 -15.40 -11.85 -3.08
N ALA A 841 -14.43 -12.09 -3.96
CA ALA A 841 -14.14 -13.42 -4.47
C ALA A 841 -13.64 -14.35 -3.37
N HIS A 842 -12.76 -13.85 -2.50
CA HIS A 842 -12.29 -14.58 -1.33
C HIS A 842 -13.43 -14.90 -0.36
N ASP A 843 -14.28 -13.93 -0.02
CA ASP A 843 -15.37 -14.10 0.93
C ASP A 843 -16.43 -15.08 0.42
N PHE A 844 -16.67 -15.16 -0.90
CA PHE A 844 -17.52 -16.18 -1.52
C PHE A 844 -16.96 -17.61 -1.39
N VAL A 845 -15.64 -17.76 -1.54
CA VAL A 845 -14.95 -19.04 -1.32
C VAL A 845 -15.05 -19.44 0.15
N MET A 846 -14.74 -18.53 1.07
CA MET A 846 -14.80 -18.79 2.50
C MET A 846 -16.24 -19.07 2.97
N ALA A 847 -17.23 -18.34 2.48
CA ALA A 847 -18.64 -18.61 2.77
C ALA A 847 -19.05 -20.03 2.35
N SER A 848 -18.55 -20.51 1.20
CA SER A 848 -18.80 -21.86 0.71
C SER A 848 -18.12 -22.93 1.58
N GLU A 849 -16.91 -22.67 2.07
CA GLU A 849 -16.20 -23.54 3.03
C GLU A 849 -17.01 -23.69 4.34
N TYR A 850 -17.51 -22.56 4.87
CA TYR A 850 -18.38 -22.54 6.05
C TYR A 850 -19.69 -23.31 5.85
N VAL A 851 -20.35 -23.13 4.70
CA VAL A 851 -21.56 -23.88 4.35
C VAL A 851 -21.26 -25.37 4.22
N ALA A 852 -20.09 -25.76 3.70
CA ALA A 852 -19.70 -27.16 3.60
C ALA A 852 -19.58 -27.79 4.99
N MET A 853 -18.96 -27.11 5.95
CA MET A 853 -18.86 -27.56 7.34
C MET A 853 -20.23 -27.64 8.03
N ALA A 854 -21.08 -26.64 7.83
CA ALA A 854 -22.44 -26.65 8.35
C ALA A 854 -23.26 -27.84 7.82
N ARG A 855 -23.09 -28.19 6.54
CA ARG A 855 -23.73 -29.36 5.91
C ARG A 855 -23.22 -30.69 6.47
N ILE A 856 -21.91 -30.82 6.70
CA ILE A 856 -21.34 -32.02 7.35
C ILE A 856 -21.93 -32.17 8.76
N HIS A 857 -21.95 -31.08 9.55
CA HIS A 857 -22.51 -31.13 10.89
C HIS A 857 -24.01 -31.51 10.88
N ARG A 858 -24.81 -30.93 9.97
CA ARG A 858 -26.23 -31.26 9.82
C ARG A 858 -26.46 -32.73 9.43
N ALA A 859 -25.61 -33.28 8.57
CA ALA A 859 -25.66 -34.70 8.19
C ALA A 859 -25.27 -35.63 9.35
N LEU A 860 -24.38 -35.17 10.23
CA LEU A 860 -23.91 -35.90 11.41
C LEU A 860 -24.62 -35.47 12.70
N ARG A 861 -25.82 -34.89 12.63
CA ARG A 861 -26.56 -34.37 13.81
C ARG A 861 -26.85 -35.44 14.88
N GLU A 862 -26.91 -36.71 14.48
CA GLU A 862 -27.13 -37.84 15.39
C GLU A 862 -25.85 -38.24 16.14
N VAL A 863 -24.68 -37.79 15.69
CA VAL A 863 -23.39 -38.05 16.32
C VAL A 863 -23.23 -37.14 17.54
N PRO A 864 -23.05 -37.69 18.76
CA PRO A 864 -22.87 -36.88 19.95
C PRO A 864 -21.62 -35.99 19.87
N PRO A 865 -21.67 -34.73 20.34
CA PRO A 865 -20.56 -33.78 20.24
C PRO A 865 -19.22 -34.28 20.81
N ARG A 866 -19.25 -35.17 21.82
CA ARG A 866 -18.04 -35.78 22.42
C ARG A 866 -17.15 -36.54 21.44
N TYR A 867 -17.70 -36.99 20.31
CA TYR A 867 -16.93 -37.69 19.27
C TYR A 867 -16.37 -36.73 18.22
N LEU A 868 -16.87 -35.48 18.18
CA LEU A 868 -16.41 -34.42 17.29
C LEU A 868 -15.36 -33.59 18.05
N VAL A 869 -14.09 -33.82 17.75
CA VAL A 869 -12.98 -33.33 18.58
C VAL A 869 -12.41 -31.99 18.10
N ALA A 870 -12.42 -31.72 16.79
CA ALA A 870 -11.85 -30.48 16.25
C ALA A 870 -12.40 -30.15 14.85
N LEU A 871 -12.28 -28.87 14.48
CA LEU A 871 -12.36 -28.40 13.11
C LEU A 871 -10.97 -27.98 12.62
N LYS A 872 -10.62 -28.40 11.41
CA LYS A 872 -9.37 -28.05 10.71
C LYS A 872 -9.71 -27.58 9.30
N THR A 873 -10.00 -26.29 9.15
CA THR A 873 -10.44 -25.64 7.91
C THR A 873 -11.67 -26.30 7.29
N ASP A 874 -11.44 -27.19 6.34
CA ASP A 874 -12.39 -27.92 5.52
C ASP A 874 -12.58 -29.37 5.98
N CYS A 875 -12.13 -29.70 7.19
CA CYS A 875 -12.21 -31.03 7.78
C CYS A 875 -12.84 -31.01 9.19
N LEU A 876 -13.86 -31.85 9.39
CA LEU A 876 -14.43 -32.15 10.71
C LEU A 876 -13.76 -33.41 11.28
N VAL A 877 -13.00 -33.24 12.35
CA VAL A 877 -12.22 -34.30 12.99
C VAL A 877 -13.06 -35.01 14.04
N CYS A 878 -13.12 -36.32 13.91
CA CYS A 878 -13.80 -37.25 14.81
C CYS A 878 -12.78 -38.19 15.47
N GLN A 879 -13.08 -38.66 16.69
CA GLN A 879 -12.26 -39.67 17.37
C GLN A 879 -13.13 -40.70 18.07
N GLY A 880 -12.80 -41.99 17.88
CA GLY A 880 -13.48 -43.10 18.55
C GLY A 880 -14.95 -43.24 18.16
N LEU A 881 -15.29 -43.00 16.90
CA LEU A 881 -16.66 -43.03 16.39
C LEU A 881 -17.26 -44.46 16.49
N PRO A 882 -18.38 -44.68 17.20
CA PRO A 882 -19.04 -45.98 17.26
C PRO A 882 -19.54 -46.47 15.88
N LYS A 883 -19.50 -47.80 15.64
CA LYS A 883 -19.92 -48.42 14.36
C LYS A 883 -21.33 -48.01 13.90
N LYS A 884 -22.26 -47.76 14.84
CA LYS A 884 -23.63 -47.33 14.53
C LYS A 884 -23.73 -45.98 13.80
N PHE A 885 -22.70 -45.14 13.88
CA PHE A 885 -22.67 -43.83 13.21
C PHE A 885 -21.85 -43.83 11.91
N LEU A 886 -21.12 -44.91 11.61
CA LEU A 886 -20.36 -45.04 10.36
C LEU A 886 -21.26 -44.95 9.11
N PRO A 887 -22.49 -45.52 9.07
CA PRO A 887 -23.35 -45.37 7.91
C PRO A 887 -23.68 -43.91 7.54
N ALA A 888 -23.78 -43.01 8.53
CA ALA A 888 -24.01 -41.58 8.28
C ALA A 888 -22.77 -40.91 7.64
N VAL A 889 -21.57 -41.32 8.05
CA VAL A 889 -20.31 -40.87 7.45
C VAL A 889 -20.12 -41.44 6.04
N GLU A 890 -20.45 -42.71 5.83
CA GLU A 890 -20.43 -43.36 4.52
C GLU A 890 -21.46 -42.76 3.54
N ALA A 891 -22.61 -42.31 4.04
CA ALA A 891 -23.56 -41.57 3.21
C ALA A 891 -22.94 -40.26 2.69
N LEU A 892 -22.18 -39.54 3.54
CA LEU A 892 -21.46 -38.34 3.13
C LEU A 892 -20.47 -38.62 1.99
N THR A 893 -19.69 -39.70 2.06
CA THR A 893 -18.69 -40.01 1.02
C THR A 893 -19.30 -40.40 -0.33
N ARG A 894 -20.61 -40.66 -0.41
CA ARG A 894 -21.34 -40.92 -1.68
C ARG A 894 -21.75 -39.64 -2.40
N HIS A 895 -21.72 -38.48 -1.75
CA HIS A 895 -22.06 -37.22 -2.42
C HIS A 895 -21.02 -36.88 -3.49
N ARG A 896 -21.53 -36.39 -4.63
CA ARG A 896 -20.74 -35.92 -5.77
C ARG A 896 -21.07 -34.46 -6.08
N HIS A 897 -20.11 -33.76 -6.68
CA HIS A 897 -20.33 -32.48 -7.34
C HIS A 897 -21.06 -32.70 -8.68
N ARG A 898 -21.43 -31.60 -9.37
CA ARG A 898 -22.16 -31.67 -10.65
C ARG A 898 -21.33 -32.36 -11.74
N ASP A 899 -20.02 -32.20 -11.67
CA ASP A 899 -19.03 -32.83 -12.55
C ASP A 899 -18.73 -34.31 -12.20
N GLY A 900 -19.42 -34.90 -11.21
CA GLY A 900 -19.23 -36.28 -10.79
C GLY A 900 -18.03 -36.51 -9.85
N THR A 901 -17.28 -35.47 -9.49
CA THR A 901 -16.15 -35.61 -8.54
C THR A 901 -16.64 -35.82 -7.09
N PRO A 902 -15.89 -36.56 -6.25
CA PRO A 902 -16.27 -36.78 -4.85
C PRO A 902 -16.25 -35.47 -4.07
N LYS A 903 -17.30 -35.22 -3.27
CA LYS A 903 -17.43 -34.01 -2.47
C LYS A 903 -16.78 -34.11 -1.09
N TYR A 904 -16.89 -35.29 -0.47
CA TYR A 904 -16.35 -35.57 0.85
C TYR A 904 -15.50 -36.83 0.81
N ARG A 905 -14.42 -36.85 1.58
CA ARG A 905 -13.62 -38.05 1.83
C ARG A 905 -13.52 -38.31 3.33
N PHE A 906 -13.42 -39.57 3.70
CA PHE A 906 -13.23 -40.00 5.08
C PHE A 906 -11.90 -40.72 5.18
N GLU A 907 -10.95 -40.13 5.92
CA GLU A 907 -9.59 -40.62 6.03
C GLU A 907 -9.03 -40.44 7.44
N GLU A 908 -7.93 -41.12 7.75
CA GLU A 908 -7.18 -40.85 8.98
C GLU A 908 -6.50 -39.49 8.88
N VAL A 909 -6.62 -38.67 9.92
CA VAL A 909 -6.10 -37.31 9.94
C VAL A 909 -5.27 -37.05 11.19
N LYS A 910 -4.26 -36.17 11.06
CA LYS A 910 -3.51 -35.69 12.21
C LYS A 910 -4.44 -34.90 13.14
N ARG A 911 -4.24 -35.04 14.45
CA ARG A 911 -4.91 -34.22 15.47
C ARG A 911 -4.67 -32.72 15.27
N LEU A 912 -5.43 -31.89 15.97
CA LEU A 912 -5.18 -30.46 16.02
C LEU A 912 -3.94 -30.19 16.89
N GLU A 913 -2.98 -29.43 16.39
CA GLU A 913 -1.73 -29.09 17.09
C GLU A 913 -1.76 -27.62 17.53
N GLY A 914 -1.96 -27.39 18.83
CA GLY A 914 -2.04 -26.06 19.45
C GLY A 914 -3.42 -25.72 19.99
N ASP A 915 -3.48 -24.67 20.81
CA ASP A 915 -4.72 -24.15 21.40
C ASP A 915 -5.33 -23.07 20.51
N TYR A 916 -6.40 -23.43 19.79
CA TYR A 916 -7.14 -22.50 18.93
C TYR A 916 -8.49 -22.17 19.54
N ARG A 917 -8.81 -20.88 19.59
CA ARG A 917 -10.11 -20.37 20.06
C ARG A 917 -11.17 -20.53 18.99
N GLU A 918 -12.44 -20.57 19.40
CA GLU A 918 -13.57 -20.52 18.47
C GLU A 918 -13.46 -19.29 17.56
N PRO A 919 -13.55 -19.45 16.23
CA PRO A 919 -13.55 -18.34 15.30
C PRO A 919 -14.75 -17.43 15.54
N ARG A 920 -14.51 -16.11 15.61
CA ARG A 920 -15.56 -15.09 15.76
C ARG A 920 -15.39 -13.97 14.75
N LEU A 921 -16.51 -13.47 14.26
CA LEU A 921 -16.62 -12.27 13.44
C LEU A 921 -17.36 -11.20 14.25
N GLU A 922 -16.72 -10.06 14.49
CA GLU A 922 -17.33 -8.93 15.19
C GLU A 922 -17.10 -7.68 14.36
N THR A 923 -18.17 -7.22 13.69
CA THR A 923 -18.18 -6.02 12.87
C THR A 923 -19.37 -5.15 13.24
N GLU A 924 -19.15 -3.84 13.32
CA GLU A 924 -20.21 -2.85 13.50
C GLU A 924 -21.05 -2.72 12.22
N PRO A 925 -22.34 -2.33 12.32
CA PRO A 925 -23.15 -2.13 11.13
C PRO A 925 -22.62 -0.94 10.33
N PRO A 926 -22.77 -0.93 9.00
CA PRO A 926 -22.48 0.27 8.22
C PRO A 926 -23.36 1.43 8.72
N PRO A 927 -22.80 2.65 8.82
CA PRO A 927 -23.61 3.82 9.15
C PRO A 927 -24.59 4.11 8.00
N PRO A 928 -25.83 4.56 8.29
CA PRO A 928 -26.75 4.96 7.23
C PRO A 928 -26.21 6.17 6.46
N GLN A 929 -26.56 6.26 5.19
CA GLN A 929 -26.24 7.43 4.38
C GLN A 929 -26.96 8.66 4.96
N GLU A 930 -26.22 9.75 5.17
CA GLU A 930 -26.80 11.03 5.56
C GLU A 930 -27.57 11.68 4.41
N PRO A 931 -28.62 12.48 4.70
CA PRO A 931 -29.29 13.26 3.68
C PRO A 931 -28.37 14.37 3.13
N TRP A 932 -28.62 14.76 1.88
CA TRP A 932 -27.94 15.89 1.25
C TRP A 932 -28.15 17.19 2.05
N ARG A 933 -27.06 17.92 2.28
CA ARG A 933 -27.07 19.24 2.93
C ARG A 933 -27.04 20.32 1.86
N HIS A 934 -28.03 21.19 1.89
CA HIS A 934 -28.07 22.36 1.00
C HIS A 934 -27.14 23.45 1.52
N VAL A 935 -26.21 23.87 0.67
CA VAL A 935 -25.26 24.95 0.96
C VAL A 935 -25.82 26.25 0.40
N GLU A 936 -25.97 27.29 1.22
CA GLU A 936 -26.48 28.59 0.77
C GLU A 936 -25.40 29.41 0.06
N ASP A 937 -24.21 29.53 0.67
CA ASP A 937 -23.05 30.20 0.06
C ASP A 937 -22.02 29.15 -0.42
N PRO A 938 -22.07 28.75 -1.70
CA PRO A 938 -21.15 27.75 -2.25
C PRO A 938 -19.71 28.24 -2.31
N VAL A 939 -19.47 29.56 -2.34
CA VAL A 939 -18.12 30.12 -2.42
C VAL A 939 -17.45 30.01 -1.05
N ALA A 940 -18.10 30.54 0.00
CA ALA A 940 -17.58 30.46 1.36
C ALA A 940 -17.35 29.00 1.79
N HIS A 941 -18.31 28.12 1.54
CA HIS A 941 -18.19 26.69 1.87
C HIS A 941 -16.98 26.01 1.23
N CYS A 942 -16.69 26.29 -0.05
CA CYS A 942 -15.50 25.73 -0.70
C CYS A 942 -14.20 26.35 -0.16
N LEU A 943 -14.17 27.65 0.14
CA LEU A 943 -13.00 28.30 0.74
C LEU A 943 -12.72 27.78 2.17
N ASP A 944 -13.75 27.34 2.89
CA ASP A 944 -13.63 26.68 4.19
C ASP A 944 -13.19 25.20 4.08
N GLY A 945 -12.92 24.71 2.85
CA GLY A 945 -12.46 23.34 2.59
C GLY A 945 -13.56 22.31 2.37
N GLY A 946 -14.82 22.74 2.19
CA GLY A 946 -15.96 21.87 1.95
C GLY A 946 -16.10 21.43 0.50
N SER A 947 -16.14 20.11 0.25
CA SER A 947 -16.50 19.58 -1.08
C SER A 947 -17.96 19.92 -1.42
N LEU A 948 -18.27 19.99 -2.71
CA LEU A 948 -19.58 20.48 -3.18
C LEU A 948 -20.00 19.87 -4.52
N LEU A 949 -21.27 19.48 -4.61
CA LEU A 949 -21.98 19.28 -5.87
C LEU A 949 -22.69 20.57 -6.30
N LEU A 950 -22.27 21.16 -7.41
CA LEU A 950 -22.93 22.30 -8.04
C LEU A 950 -23.82 21.80 -9.19
N SER A 951 -25.13 21.79 -8.97
CA SER A 951 -26.12 21.41 -9.97
C SER A 951 -26.90 22.61 -10.50
N GLY A 952 -27.57 22.44 -11.63
CA GLY A 952 -28.40 23.49 -12.22
C GLY A 952 -28.64 23.30 -13.72
N MET A 953 -29.66 23.96 -14.24
CA MET A 953 -30.05 23.88 -15.65
C MET A 953 -29.01 24.57 -16.57
N PRO A 954 -29.07 24.36 -17.90
CA PRO A 954 -28.29 25.14 -18.85
C PRO A 954 -28.60 26.63 -18.71
N GLY A 955 -27.54 27.43 -18.67
CA GLY A 955 -27.63 28.88 -18.57
C GLY A 955 -27.81 29.45 -17.16
N THR A 956 -27.72 28.64 -16.10
CA THR A 956 -27.78 29.12 -14.70
C THR A 956 -26.44 29.63 -14.13
N GLY A 957 -25.36 29.60 -14.93
CA GLY A 957 -24.08 30.15 -14.51
C GLY A 957 -23.11 29.18 -13.80
N LYS A 958 -23.38 27.86 -13.79
CA LYS A 958 -22.50 26.82 -13.18
C LYS A 958 -21.01 27.03 -13.43
N THR A 959 -20.58 27.02 -14.69
CA THR A 959 -19.17 27.18 -15.09
C THR A 959 -18.59 28.54 -14.67
N HIS A 960 -19.42 29.60 -14.64
CA HIS A 960 -18.97 30.92 -14.20
C HIS A 960 -18.69 30.95 -12.68
N LEU A 961 -19.60 30.39 -11.89
CA LEU A 961 -19.42 30.24 -10.44
C LEU A 961 -18.22 29.33 -10.11
N ALA A 962 -18.05 28.23 -10.85
CA ALA A 962 -16.90 27.34 -10.72
C ALA A 962 -15.57 28.08 -10.90
N ARG A 963 -15.45 28.87 -11.97
CA ARG A 963 -14.24 29.66 -12.25
C ARG A 963 -13.95 30.67 -11.15
N ARG A 964 -14.98 31.28 -10.57
CA ARG A 964 -14.84 32.20 -9.43
C ARG A 964 -14.28 31.46 -8.20
N ILE A 965 -14.85 30.29 -7.87
CA ILE A 965 -14.36 29.45 -6.76
C ILE A 965 -12.91 29.03 -7.00
N VAL A 966 -12.60 28.51 -8.18
CA VAL A 966 -11.24 28.07 -8.55
C VAL A 966 -10.24 29.22 -8.46
N ALA A 967 -10.57 30.40 -8.99
CA ALA A 967 -9.68 31.56 -8.92
C ALA A 967 -9.36 31.97 -7.48
N GLN A 968 -10.32 31.87 -6.57
CA GLN A 968 -10.13 32.19 -5.15
C GLN A 968 -9.35 31.10 -4.40
N LEU A 969 -9.60 29.82 -4.68
CA LEU A 969 -8.80 28.70 -4.14
C LEU A 969 -7.34 28.79 -4.60
N SER A 970 -7.09 29.05 -5.89
CA SER A 970 -5.74 29.25 -6.40
C SER A 970 -5.05 30.47 -5.78
N ALA A 971 -5.80 31.55 -5.47
CA ALA A 971 -5.26 32.71 -4.76
C ALA A 971 -4.86 32.41 -3.30
N GLN A 972 -5.45 31.39 -2.68
CA GLN A 972 -5.05 30.86 -1.36
C GLN A 972 -3.85 29.89 -1.44
N GLY A 973 -3.34 29.59 -2.65
CA GLY A 973 -2.21 28.69 -2.86
C GLY A 973 -2.57 27.20 -2.90
N GLU A 974 -3.86 26.85 -3.03
CA GLU A 974 -4.33 25.47 -3.18
C GLU A 974 -4.00 24.92 -4.58
N ASP A 975 -3.61 23.64 -4.66
CA ASP A 975 -3.38 22.97 -5.95
C ASP A 975 -4.72 22.44 -6.54
N VAL A 976 -5.21 23.14 -7.56
CA VAL A 976 -6.51 22.88 -8.17
C VAL A 976 -6.35 22.30 -9.57
N THR A 977 -6.86 21.08 -9.77
CA THR A 977 -6.92 20.41 -11.06
C THR A 977 -8.34 20.42 -11.62
N LEU A 978 -8.48 20.77 -12.90
CA LEU A 978 -9.76 20.80 -13.60
C LEU A 978 -9.83 19.75 -14.71
N ILE A 979 -10.88 18.93 -14.72
CA ILE A 979 -11.10 17.90 -15.73
C ILE A 979 -12.52 17.90 -16.30
N SER A 980 -12.65 17.44 -17.54
CA SER A 980 -13.95 17.10 -18.17
C SER A 980 -13.77 16.00 -19.22
N LYS A 981 -14.84 15.29 -19.62
CA LYS A 981 -14.75 14.20 -20.61
C LYS A 981 -14.42 14.72 -22.01
N THR A 982 -15.01 15.85 -22.44
CA THR A 982 -14.86 16.33 -23.82
C THR A 982 -13.88 17.50 -23.94
N ARG A 983 -13.19 17.59 -25.08
CA ARG A 983 -12.28 18.72 -25.37
C ARG A 983 -13.01 20.07 -25.46
N CYS A 984 -14.28 20.07 -25.86
CA CYS A 984 -15.07 21.30 -25.91
C CYS A 984 -15.36 21.82 -24.50
N SER A 985 -15.79 20.94 -23.59
CA SER A 985 -15.97 21.31 -22.18
C SER A 985 -14.66 21.81 -21.56
N VAL A 986 -13.53 21.15 -21.84
CA VAL A 986 -12.20 21.63 -21.41
C VAL A 986 -11.90 23.06 -21.87
N GLN A 987 -12.16 23.39 -23.13
CA GLN A 987 -11.99 24.75 -23.65
C GLN A 987 -12.98 25.74 -23.01
N ASN A 988 -14.23 25.32 -22.83
CA ASN A 988 -15.27 26.10 -22.18
C ASN A 988 -14.97 26.35 -20.70
N LEU A 989 -14.28 25.45 -20.01
CA LEU A 989 -13.86 25.64 -18.62
C LEU A 989 -12.69 26.63 -18.56
N GLY A 990 -11.70 26.47 -19.47
CA GLY A 990 -10.48 27.26 -19.50
C GLY A 990 -9.51 26.88 -18.37
N LEU A 991 -8.67 27.82 -17.94
CA LEU A 991 -7.81 27.68 -16.73
C LEU A 991 -6.91 26.43 -16.71
N GLY A 992 -6.42 25.97 -17.87
CA GLY A 992 -5.54 24.80 -17.95
C GLY A 992 -6.24 23.45 -17.75
N ALA A 993 -7.57 23.39 -17.87
CA ALA A 993 -8.34 22.16 -17.78
C ALA A 993 -7.85 21.08 -18.77
N GLN A 994 -8.06 19.81 -18.42
CA GLN A 994 -7.61 18.67 -19.21
C GLN A 994 -8.73 17.64 -19.43
N THR A 995 -8.60 16.80 -20.44
CA THR A 995 -9.53 15.68 -20.63
C THR A 995 -9.32 14.64 -19.53
N ALA A 996 -10.41 14.16 -18.92
CA ALA A 996 -10.39 13.20 -17.81
C ALA A 996 -9.54 11.95 -18.13
N ASP A 997 -9.70 11.34 -19.31
CA ASP A 997 -8.94 10.14 -19.72
C ASP A 997 -7.42 10.38 -19.76
N HIS A 998 -6.99 11.53 -20.26
CA HIS A 998 -5.56 11.90 -20.31
C HIS A 998 -4.99 12.10 -18.91
N TRP A 999 -5.72 12.82 -18.07
CA TRP A 999 -5.28 13.16 -16.73
C TRP A 999 -5.18 11.92 -15.84
N VAL A 1000 -6.26 11.13 -15.74
CA VAL A 1000 -6.33 9.89 -14.95
C VAL A 1000 -5.20 8.91 -15.32
N ARG A 1001 -4.91 8.75 -16.61
CA ARG A 1001 -3.84 7.87 -17.08
C ARG A 1001 -2.45 8.33 -16.63
N ARG A 1002 -2.21 9.64 -16.58
CA ARG A 1002 -0.90 10.23 -16.24
C ARG A 1002 -0.68 10.32 -14.72
N THR A 1003 -1.75 10.45 -13.93
CA THR A 1003 -1.67 10.68 -12.48
C THR A 1003 -2.11 9.43 -11.69
N VAL A 1004 -3.41 9.17 -11.62
CA VAL A 1004 -4.02 8.12 -10.79
C VAL A 1004 -3.49 6.75 -11.17
N ARG A 1005 -3.61 6.35 -12.44
CA ARG A 1005 -3.15 5.03 -12.92
C ARG A 1005 -1.63 4.90 -12.88
N ALA A 1006 -0.89 6.00 -12.85
CA ALA A 1006 0.56 6.01 -12.66
C ALA A 1006 0.98 5.89 -11.18
N GLY A 1007 0.04 5.93 -10.24
CA GLY A 1007 0.27 5.80 -8.80
C GLY A 1007 0.81 7.08 -8.13
N ARG A 1008 0.77 8.22 -8.82
CA ARG A 1008 1.26 9.51 -8.32
C ARG A 1008 0.23 10.60 -8.58
N CYS A 1009 -0.38 11.10 -7.51
CA CYS A 1009 -1.34 12.19 -7.61
C CYS A 1009 -1.11 13.14 -6.43
N GLU A 1010 -0.76 14.37 -6.75
CA GLU A 1010 -0.60 15.48 -5.81
C GLU A 1010 -1.56 16.56 -6.30
N LEU A 1011 -2.57 16.85 -5.46
CA LEU A 1011 -3.54 17.93 -5.63
C LEU A 1011 -4.33 18.08 -4.34
N ASP A 1012 -4.86 19.27 -4.12
CA ASP A 1012 -5.78 19.56 -3.02
C ASP A 1012 -7.24 19.53 -3.50
N TRP A 1013 -7.51 19.98 -4.73
CA TRP A 1013 -8.84 20.07 -5.31
C TRP A 1013 -8.96 19.44 -6.69
N LEU A 1014 -9.98 18.59 -6.88
CA LEU A 1014 -10.39 18.11 -8.19
C LEU A 1014 -11.74 18.70 -8.60
N VAL A 1015 -11.73 19.49 -9.67
CA VAL A 1015 -12.94 20.05 -10.28
C VAL A 1015 -13.33 19.18 -11.47
N VAL A 1016 -14.55 18.66 -11.46
CA VAL A 1016 -15.06 17.77 -12.53
C VAL A 1016 -16.27 18.41 -13.19
N GLU A 1017 -16.13 18.80 -14.47
CA GLU A 1017 -17.22 19.40 -15.24
C GLU A 1017 -17.93 18.37 -16.14
N GLU A 1018 -19.26 18.50 -16.23
CA GLU A 1018 -20.17 17.60 -16.97
C GLU A 1018 -20.09 16.16 -16.44
N VAL A 1019 -20.26 16.00 -15.12
CA VAL A 1019 -20.16 14.71 -14.41
C VAL A 1019 -21.00 13.58 -15.00
N THR A 1020 -22.11 13.90 -15.66
CA THR A 1020 -23.00 12.90 -16.29
C THR A 1020 -22.41 12.24 -17.54
N GLN A 1021 -21.35 12.82 -18.12
CA GLN A 1021 -20.67 12.29 -19.30
C GLN A 1021 -19.51 11.34 -18.98
N LEU A 1022 -19.11 11.26 -17.71
CA LEU A 1022 -18.05 10.35 -17.27
C LEU A 1022 -18.62 8.94 -17.11
N ASP A 1023 -17.99 7.98 -17.78
CA ASP A 1023 -18.28 6.55 -17.62
C ASP A 1023 -17.82 6.01 -16.26
N VAL A 1024 -18.37 4.87 -15.85
CA VAL A 1024 -18.07 4.22 -14.57
C VAL A 1024 -16.59 3.87 -14.41
N GLY A 1025 -15.88 3.66 -15.51
CA GLY A 1025 -14.45 3.37 -15.53
C GLY A 1025 -13.62 4.55 -15.02
N LEU A 1026 -13.88 5.74 -15.57
CA LEU A 1026 -13.29 6.99 -15.06
C LEU A 1026 -13.70 7.26 -13.61
N TRP A 1027 -14.98 7.01 -13.26
CA TRP A 1027 -15.42 7.13 -11.88
C TRP A 1027 -14.69 6.17 -10.94
N ALA A 1028 -14.32 4.97 -11.39
CA ALA A 1028 -13.54 4.04 -10.58
C ALA A 1028 -12.15 4.55 -10.23
N ASP A 1029 -11.50 5.25 -11.16
CA ASP A 1029 -10.21 5.88 -10.91
C ASP A 1029 -10.36 7.16 -10.05
N ILE A 1030 -11.37 7.99 -10.30
CA ILE A 1030 -11.64 9.20 -9.50
C ILE A 1030 -12.02 8.84 -8.05
N ALA A 1031 -12.82 7.78 -7.87
CA ALA A 1031 -13.22 7.29 -6.55
C ALA A 1031 -12.00 6.90 -5.69
N GLU A 1032 -10.89 6.48 -6.30
CA GLU A 1032 -9.66 6.13 -5.58
C GLU A 1032 -9.07 7.34 -4.84
N LEU A 1033 -9.21 8.56 -5.39
CA LEU A 1033 -8.77 9.81 -4.77
C LEU A 1033 -9.54 10.14 -3.49
N SER A 1034 -10.83 9.75 -3.42
CA SER A 1034 -11.67 10.01 -2.25
C SER A 1034 -11.20 9.28 -0.98
N THR A 1035 -10.37 8.24 -1.14
CA THR A 1035 -9.74 7.52 -0.02
C THR A 1035 -8.70 8.38 0.69
N ASN A 1036 -8.15 9.40 0.02
CA ASN A 1036 -7.35 10.45 0.63
C ASN A 1036 -8.25 11.61 1.06
N ARG A 1037 -8.50 11.72 2.37
CA ARG A 1037 -9.36 12.77 2.95
C ARG A 1037 -8.86 14.21 2.76
N ARG A 1038 -7.64 14.40 2.28
CA ARG A 1038 -7.10 15.73 1.94
C ARG A 1038 -7.61 16.24 0.60
N VAL A 1039 -8.01 15.35 -0.31
CA VAL A 1039 -8.54 15.75 -1.62
C VAL A 1039 -10.00 16.19 -1.47
N ARG A 1040 -10.30 17.39 -1.95
CA ARG A 1040 -11.66 17.94 -2.02
C ARG A 1040 -12.15 17.96 -3.45
N PHE A 1041 -13.47 17.93 -3.62
CA PHE A 1041 -14.10 17.88 -4.95
C PHE A 1041 -15.07 19.03 -5.17
N LEU A 1042 -15.03 19.59 -6.37
CA LEU A 1042 -16.06 20.47 -6.91
C LEU A 1042 -16.66 19.82 -8.15
N LEU A 1043 -17.87 19.30 -8.01
CA LEU A 1043 -18.54 18.52 -9.05
C LEU A 1043 -19.58 19.38 -9.75
N LEU A 1044 -19.57 19.44 -11.08
CA LEU A 1044 -20.52 20.23 -11.86
C LEU A 1044 -21.34 19.35 -12.79
N GLY A 1045 -22.67 19.42 -12.68
CA GLY A 1045 -23.53 18.52 -13.43
C GLY A 1045 -24.95 19.00 -13.64
N ASP A 1046 -25.53 18.56 -14.75
CA ASP A 1046 -26.97 18.60 -14.98
C ASP A 1046 -27.49 17.19 -15.29
N PHE A 1047 -28.08 16.54 -14.28
CA PHE A 1047 -28.58 15.16 -14.35
C PHE A 1047 -29.75 14.96 -15.32
N ARG A 1048 -30.36 16.06 -15.79
CA ARG A 1048 -31.41 16.08 -16.82
C ARG A 1048 -30.85 15.86 -18.24
N GLN A 1049 -29.54 15.98 -18.44
CA GLN A 1049 -28.88 15.70 -19.72
C GLN A 1049 -28.77 14.18 -20.00
N LEU A 1050 -28.32 13.84 -21.21
CA LEU A 1050 -28.05 12.44 -21.59
C LEU A 1050 -26.89 11.88 -20.73
N PRO A 1051 -27.00 10.62 -20.25
CA PRO A 1051 -25.94 9.96 -19.50
C PRO A 1051 -24.77 9.56 -20.42
N ALA A 1052 -23.72 9.01 -19.81
CA ALA A 1052 -22.61 8.38 -20.53
C ALA A 1052 -23.11 7.33 -21.54
N VAL A 1053 -22.44 7.27 -22.70
CA VAL A 1053 -22.85 6.41 -23.81
C VAL A 1053 -22.50 4.95 -23.50
N GLN A 1054 -23.52 4.10 -23.37
CA GLN A 1054 -23.41 2.63 -23.19
C GLN A 1054 -22.42 2.23 -22.09
N ASP A 1055 -22.60 2.79 -20.89
CA ASP A 1055 -21.74 2.55 -19.73
C ASP A 1055 -21.75 1.08 -19.28
N ALA A 1056 -20.57 0.54 -18.99
CA ALA A 1056 -20.38 -0.86 -18.67
C ALA A 1056 -19.20 -1.06 -17.71
N PHE A 1057 -19.31 -2.08 -16.86
CA PHE A 1057 -18.26 -2.47 -15.93
C PHE A 1057 -18.18 -3.99 -15.82
N GLY A 1058 -16.98 -4.56 -15.87
CA GLY A 1058 -16.76 -5.99 -15.62
C GLY A 1058 -17.58 -6.92 -16.53
N GLY A 1059 -17.86 -6.51 -17.76
CA GLY A 1059 -18.63 -7.34 -18.70
C GLY A 1059 -20.15 -7.23 -18.54
N ALA A 1060 -20.66 -6.29 -17.73
CA ALA A 1060 -22.07 -6.02 -17.56
C ALA A 1060 -22.42 -4.54 -17.80
N PRO A 1061 -23.61 -4.23 -18.35
CA PRO A 1061 -24.07 -2.86 -18.47
C PRO A 1061 -24.36 -2.26 -17.09
N VAL A 1062 -24.00 -1.00 -16.89
CA VAL A 1062 -24.30 -0.27 -15.65
C VAL A 1062 -25.69 0.35 -15.76
N LEU A 1063 -26.65 -0.21 -15.01
CA LEU A 1063 -28.04 0.24 -15.02
C LEU A 1063 -28.38 1.26 -13.93
N ARG A 1064 -27.43 1.55 -13.03
CA ARG A 1064 -27.62 2.44 -11.88
C ARG A 1064 -27.33 3.89 -12.26
N SER A 1065 -28.09 4.80 -11.68
CA SER A 1065 -27.92 6.24 -11.85
C SER A 1065 -26.79 6.77 -10.96
N LEU A 1066 -25.93 7.64 -11.52
CA LEU A 1066 -24.93 8.38 -10.75
C LEU A 1066 -25.60 9.30 -9.70
N LYS A 1067 -26.76 9.89 -10.04
CA LYS A 1067 -27.49 10.86 -9.19
C LYS A 1067 -27.81 10.29 -7.81
N ASP A 1068 -28.15 9.00 -7.77
CA ASP A 1068 -28.63 8.31 -6.57
C ASP A 1068 -27.54 7.43 -5.94
N SER A 1069 -26.28 7.62 -6.35
CA SER A 1069 -25.16 6.80 -5.90
C SER A 1069 -24.51 7.36 -4.63
N GLN A 1070 -24.08 6.46 -3.74
CA GLN A 1070 -23.27 6.83 -2.58
C GLN A 1070 -21.93 7.46 -3.01
N LEU A 1071 -21.40 7.09 -4.19
CA LEU A 1071 -20.19 7.70 -4.75
C LEU A 1071 -20.32 9.21 -4.89
N LEU A 1072 -21.39 9.68 -5.54
CA LEU A 1072 -21.61 11.10 -5.78
C LEU A 1072 -21.71 11.86 -4.45
N HIS A 1073 -22.40 11.28 -3.47
CA HIS A 1073 -22.53 11.82 -2.12
C HIS A 1073 -21.17 11.90 -1.41
N ASP A 1074 -20.38 10.83 -1.44
CA ASP A 1074 -19.05 10.76 -0.83
C ASP A 1074 -18.10 11.81 -1.39
N LEU A 1075 -18.07 11.94 -2.73
CA LEU A 1075 -17.22 12.91 -3.42
C LEU A 1075 -17.65 14.36 -3.10
N ALA A 1076 -18.96 14.63 -3.08
CA ALA A 1076 -19.49 15.95 -2.75
C ALA A 1076 -19.43 16.29 -1.26
N GLY A 1077 -18.97 15.36 -0.40
CA GLY A 1077 -19.02 15.54 1.06
C GLY A 1077 -20.43 15.67 1.62
N GLY A 1078 -21.44 15.13 0.92
CA GLY A 1078 -22.85 15.26 1.27
C GLY A 1078 -23.45 16.65 1.06
N CYS A 1079 -22.75 17.56 0.38
CA CYS A 1079 -23.16 18.95 0.21
C CYS A 1079 -23.56 19.24 -1.25
N VAL A 1080 -24.66 19.95 -1.43
CA VAL A 1080 -25.19 20.33 -2.76
C VAL A 1080 -25.62 21.80 -2.79
N HIS A 1081 -25.40 22.45 -3.92
CA HIS A 1081 -25.98 23.74 -4.25
C HIS A 1081 -26.63 23.65 -5.63
N GLU A 1082 -27.92 24.00 -5.72
CA GLU A 1082 -28.67 24.01 -6.97
C GLU A 1082 -28.89 25.44 -7.46
N LEU A 1083 -28.34 25.74 -8.63
CA LEU A 1083 -28.57 27.01 -9.33
C LEU A 1083 -29.89 26.94 -10.10
N THR A 1084 -30.83 27.80 -9.70
CA THR A 1084 -32.20 27.85 -10.24
C THR A 1084 -32.48 29.10 -11.06
N GLU A 1085 -31.64 30.14 -10.96
CA GLU A 1085 -31.82 31.41 -11.66
C GLU A 1085 -31.28 31.36 -13.09
N ASN A 1086 -32.03 31.94 -14.02
CA ASN A 1086 -31.61 32.09 -15.40
C ASN A 1086 -30.62 33.25 -15.55
N GLN A 1087 -29.40 32.97 -16.02
CA GLN A 1087 -28.31 33.94 -16.17
C GLN A 1087 -27.89 34.14 -17.64
N ARG A 1088 -28.45 33.37 -18.58
CA ARG A 1088 -27.97 33.32 -19.98
C ARG A 1088 -29.04 32.94 -21.00
N SER A 1089 -29.97 32.08 -20.64
CA SER A 1089 -30.94 31.48 -21.57
C SER A 1089 -32.07 32.45 -21.87
N ASP A 1090 -32.68 32.35 -23.05
CA ASP A 1090 -33.96 33.00 -23.29
C ASP A 1090 -35.00 32.52 -22.26
N GLU A 1091 -35.74 33.46 -21.67
CA GLU A 1091 -36.70 33.18 -20.59
C GLU A 1091 -37.77 32.16 -21.00
N THR A 1092 -38.17 32.17 -22.27
CA THR A 1092 -39.14 31.23 -22.83
C THR A 1092 -38.55 29.82 -22.91
N ILE A 1093 -37.31 29.69 -23.40
CA ILE A 1093 -36.59 28.41 -23.41
C ILE A 1093 -36.40 27.92 -21.96
N PHE A 1094 -35.94 28.78 -21.06
CA PHE A 1094 -35.68 28.41 -19.67
C PHE A 1094 -36.93 27.89 -18.96
N ARG A 1095 -38.07 28.59 -19.09
CA ARG A 1095 -39.37 28.15 -18.57
C ARG A 1095 -39.83 26.83 -19.19
N PHE A 1096 -39.60 26.64 -20.49
CA PHE A 1096 -39.92 25.37 -21.16
C PHE A 1096 -39.08 24.22 -20.61
N LEU A 1097 -37.77 24.39 -20.49
CA LEU A 1097 -36.87 23.38 -19.93
C LEU A 1097 -37.27 23.01 -18.49
N ARG A 1098 -37.69 23.98 -17.68
CA ARG A 1098 -38.16 23.76 -16.31
C ARG A 1098 -39.49 23.01 -16.28
N TRP A 1099 -40.38 23.32 -17.22
CA TRP A 1099 -41.68 22.64 -17.37
C TRP A 1099 -41.52 21.16 -17.78
N LEU A 1100 -40.44 20.78 -18.47
CA LEU A 1100 -40.20 19.39 -18.86
C LEU A 1100 -39.97 18.43 -17.69
N ARG A 1101 -39.59 18.92 -16.49
CA ARG A 1101 -39.44 18.11 -15.26
C ARG A 1101 -38.74 16.76 -15.51
N VAL A 1102 -37.60 16.82 -16.21
CA VAL A 1102 -36.93 15.62 -16.73
C VAL A 1102 -36.50 14.70 -15.59
N ASP A 1103 -36.85 13.41 -15.71
CA ASP A 1103 -36.65 12.37 -14.69
C ASP A 1103 -37.37 12.63 -13.35
N GLU A 1104 -38.40 13.47 -13.34
CA GLU A 1104 -39.30 13.67 -12.18
C GLU A 1104 -40.63 12.90 -12.40
N PRO A 1105 -41.36 12.53 -11.34
CA PRO A 1105 -42.65 11.85 -11.45
C PRO A 1105 -43.67 12.60 -12.32
N GLU A 1106 -43.62 13.92 -12.35
CA GLU A 1106 -44.50 14.79 -13.14
C GLU A 1106 -43.97 15.10 -14.54
N GLN A 1107 -42.97 14.37 -15.05
CA GLN A 1107 -42.47 14.52 -16.42
C GLN A 1107 -43.63 14.29 -17.43
N PRO A 1108 -43.90 15.23 -18.35
CA PRO A 1108 -44.93 15.04 -19.37
C PRO A 1108 -44.55 13.89 -20.32
N PRO A 1109 -45.53 13.11 -20.82
CA PRO A 1109 -45.30 12.13 -21.87
C PRO A 1109 -44.60 12.77 -23.09
N LEU A 1110 -43.70 12.02 -23.75
CA LEU A 1110 -42.91 12.55 -24.87
C LEU A 1110 -43.77 13.23 -25.95
N ARG A 1111 -44.92 12.63 -26.28
CA ARG A 1111 -45.84 13.17 -27.29
C ARG A 1111 -46.35 14.57 -26.92
N GLU A 1112 -46.77 14.74 -25.67
CA GLU A 1112 -47.25 16.03 -25.15
C GLU A 1112 -46.11 17.05 -25.07
N ALA A 1113 -44.92 16.61 -24.63
CA ALA A 1113 -43.73 17.45 -24.58
C ALA A 1113 -43.33 17.98 -25.98
N VAL A 1114 -43.34 17.13 -27.00
CA VAL A 1114 -43.05 17.50 -28.40
C VAL A 1114 -44.14 18.41 -28.95
N GLN A 1115 -45.42 18.15 -28.67
CA GLN A 1115 -46.52 19.01 -29.10
C GLN A 1115 -46.37 20.42 -28.50
N ALA A 1116 -46.18 20.53 -27.18
CA ALA A 1116 -45.95 21.80 -26.51
C ALA A 1116 -44.70 22.52 -27.04
N ALA A 1117 -43.66 21.78 -27.41
CA ALA A 1117 -42.46 22.35 -28.01
C ALA A 1117 -42.72 22.90 -29.43
N ARG A 1118 -43.49 22.19 -30.27
CA ARG A 1118 -43.87 22.65 -31.61
C ARG A 1118 -44.74 23.90 -31.56
N GLU A 1119 -45.64 24.00 -30.56
CA GLU A 1119 -46.48 25.18 -30.33
C GLU A 1119 -45.64 26.40 -29.91
N ARG A 1120 -44.67 26.21 -29.00
CA ARG A 1120 -43.81 27.31 -28.49
C ARG A 1120 -42.70 27.70 -29.46
N PHE A 1121 -42.16 26.73 -30.21
CA PHE A 1121 -41.01 26.89 -31.10
C PHE A 1121 -41.37 26.40 -32.51
N PRO A 1122 -42.30 27.09 -33.20
CA PRO A 1122 -42.74 26.68 -34.53
C PRO A 1122 -41.62 26.84 -35.56
N ARG A 1123 -41.79 26.19 -36.71
CA ARG A 1123 -40.85 26.27 -37.83
C ARG A 1123 -40.68 27.72 -38.30
N ARG A 1124 -39.45 28.25 -38.22
CA ARG A 1124 -39.08 29.61 -38.66
C ARG A 1124 -37.86 29.61 -39.58
N GLY A 1125 -37.98 30.30 -40.71
CA GLY A 1125 -36.86 30.56 -41.64
C GLY A 1125 -36.17 29.30 -42.17
N HIS A 1126 -34.85 29.40 -42.37
CA HIS A 1126 -33.96 28.26 -42.65
C HIS A 1126 -32.98 28.07 -41.49
N PRO A 1127 -32.57 26.83 -41.18
CA PRO A 1127 -31.64 26.55 -40.10
C PRO A 1127 -30.20 26.91 -40.48
N ASP A 1128 -29.46 27.45 -39.51
CA ASP A 1128 -28.00 27.49 -39.56
C ASP A 1128 -27.40 26.16 -39.09
N THR A 1129 -28.08 25.47 -38.18
CA THR A 1129 -27.70 24.13 -37.70
C THR A 1129 -28.93 23.26 -37.43
N CYS A 1130 -28.94 22.04 -37.94
CA CYS A 1130 -29.93 21.01 -37.63
C CYS A 1130 -29.36 20.04 -36.58
N LEU A 1131 -30.15 19.74 -35.55
CA LEU A 1131 -29.89 18.68 -34.61
C LEU A 1131 -30.64 17.42 -35.03
N VAL A 1132 -29.86 16.35 -35.19
CA VAL A 1132 -30.33 15.03 -35.59
C VAL A 1132 -29.77 13.96 -34.67
N ILE A 1133 -30.43 12.81 -34.59
CA ILE A 1133 -29.94 11.63 -33.90
C ILE A 1133 -28.98 10.85 -34.81
N SER A 1134 -29.35 10.64 -36.08
CA SER A 1134 -28.59 9.75 -36.97
C SER A 1134 -27.51 10.43 -37.82
N HIS A 1135 -26.38 9.73 -37.98
CA HIS A 1135 -25.30 10.19 -38.87
C HIS A 1135 -25.72 10.21 -40.34
N ALA A 1136 -26.57 9.28 -40.78
CA ALA A 1136 -27.11 9.27 -42.15
C ALA A 1136 -27.93 10.54 -42.43
N HIS A 1137 -28.84 10.90 -41.53
CA HIS A 1137 -29.63 12.13 -41.67
C HIS A 1137 -28.74 13.38 -41.63
N ARG A 1138 -27.72 13.39 -40.75
CA ARG A 1138 -26.70 14.46 -40.70
C ARG A 1138 -26.01 14.65 -42.05
N MET A 1139 -25.53 13.56 -42.67
CA MET A 1139 -24.84 13.59 -43.96
C MET A 1139 -25.75 14.14 -45.07
N ALA A 1140 -27.00 13.66 -45.12
CA ALA A 1140 -27.99 14.09 -46.09
C ALA A 1140 -28.31 15.59 -45.99
N ILE A 1141 -28.54 16.11 -44.77
CA ILE A 1141 -28.76 17.55 -44.56
C ILE A 1141 -27.50 18.34 -44.93
N ASN A 1142 -26.32 17.91 -44.47
CA ASN A 1142 -25.07 18.59 -44.77
C ASN A 1142 -24.82 18.68 -46.28
N GLU A 1143 -25.05 17.60 -47.03
CA GLU A 1143 -24.88 17.61 -48.49
C GLU A 1143 -25.89 18.57 -49.16
N ARG A 1144 -27.17 18.48 -48.76
CA ARG A 1144 -28.24 19.32 -49.31
C ARG A 1144 -27.95 20.80 -49.09
N GLU A 1145 -27.64 21.19 -47.86
CA GLU A 1145 -27.37 22.60 -47.52
C GLU A 1145 -26.05 23.10 -48.10
N ASN A 1146 -25.00 22.28 -48.08
CA ASN A 1146 -23.72 22.66 -48.68
C ASN A 1146 -23.82 22.87 -50.20
N ARG A 1147 -24.64 22.07 -50.89
CA ARG A 1147 -24.93 22.28 -52.32
C ARG A 1147 -25.78 23.52 -52.54
N ARG A 1148 -26.79 23.77 -51.70
CA ARG A 1148 -27.70 24.91 -51.81
C ARG A 1148 -27.01 26.26 -51.56
N LEU A 1149 -26.08 26.31 -50.62
CA LEU A 1149 -25.42 27.54 -50.17
C LEU A 1149 -24.11 27.85 -50.92
N ALA A 1150 -23.58 26.90 -51.70
CA ALA A 1150 -22.34 27.10 -52.41
C ALA A 1150 -22.48 28.16 -53.53
N PRO A 1151 -21.64 29.20 -53.57
CA PRO A 1151 -21.61 30.16 -54.67
C PRO A 1151 -21.02 29.55 -55.95
N GLU A 1152 -21.26 30.20 -57.10
CA GLU A 1152 -20.55 29.87 -58.34
C GLU A 1152 -19.04 30.03 -58.15
N GLY A 1153 -18.28 28.97 -58.43
CA GLY A 1153 -16.83 28.92 -58.21
C GLY A 1153 -16.37 28.29 -56.88
N ALA A 1154 -17.27 27.78 -56.04
CA ALA A 1154 -16.88 27.04 -54.84
C ALA A 1154 -16.02 25.80 -55.17
N LEU A 1155 -14.93 25.61 -54.43
CA LEU A 1155 -14.00 24.50 -54.64
C LEU A 1155 -14.65 23.18 -54.18
N LEU A 1156 -14.80 22.23 -55.10
CA LEU A 1156 -15.26 20.89 -54.75
C LEU A 1156 -14.10 20.06 -54.20
N VAL A 1157 -14.18 19.72 -52.92
CA VAL A 1157 -13.21 18.84 -52.26
C VAL A 1157 -13.80 17.44 -52.20
N GLU A 1158 -13.39 16.58 -53.13
CA GLU A 1158 -13.85 15.20 -53.22
C GLU A 1158 -13.29 14.34 -52.08
N HIS A 1159 -14.19 13.68 -51.36
CA HIS A 1159 -13.79 12.61 -50.47
C HIS A 1159 -13.78 11.28 -51.23
N ARG A 1160 -12.60 10.71 -51.47
CA ARG A 1160 -12.45 9.35 -51.99
C ARG A 1160 -12.29 8.39 -50.82
N ALA A 1161 -13.25 7.51 -50.62
CA ALA A 1161 -13.19 6.49 -49.58
C ALA A 1161 -12.02 5.52 -49.88
N GLN A 1162 -10.90 5.65 -49.16
CA GLN A 1162 -9.80 4.70 -49.21
C GLN A 1162 -9.49 4.21 -47.79
N GLY A 1163 -9.68 2.92 -47.54
CA GLY A 1163 -9.35 2.25 -46.29
C GLY A 1163 -10.45 2.22 -45.22
N PRO A 1164 -10.23 1.51 -44.10
CA PRO A 1164 -11.18 1.45 -42.98
C PRO A 1164 -11.37 2.85 -42.41
N ALA A 1165 -12.60 3.36 -42.54
CA ALA A 1165 -12.84 4.78 -42.37
C ALA A 1165 -12.67 5.28 -40.91
N GLY A 1166 -12.47 6.59 -40.74
CA GLY A 1166 -12.28 7.23 -39.42
C GLY A 1166 -13.59 7.62 -38.72
N THR A 1167 -13.51 8.06 -37.46
CA THR A 1167 -14.67 8.66 -36.74
C THR A 1167 -15.24 9.84 -37.53
N ASN A 1168 -16.57 9.94 -37.62
CA ASN A 1168 -17.28 11.05 -38.27
C ASN A 1168 -16.76 11.25 -39.70
N GLN A 1169 -17.12 10.41 -40.69
CA GLN A 1169 -16.44 10.43 -41.99
C GLN A 1169 -16.45 11.82 -42.66
N PRO A 1170 -15.35 12.23 -43.31
CA PRO A 1170 -15.40 13.37 -44.21
C PRO A 1170 -16.42 13.07 -45.30
N GLN A 1171 -17.15 14.09 -45.71
CA GLN A 1171 -18.01 14.00 -46.87
C GLN A 1171 -17.45 14.93 -47.93
N THR A 1172 -17.71 14.61 -49.20
CA THR A 1172 -17.47 15.56 -50.28
C THR A 1172 -18.17 16.87 -49.93
N MET A 1173 -17.42 17.96 -49.97
CA MET A 1173 -17.91 19.29 -49.61
C MET A 1173 -17.42 20.32 -50.60
N ARG A 1174 -18.31 21.27 -50.94
CA ARG A 1174 -17.96 22.51 -51.62
C ARG A 1174 -17.47 23.49 -50.56
N VAL A 1175 -16.32 24.11 -50.81
CA VAL A 1175 -15.64 25.02 -49.87
C VAL A 1175 -15.53 26.41 -50.51
N TRP A 1176 -15.88 27.44 -49.76
CA TRP A 1176 -15.83 28.84 -50.19
C TRP A 1176 -15.50 29.77 -49.00
N PRO A 1177 -14.95 30.97 -49.23
CA PRO A 1177 -14.79 31.98 -48.19
C PRO A 1177 -16.10 32.27 -47.46
N GLY A 1178 -16.07 32.21 -46.12
CA GLY A 1178 -17.25 32.36 -45.26
C GLY A 1178 -17.95 31.05 -44.89
N LEU A 1179 -17.59 29.91 -45.46
CA LEU A 1179 -18.12 28.61 -45.04
C LEU A 1179 -17.67 28.30 -43.61
N ARG A 1180 -18.63 28.02 -42.73
CA ARG A 1180 -18.37 27.57 -41.36
C ARG A 1180 -18.21 26.05 -41.31
N LEU A 1181 -17.18 25.61 -40.61
CA LEU A 1181 -16.83 24.20 -40.41
C LEU A 1181 -16.72 23.90 -38.92
N VAL A 1182 -16.88 22.62 -38.57
CA VAL A 1182 -16.62 22.10 -37.21
C VAL A 1182 -15.42 21.17 -37.24
N GLY A 1183 -14.55 21.29 -36.25
CA GLY A 1183 -13.36 20.46 -36.14
C GLY A 1183 -13.67 18.98 -35.96
N ALA A 1184 -12.84 18.14 -36.55
CA ALA A 1184 -12.88 16.69 -36.53
C ALA A 1184 -11.70 16.07 -35.75
N GLY A 1185 -10.80 16.90 -35.23
CA GLY A 1185 -9.59 16.49 -34.51
C GLY A 1185 -8.30 16.81 -35.27
N GLY A 1186 -7.16 16.58 -34.63
CA GLY A 1186 -5.85 16.98 -35.15
C GLY A 1186 -5.63 18.49 -34.98
N ARG A 1187 -5.33 19.21 -36.07
CA ARG A 1187 -5.03 20.65 -36.05
C ARG A 1187 -6.26 21.50 -35.67
N VAL A 1188 -7.45 21.14 -36.14
CA VAL A 1188 -8.72 21.74 -35.70
C VAL A 1188 -9.40 20.81 -34.68
N PRO A 1189 -9.46 21.17 -33.38
CA PRO A 1189 -9.97 20.28 -32.35
C PRO A 1189 -11.45 19.95 -32.53
N LYS A 1190 -11.87 18.73 -32.13
CA LYS A 1190 -13.26 18.28 -32.23
C LYS A 1190 -14.21 19.23 -31.48
N GLY A 1191 -15.28 19.66 -32.15
CA GLY A 1191 -16.30 20.54 -31.57
C GLY A 1191 -16.00 22.04 -31.63
N CYS A 1192 -14.79 22.44 -32.05
CA CYS A 1192 -14.47 23.84 -32.33
C CYS A 1192 -15.03 24.26 -33.69
N PHE A 1193 -15.54 25.48 -33.81
CA PHE A 1193 -15.97 26.03 -35.09
C PHE A 1193 -14.87 26.92 -35.67
N ALA A 1194 -14.64 26.80 -36.97
CA ALA A 1194 -13.73 27.64 -37.73
C ALA A 1194 -14.41 28.09 -39.03
N THR A 1195 -14.04 29.25 -39.53
CA THR A 1195 -14.58 29.83 -40.77
C THR A 1195 -13.51 29.83 -41.83
N VAL A 1196 -13.86 29.42 -43.05
CA VAL A 1196 -12.95 29.50 -44.19
C VAL A 1196 -12.72 30.96 -44.55
N ARG A 1197 -11.47 31.40 -44.53
CA ARG A 1197 -11.08 32.78 -44.84
C ARG A 1197 -10.80 32.94 -46.33
N GLU A 1198 -9.89 32.13 -46.88
CA GLU A 1198 -9.51 32.15 -48.29
C GLU A 1198 -9.41 30.73 -48.87
N VAL A 1199 -9.68 30.62 -50.17
CA VAL A 1199 -9.62 29.37 -50.94
C VAL A 1199 -8.73 29.60 -52.16
N GLY A 1200 -7.57 28.94 -52.18
CA GLY A 1200 -6.62 28.91 -53.30
C GLY A 1200 -6.01 27.51 -53.45
N GLU A 1201 -4.71 27.40 -53.76
CA GLU A 1201 -3.99 26.11 -53.70
C GLU A 1201 -4.05 25.46 -52.30
N ARG A 1202 -4.12 26.31 -51.27
CA ARG A 1202 -4.39 25.95 -49.89
C ARG A 1202 -5.62 26.69 -49.39
N ILE A 1203 -6.29 26.11 -48.41
CA ILE A 1203 -7.48 26.65 -47.76
C ILE A 1203 -7.05 27.18 -46.38
N SER A 1204 -7.27 28.46 -46.12
CA SER A 1204 -6.97 29.10 -44.83
C SER A 1204 -8.22 29.27 -43.99
N LEU A 1205 -8.09 29.04 -42.69
CA LEU A 1205 -9.14 29.25 -41.70
C LEU A 1205 -8.89 30.55 -40.91
N ASP A 1206 -9.94 31.08 -40.29
CA ASP A 1206 -9.91 32.27 -39.43
C ASP A 1206 -9.04 32.13 -38.18
N ASP A 1207 -8.75 30.90 -37.75
CA ASP A 1207 -7.82 30.57 -36.66
C ASP A 1207 -6.33 30.57 -37.07
N GLY A 1208 -6.03 30.95 -38.32
CA GLY A 1208 -4.67 31.05 -38.86
C GLY A 1208 -4.11 29.72 -39.40
N GLN A 1209 -4.86 28.63 -39.36
CA GLN A 1209 -4.42 27.34 -39.89
C GLN A 1209 -4.62 27.26 -41.42
N SER A 1210 -3.70 26.58 -42.11
CA SER A 1210 -3.73 26.40 -43.57
C SER A 1210 -3.59 24.93 -43.97
N PHE A 1211 -4.46 24.47 -44.87
CA PHE A 1211 -4.59 23.08 -45.28
C PHE A 1211 -4.55 22.92 -46.79
N THR A 1212 -4.02 21.79 -47.29
CA THR A 1212 -4.40 21.34 -48.63
C THR A 1212 -5.87 20.87 -48.62
N PRO A 1213 -6.56 20.81 -49.78
CA PRO A 1213 -7.93 20.31 -49.84
C PRO A 1213 -8.12 18.93 -49.17
N ALA A 1214 -7.20 18.01 -49.39
CA ALA A 1214 -7.24 16.69 -48.77
C ALA A 1214 -6.97 16.71 -47.25
N GLU A 1215 -6.10 17.60 -46.76
CA GLU A 1215 -5.85 17.76 -45.33
C GLU A 1215 -7.05 18.36 -44.60
N LEU A 1216 -7.76 19.31 -45.23
CA LEU A 1216 -8.94 19.96 -44.63
C LEU A 1216 -10.01 18.92 -44.27
N LEU A 1217 -10.25 17.95 -45.17
CA LEU A 1217 -11.17 16.83 -44.93
C LEU A 1217 -10.76 15.95 -43.74
N ARG A 1218 -9.47 15.89 -43.37
CA ARG A 1218 -9.04 15.11 -42.19
C ARG A 1218 -9.35 15.84 -40.88
N HIS A 1219 -9.33 17.18 -40.91
CA HIS A 1219 -9.41 18.01 -39.71
C HIS A 1219 -10.76 18.69 -39.48
N THR A 1220 -11.64 18.76 -40.47
CA THR A 1220 -12.90 19.53 -40.37
C THR A 1220 -14.11 18.82 -41.00
N ARG A 1221 -15.32 19.23 -40.63
CA ARG A 1221 -16.60 18.74 -41.15
C ARG A 1221 -17.57 19.89 -41.40
N LEU A 1222 -18.54 19.63 -42.28
CA LEU A 1222 -19.72 20.49 -42.41
C LEU A 1222 -20.53 20.48 -41.10
N CYS A 1223 -21.07 21.65 -40.76
CA CYS A 1223 -21.81 21.87 -39.51
C CYS A 1223 -23.27 22.29 -39.73
N HIS A 1224 -23.82 22.16 -40.95
CA HIS A 1224 -25.24 22.42 -41.21
C HIS A 1224 -26.14 21.44 -40.45
N ALA A 1225 -25.65 20.25 -40.14
CA ALA A 1225 -26.24 19.31 -39.21
C ALA A 1225 -25.19 18.71 -38.27
N VAL A 1226 -25.55 18.54 -37.00
CA VAL A 1226 -24.73 17.87 -35.97
C VAL A 1226 -25.58 16.89 -35.14
N THR A 1227 -24.95 15.87 -34.58
CA THR A 1227 -25.68 14.86 -33.79
C THR A 1227 -25.90 15.29 -32.35
N TYR A 1228 -26.97 14.81 -31.71
CA TYR A 1228 -27.23 15.05 -30.28
C TYR A 1228 -26.04 14.69 -29.37
N ALA A 1229 -25.38 13.56 -29.63
CA ALA A 1229 -24.18 13.15 -28.91
C ALA A 1229 -23.00 14.13 -29.07
N SER A 1230 -22.90 14.81 -30.22
CA SER A 1230 -21.82 15.76 -30.51
C SER A 1230 -22.13 17.18 -30.05
N CYS A 1231 -23.39 17.48 -29.72
CA CYS A 1231 -23.84 18.83 -29.37
C CYS A 1231 -23.81 19.13 -27.87
N GLN A 1232 -23.67 18.11 -27.02
CA GLN A 1232 -23.57 18.32 -25.57
C GLN A 1232 -22.33 19.17 -25.25
N GLY A 1233 -22.51 20.17 -24.39
CA GLY A 1233 -21.49 21.18 -24.08
C GLY A 1233 -21.36 22.31 -25.12
N LEU A 1234 -22.00 22.22 -26.29
CA LEU A 1234 -22.00 23.32 -27.28
C LEU A 1234 -23.10 24.34 -27.00
N THR A 1235 -22.82 25.59 -27.40
CA THR A 1235 -23.84 26.60 -27.70
C THR A 1235 -23.86 26.80 -29.21
N LEU A 1236 -25.01 26.61 -29.85
CA LEU A 1236 -25.13 26.75 -31.30
C LEU A 1236 -25.51 28.19 -31.62
N ARG A 1237 -24.76 28.81 -32.54
CA ARG A 1237 -25.02 30.17 -33.02
C ARG A 1237 -25.99 30.12 -34.20
N GLY A 1238 -26.99 31.00 -34.20
CA GLY A 1238 -28.00 31.11 -35.27
C GLY A 1238 -29.22 30.22 -35.03
N ARG A 1239 -30.00 30.00 -36.10
CA ARG A 1239 -31.22 29.19 -36.09
C ARG A 1239 -30.91 27.70 -35.95
N VAL A 1240 -31.50 27.08 -34.94
CA VAL A 1240 -31.36 25.67 -34.60
C VAL A 1240 -32.67 24.94 -34.85
N TRP A 1241 -32.65 23.91 -35.68
CA TRP A 1241 -33.80 23.04 -35.91
C TRP A 1241 -33.59 21.68 -35.23
N LEU A 1242 -34.58 21.20 -34.48
CA LEU A 1242 -34.61 19.83 -33.97
C LEU A 1242 -35.40 18.99 -34.98
N CYS A 1243 -34.71 18.12 -35.73
CA CYS A 1243 -35.29 17.47 -36.92
C CYS A 1243 -35.78 16.03 -36.70
N ASP A 1244 -35.41 15.40 -35.58
CA ASP A 1244 -35.62 13.97 -35.34
C ASP A 1244 -36.64 13.69 -34.20
N ALA A 1245 -37.61 14.58 -33.98
CA ALA A 1245 -38.60 14.44 -32.90
C ALA A 1245 -39.46 13.17 -33.01
N GLU A 1246 -39.56 12.59 -34.21
CA GLU A 1246 -40.31 11.37 -34.52
C GLU A 1246 -39.42 10.11 -34.56
N ASN A 1247 -38.12 10.24 -34.33
CA ASN A 1247 -37.20 9.12 -34.31
C ASN A 1247 -37.49 8.20 -33.09
N PRO A 1248 -37.44 6.85 -33.24
CA PRO A 1248 -37.71 5.92 -32.14
C PRO A 1248 -36.82 6.08 -30.90
N HIS A 1249 -35.62 6.64 -31.05
CA HIS A 1249 -34.71 6.89 -29.93
C HIS A 1249 -34.80 8.32 -29.38
N PHE A 1250 -35.67 9.17 -29.94
CA PHE A 1250 -35.92 10.50 -29.41
C PHE A 1250 -36.63 10.41 -28.06
N SER A 1251 -36.21 11.24 -27.10
CA SER A 1251 -36.73 11.22 -25.73
C SER A 1251 -36.86 12.63 -25.18
N VAL A 1252 -37.49 12.78 -24.02
CA VAL A 1252 -37.63 14.09 -23.36
C VAL A 1252 -36.25 14.69 -23.07
N LYS A 1253 -35.23 13.87 -22.79
CA LYS A 1253 -33.83 14.31 -22.66
C LYS A 1253 -33.26 14.86 -23.96
N HIS A 1254 -33.58 14.28 -25.11
CA HIS A 1254 -33.17 14.83 -26.41
C HIS A 1254 -33.81 16.19 -26.65
N LEU A 1255 -35.10 16.32 -26.33
CA LEU A 1255 -35.80 17.61 -26.42
C LEU A 1255 -35.17 18.67 -25.51
N TYR A 1256 -34.91 18.30 -24.24
CA TYR A 1256 -34.25 19.15 -23.26
C TYR A 1256 -32.85 19.60 -23.73
N VAL A 1257 -32.00 18.63 -24.11
CA VAL A 1257 -30.62 18.91 -24.57
C VAL A 1257 -30.63 19.75 -25.84
N GLY A 1258 -31.56 19.49 -26.78
CA GLY A 1258 -31.63 20.21 -28.05
C GLY A 1258 -32.09 21.64 -27.89
N ALA A 1259 -33.19 21.84 -27.15
CA ALA A 1259 -33.71 23.17 -26.86
C ALA A 1259 -32.68 24.03 -26.10
N SER A 1260 -31.89 23.42 -25.21
CA SER A 1260 -30.86 24.13 -24.46
C SER A 1260 -29.64 24.58 -25.28
N ARG A 1261 -29.52 24.20 -26.57
CA ARG A 1261 -28.39 24.63 -27.43
C ARG A 1261 -28.66 25.93 -28.16
N ALA A 1262 -29.92 26.31 -28.34
CA ALA A 1262 -30.30 27.57 -28.95
C ALA A 1262 -30.08 28.73 -27.97
N THR A 1263 -29.71 29.89 -28.50
CA THR A 1263 -29.49 31.11 -27.71
C THR A 1263 -30.75 31.94 -27.51
N GLY A 1264 -31.80 31.70 -28.31
CA GLY A 1264 -33.04 32.46 -28.34
C GLY A 1264 -34.22 31.59 -28.76
N ALA A 1265 -35.42 31.84 -28.22
CA ALA A 1265 -36.63 31.08 -28.57
C ALA A 1265 -37.02 31.27 -30.04
N GLU A 1266 -36.78 32.45 -30.58
CA GLU A 1266 -36.98 32.81 -31.98
C GLU A 1266 -36.04 32.10 -32.95
N LEU A 1267 -34.91 31.61 -32.43
CA LEU A 1267 -33.91 30.86 -33.18
C LEU A 1267 -34.14 29.35 -33.10
N LEU A 1268 -35.02 28.87 -32.21
CA LEU A 1268 -35.32 27.46 -32.05
C LEU A 1268 -36.56 27.08 -32.89
N SER A 1269 -36.48 25.96 -33.60
CA SER A 1269 -37.65 25.31 -34.18
C SER A 1269 -37.63 23.81 -33.89
N VAL A 1270 -38.77 23.27 -33.47
CA VAL A 1270 -38.97 21.82 -33.36
C VAL A 1270 -39.79 21.36 -34.56
N ILE A 1271 -39.23 20.44 -35.35
CA ILE A 1271 -39.83 19.95 -36.59
C ILE A 1271 -40.39 18.55 -36.37
#